data_AF-A0A9Q0V916-F1
#
_entry.id   AF-A0A9Q0V916-F1
#
_cell.length_a   1.000
_cell.length_b   1.000
_cell.length_c   1.000
_cell.angle_alpha   90.00
_cell.angle_beta   90.00
_cell.angle_gamma   90.00
#
_symmetry.space_group_name_H-M   'P 1'
#
loop_
_entity.id
_entity.type
_entity.pdbx_description
1 polymer ?
#
loop_
_entity_poly.entity_id
_entity_poly.type
_entity_poly.pdbx_seq_one_letter_code
_entity_poly.pdbx_strand_id
1 'polypeptide(L)'
;MAACSFRINRFGKFVEIQFDKHGRISGAAIRTYLLERSRVCQVSNPERNYHCFYLLCAAPQEEVERYKLGNPKSFHYLNQSSCFELAGVSDAHDYLATRRAMDIVGISAKEQEAIFRVVAAVLHIGNIDFTKGKEADSSVPKDDQAKFHLKTTAELLMCDPAGLEDALCKRVMITPEEVIKRSLDPQSAVISRDGLAKTIYSRLFDWIVDKINNSIGQDPNSKSLIGVLDIYGFESFKTNSFEQFCINYTNEKLQQHFNQHVFKMEQEEYTKEQIDWSYIEFVDNQDVLDLIEKKPGGIVALLDEACMFPKSTHETFSNKLYQTFKVHKRFIKPKLSRTDFTIAHYAGEVQYQSDHFLDKNKDYVVPEHQDLLGVSKCPFVAGLFPPLPVETSKSSKFSSIGSRFKLQLQQLMETLNSTEPHYIRCVKPNNQLKPAIFENVNIMQQLRCGGVLEAIRISMAGYPTRRPFFEFVNRFGLLCPEALAGSYDEKIACKKILEKKGLQGFQIGKTKVFLRAGQMAELDARRAEVLNNAAKTIQGRVQTHYARKKVHCIAEGHRRLACKIFDGMRREAAAIKIQKHTRRYAARTAYKKLHVSALVVQTGLRAMVACKEFRFRKQTKAATIIQARWRCHKAVSYFKRLKRSAVVTQTGWRSRVARRELRLLKMAARDTGALREAKDKLEKHVEELTWRLQLEKRLRTDLEEAKVQEAVKFQNSLEEMKIKIEEANALIVKEREAAKNAINEAPPVIKETQATLDSEKQRADDTQKKYSEVQEMSEERRMKLEETEKKVQQLQESMQRLEEKLTNLESENKVLRQQALSMAPNKFLPGRSKSIMQRVESHIPVDAARTSLDLQSPSVNHREHSEVDDKPQKSLNEKQQENQELLIRCVAQHLGFAGNRPIAACIIYKCLLQWRSFEVERTSVFDRIIQTIGHAIETQDNNDVLAYWLSNASTLLLLLQRTLKASGAAGMAPQRRRSSSATLFGRMTQSFRGAPQGVNLSFVSNGGVDSLRQVEAKYPALLFKQQLTAYVEKIYGMIRDNLKKGNISFAWIMHPVANTAAQQALIAHWQGIVKSLGNFLNTLKSNHVPPFLVRKVFTQIFSFINVQLFNSLLLRRECCSFSNGEYVKAGLAELEHWCYNATDEYAGSSWDELKHIRQAIGFLVIHQKPKKSLDEISHDLCPVLSIQQLYRISTMYWDDKYGTHSVSIDVISNMRVLMTEDSNNAVSSSFLLDDDSSIPFSVDDLSKSMEQIDIADIEPPPLIRENSGFSFLLPSVD
;
A
#
# COMPACT_ATOMS: atom_id res chain seq x y z
N MET A 1 -18.75 -29.77 -15.33
CA MET A 1 -20.21 -29.82 -15.07
C MET A 1 -20.86 -30.93 -15.93
N ALA A 2 -20.63 -32.22 -15.62
CA ALA A 2 -21.13 -33.32 -16.46
C ALA A 2 -22.43 -34.00 -15.94
N ALA A 3 -22.96 -33.57 -14.79
CA ALA A 3 -23.97 -34.33 -14.04
C ALA A 3 -25.42 -34.24 -14.58
N CYS A 4 -25.76 -33.22 -15.37
CA CYS A 4 -27.15 -32.79 -15.61
C CYS A 4 -28.05 -33.77 -16.40
N SER A 5 -27.52 -34.89 -16.92
CA SER A 5 -28.33 -35.92 -17.58
C SER A 5 -28.23 -37.31 -16.93
N PHE A 6 -27.41 -37.45 -15.88
CA PHE A 6 -27.40 -38.65 -15.01
C PHE A 6 -28.32 -38.48 -13.79
N ARG A 7 -28.65 -37.23 -13.44
CA ARG A 7 -29.58 -36.86 -12.37
C ARG A 7 -30.76 -36.07 -12.97
N ILE A 8 -31.71 -36.78 -13.58
CA ILE A 8 -32.97 -36.19 -14.09
C ILE A 8 -33.93 -36.03 -12.91
N ASN A 9 -34.47 -34.83 -12.68
CA ASN A 9 -35.55 -34.62 -11.73
C ASN A 9 -36.78 -35.45 -12.15
N ARG A 10 -37.28 -36.33 -11.27
CA ARG A 10 -38.52 -37.11 -11.47
C ARG A 10 -39.67 -36.63 -10.57
N PHE A 11 -39.69 -35.31 -10.37
CA PHE A 11 -40.80 -34.49 -9.87
C PHE A 11 -40.55 -33.04 -10.31
N GLY A 12 -41.62 -32.26 -10.51
CA GLY A 12 -41.56 -30.80 -10.63
C GLY A 12 -41.49 -30.15 -9.26
N LYS A 13 -40.73 -29.05 -9.13
CA LYS A 13 -40.42 -28.38 -7.87
C LYS A 13 -40.55 -26.87 -8.01
N PHE A 14 -41.41 -26.24 -7.23
CA PHE A 14 -41.47 -24.79 -7.07
C PHE A 14 -40.83 -24.41 -5.73
N VAL A 15 -39.79 -23.57 -5.77
CA VAL A 15 -39.10 -23.06 -4.57
C VAL A 15 -39.45 -21.59 -4.41
N GLU A 16 -40.25 -21.27 -3.41
CA GLU A 16 -40.55 -19.91 -2.97
C GLU A 16 -39.42 -19.43 -2.05
N ILE A 17 -38.70 -18.37 -2.44
CA ILE A 17 -37.79 -17.65 -1.56
C ILE A 17 -38.51 -16.37 -1.12
N GLN A 18 -38.72 -16.20 0.18
CA GLN A 18 -39.53 -15.13 0.74
C GLN A 18 -38.64 -14.04 1.35
N PHE A 19 -39.02 -12.78 1.20
CA PHE A 19 -38.22 -11.62 1.60
C PHE A 19 -38.92 -10.72 2.61
N ASP A 20 -38.14 -10.12 3.51
CA ASP A 20 -38.58 -9.06 4.40
C ASP A 20 -38.71 -7.71 3.68
N LYS A 21 -39.27 -6.73 4.39
CA LYS A 21 -39.41 -5.32 3.93
C LYS A 21 -38.07 -4.59 3.66
N HIS A 22 -36.93 -5.25 3.84
CA HIS A 22 -35.59 -4.73 3.58
C HIS A 22 -34.88 -5.51 2.45
N GLY A 23 -35.56 -6.42 1.76
CA GLY A 23 -35.00 -7.22 0.66
C GLY A 23 -34.07 -8.35 1.12
N ARG A 24 -34.15 -8.78 2.38
CA ARG A 24 -33.40 -9.92 2.92
C ARG A 24 -34.29 -11.15 2.98
N ILE A 25 -33.73 -12.34 2.77
CA ILE A 25 -34.48 -13.60 2.88
C ILE A 25 -35.04 -13.73 4.30
N SER A 26 -36.36 -13.87 4.44
CA SER A 26 -37.06 -14.09 5.71
C SER A 26 -37.54 -15.53 5.91
N GLY A 27 -37.70 -16.28 4.81
CA GLY A 27 -38.12 -17.68 4.82
C GLY A 27 -38.08 -18.31 3.43
N ALA A 28 -38.48 -19.58 3.35
CA ALA A 28 -38.64 -20.30 2.09
C ALA A 28 -39.70 -21.41 2.20
N ALA A 29 -40.21 -21.85 1.05
CA ALA A 29 -41.09 -23.02 0.95
C ALA A 29 -40.84 -23.80 -0.35
N ILE A 30 -40.97 -25.11 -0.31
CA ILE A 30 -40.83 -26.03 -1.45
C ILE A 30 -42.17 -26.73 -1.69
N ARG A 31 -42.74 -26.55 -2.88
CA ARG A 31 -43.91 -27.31 -3.36
C ARG A 31 -43.48 -28.30 -4.43
N THR A 32 -43.99 -29.53 -4.36
CA THR A 32 -43.66 -30.61 -5.29
C THR A 32 -44.87 -31.10 -6.08
N TYR A 33 -44.65 -31.40 -7.35
CA TYR A 33 -45.67 -31.75 -8.34
C TYR A 33 -45.23 -32.98 -9.14
N LEU A 34 -46.16 -33.86 -9.55
CA LEU A 34 -45.88 -35.01 -10.42
C LEU A 34 -44.63 -35.84 -10.05
N LEU A 35 -44.60 -36.39 -8.82
CA LEU A 35 -43.69 -37.47 -8.48
C LEU A 35 -44.01 -38.70 -9.35
N GLU A 36 -43.03 -39.20 -10.09
CA GLU A 36 -43.16 -40.36 -10.99
C GLU A 36 -43.26 -41.69 -10.21
N ARG A 37 -44.38 -41.89 -9.49
CA ARG A 37 -44.60 -43.04 -8.59
C ARG A 37 -44.37 -44.39 -9.27
N SER A 38 -44.72 -44.53 -10.54
CA SER A 38 -44.51 -45.76 -11.33
C SER A 38 -43.06 -46.24 -11.35
N ARG A 39 -42.09 -45.31 -11.38
CA ARG A 39 -40.64 -45.59 -11.37
C ARG A 39 -40.19 -46.44 -10.18
N VAL A 40 -40.89 -46.36 -9.04
CA VAL A 40 -40.57 -47.14 -7.84
C VAL A 40 -40.60 -48.64 -8.13
N CYS A 41 -41.54 -49.11 -8.97
CA CYS A 41 -41.76 -50.53 -9.25
C CYS A 41 -41.38 -50.94 -10.69
N GLN A 42 -41.34 -50.00 -11.63
CA GLN A 42 -41.16 -50.26 -13.07
C GLN A 42 -40.07 -49.34 -13.65
N VAL A 43 -39.02 -49.90 -14.24
CA VAL A 43 -37.87 -49.15 -14.77
C VAL A 43 -37.53 -49.55 -16.20
N SER A 44 -37.63 -48.59 -17.13
CA SER A 44 -37.26 -48.76 -18.53
C SER A 44 -35.75 -48.91 -18.70
N ASN A 45 -35.27 -49.83 -19.55
CA ASN A 45 -33.86 -49.93 -19.90
C ASN A 45 -33.46 -48.80 -20.89
N PRO A 46 -32.41 -47.97 -20.67
CA PRO A 46 -31.32 -48.07 -19.68
C PRO A 46 -31.37 -47.01 -18.56
N GLU A 47 -32.55 -46.73 -18.01
CA GLU A 47 -32.71 -45.82 -16.86
C GLU A 47 -32.39 -46.52 -15.53
N ARG A 48 -32.25 -45.73 -14.45
CA ARG A 48 -32.24 -46.23 -13.06
C ARG A 48 -33.58 -45.94 -12.37
N ASN A 49 -33.81 -46.64 -11.26
CA ASN A 49 -34.79 -46.25 -10.24
C ASN A 49 -34.28 -44.99 -9.47
N TYR A 50 -35.03 -44.48 -8.49
CA TYR A 50 -34.59 -43.37 -7.64
C TYR A 50 -33.25 -43.66 -6.96
N HIS A 51 -32.37 -42.65 -6.91
CA HIS A 51 -30.98 -42.84 -6.47
C HIS A 51 -30.86 -43.42 -5.05
N CYS A 52 -31.73 -43.03 -4.13
CA CYS A 52 -31.71 -43.45 -2.71
C CYS A 52 -31.60 -44.97 -2.50
N PHE A 53 -32.19 -45.78 -3.38
CA PHE A 53 -32.06 -47.23 -3.36
C PHE A 53 -30.61 -47.70 -3.63
N TYR A 54 -29.97 -47.14 -4.66
CA TYR A 54 -28.56 -47.44 -4.99
C TYR A 54 -27.60 -46.89 -3.94
N LEU A 55 -27.88 -45.68 -3.40
CA LEU A 55 -27.12 -45.11 -2.28
C LEU A 55 -27.15 -46.06 -1.06
N LEU A 56 -28.30 -46.64 -0.74
CA LEU A 56 -28.46 -47.52 0.41
C LEU A 56 -27.84 -48.90 0.20
N CYS A 57 -27.89 -49.46 -1.01
CA CYS A 57 -27.12 -50.67 -1.37
C CYS A 57 -25.60 -50.44 -1.43
N ALA A 58 -25.16 -49.17 -1.47
CA ALA A 58 -23.75 -48.75 -1.44
C ALA A 58 -23.34 -48.11 -0.08
N ALA A 59 -24.18 -48.27 0.95
CA ALA A 59 -23.91 -47.79 2.31
C ALA A 59 -22.75 -48.56 2.98
N PRO A 60 -22.22 -48.09 4.13
CA PRO A 60 -21.28 -48.86 4.93
C PRO A 60 -21.82 -50.24 5.30
N GLN A 61 -20.95 -51.25 5.35
CA GLN A 61 -21.31 -52.66 5.55
C GLN A 61 -22.24 -52.88 6.76
N GLU A 62 -22.02 -52.16 7.86
CA GLU A 62 -22.85 -52.22 9.08
C GLU A 62 -24.33 -51.83 8.84
N GLU A 63 -24.59 -50.90 7.93
CA GLU A 63 -25.95 -50.47 7.55
C GLU A 63 -26.56 -51.47 6.54
N VAL A 64 -25.77 -51.93 5.58
CA VAL A 64 -26.19 -52.95 4.59
C VAL A 64 -26.62 -54.24 5.29
N GLU A 65 -25.84 -54.72 6.27
CA GLU A 65 -26.16 -55.90 7.08
C GLU A 65 -27.35 -55.64 8.01
N ARG A 66 -27.46 -54.47 8.65
CA ARG A 66 -28.61 -54.08 9.49
C ARG A 66 -29.93 -54.16 8.74
N TYR A 67 -29.95 -53.70 7.49
CA TYR A 67 -31.16 -53.71 6.66
C TYR A 67 -31.32 -54.97 5.81
N LYS A 68 -30.41 -55.96 5.95
CA LYS A 68 -30.38 -57.24 5.20
C LYS A 68 -30.32 -57.07 3.67
N LEU A 69 -29.65 -55.99 3.24
CA LEU A 69 -29.50 -55.61 1.85
C LEU A 69 -28.35 -56.36 1.16
N GLY A 70 -28.33 -56.29 -0.17
CA GLY A 70 -27.34 -56.93 -1.02
C GLY A 70 -27.03 -56.11 -2.28
N ASN A 71 -26.39 -56.74 -3.27
CA ASN A 71 -26.09 -56.08 -4.54
C ASN A 71 -27.40 -55.63 -5.25
N PRO A 72 -27.46 -54.43 -5.87
CA PRO A 72 -28.67 -53.97 -6.57
C PRO A 72 -29.30 -54.99 -7.53
N LYS A 73 -28.51 -55.87 -8.15
CA LYS A 73 -28.98 -56.94 -9.04
C LYS A 73 -29.92 -57.95 -8.38
N SER A 74 -29.88 -58.12 -7.05
CA SER A 74 -30.77 -59.04 -6.33
C SER A 74 -32.17 -58.48 -6.07
N PHE A 75 -32.44 -57.21 -6.38
CA PHE A 75 -33.74 -56.58 -6.13
C PHE A 75 -34.53 -56.34 -7.42
N HIS A 76 -35.75 -56.87 -7.48
CA HIS A 76 -36.64 -56.79 -8.63
C HIS A 76 -36.93 -55.35 -9.09
N TYR A 77 -37.04 -54.40 -8.16
CA TYR A 77 -37.24 -52.98 -8.49
C TYR A 77 -35.97 -52.25 -8.99
N LEU A 78 -34.81 -52.92 -8.99
CA LEU A 78 -33.52 -52.36 -9.45
C LEU A 78 -32.90 -53.13 -10.63
N ASN A 79 -33.34 -54.36 -10.91
CA ASN A 79 -32.73 -55.25 -11.91
C ASN A 79 -33.46 -55.34 -13.27
N GLN A 80 -34.49 -54.51 -13.48
CA GLN A 80 -35.25 -54.44 -14.74
C GLN A 80 -34.49 -53.74 -15.88
N SER A 81 -33.48 -52.92 -15.56
CA SER A 81 -32.56 -52.32 -16.55
C SER A 81 -31.15 -52.90 -16.40
N SER A 82 -30.33 -52.74 -17.44
CA SER A 82 -28.90 -53.08 -17.36
C SER A 82 -28.04 -51.96 -16.74
N CYS A 83 -28.67 -50.94 -16.11
CA CYS A 83 -28.02 -49.72 -15.64
C CYS A 83 -27.91 -49.70 -14.11
N PHE A 84 -26.84 -50.28 -13.57
CA PHE A 84 -26.63 -50.40 -12.12
C PHE A 84 -25.76 -49.27 -11.55
N GLU A 85 -24.72 -48.87 -12.27
CA GLU A 85 -23.70 -47.90 -11.86
C GLU A 85 -23.67 -46.70 -12.83
N LEU A 86 -23.14 -45.56 -12.39
CA LEU A 86 -23.04 -44.34 -13.21
C LEU A 86 -21.58 -43.94 -13.42
N ALA A 87 -21.21 -43.69 -14.68
CA ALA A 87 -19.85 -43.29 -15.03
C ALA A 87 -19.43 -41.99 -14.32
N GLY A 88 -18.41 -42.08 -13.46
CA GLY A 88 -17.87 -40.94 -12.72
C GLY A 88 -18.68 -40.50 -11.48
N VAL A 89 -19.63 -41.31 -11.00
CA VAL A 89 -20.39 -41.03 -9.76
C VAL A 89 -20.26 -42.22 -8.80
N SER A 90 -20.03 -41.94 -7.52
CA SER A 90 -19.94 -42.96 -6.47
C SER A 90 -21.18 -42.89 -5.58
N ASP A 91 -22.08 -43.86 -5.73
CA ASP A 91 -23.30 -43.96 -4.90
C ASP A 91 -22.95 -44.07 -3.38
N ALA A 92 -21.80 -44.67 -3.03
CA ALA A 92 -21.30 -44.70 -1.64
C ALA A 92 -20.89 -43.31 -1.10
N HIS A 93 -20.30 -42.45 -1.94
CA HIS A 93 -20.00 -41.07 -1.56
C HIS A 93 -21.28 -40.23 -1.44
N ASP A 94 -22.20 -40.37 -2.40
CA ASP A 94 -23.48 -39.69 -2.39
C ASP A 94 -24.34 -40.10 -1.18
N TYR A 95 -24.30 -41.36 -0.72
CA TYR A 95 -24.95 -41.79 0.54
C TYR A 95 -24.46 -40.97 1.75
N LEU A 96 -23.14 -40.85 1.91
CA LEU A 96 -22.54 -40.06 2.99
C LEU A 96 -22.85 -38.56 2.85
N ALA A 97 -22.98 -38.05 1.62
CA ALA A 97 -23.42 -36.68 1.37
C ALA A 97 -24.90 -36.46 1.72
N THR A 98 -25.78 -37.42 1.40
CA THR A 98 -27.20 -37.39 1.76
C THR A 98 -27.39 -37.37 3.28
N ARG A 99 -26.64 -38.18 4.06
CA ARG A 99 -26.72 -38.14 5.53
C ARG A 99 -26.32 -36.78 6.10
N ARG A 100 -25.19 -36.20 5.64
CA ARG A 100 -24.79 -34.84 6.04
C ARG A 100 -25.84 -33.78 5.67
N ALA A 101 -26.54 -33.94 4.55
CA ALA A 101 -27.65 -33.05 4.19
C ALA A 101 -28.87 -33.22 5.12
N MET A 102 -29.20 -34.45 5.51
CA MET A 102 -30.24 -34.74 6.51
C MET A 102 -29.90 -34.14 7.89
N ASP A 103 -28.63 -34.24 8.32
CA ASP A 103 -28.14 -33.61 9.55
C ASP A 103 -28.34 -32.08 9.53
N ILE A 104 -27.99 -31.42 8.41
CA ILE A 104 -28.11 -29.96 8.23
C ILE A 104 -29.58 -29.50 8.25
N VAL A 105 -30.51 -30.33 7.77
CA VAL A 105 -31.98 -30.10 7.80
C VAL A 105 -32.59 -30.47 9.16
N GLY A 106 -31.78 -30.84 10.16
CA GLY A 106 -32.29 -31.21 11.49
C GLY A 106 -33.13 -32.49 11.51
N ILE A 107 -32.93 -33.38 10.53
CA ILE A 107 -33.51 -34.73 10.53
C ILE A 107 -32.64 -35.58 11.46
N SER A 108 -33.18 -35.92 12.63
CA SER A 108 -32.42 -36.60 13.67
C SER A 108 -31.95 -37.99 13.23
N ALA A 109 -30.87 -38.51 13.83
CA ALA A 109 -30.33 -39.84 13.48
C ALA A 109 -31.38 -40.98 13.59
N LYS A 110 -32.37 -40.85 14.48
CA LYS A 110 -33.52 -41.79 14.60
C LYS A 110 -34.49 -41.69 13.42
N GLU A 111 -34.75 -40.48 12.93
CA GLU A 111 -35.55 -40.25 11.73
C GLU A 111 -34.80 -40.71 10.48
N GLN A 112 -33.49 -40.45 10.37
CA GLN A 112 -32.65 -40.98 9.29
C GLN A 112 -32.67 -42.51 9.23
N GLU A 113 -32.48 -43.18 10.37
CA GLU A 113 -32.58 -44.64 10.46
C GLU A 113 -33.97 -45.12 10.03
N ALA A 114 -35.06 -44.47 10.46
CA ALA A 114 -36.41 -44.81 10.04
C ALA A 114 -36.65 -44.61 8.53
N ILE A 115 -36.14 -43.52 7.94
CA ILE A 115 -36.18 -43.25 6.50
C ILE A 115 -35.47 -44.38 5.73
N PHE A 116 -34.21 -44.70 6.07
CA PHE A 116 -33.45 -45.75 5.39
C PHE A 116 -34.08 -47.12 5.55
N ARG A 117 -34.63 -47.43 6.74
CA ARG A 117 -35.33 -48.70 7.00
C ARG A 117 -36.63 -48.84 6.18
N VAL A 118 -37.35 -47.74 5.92
CA VAL A 118 -38.50 -47.73 5.00
C VAL A 118 -38.07 -47.85 3.53
N VAL A 119 -36.98 -47.20 3.12
CA VAL A 119 -36.39 -47.36 1.77
C VAL A 119 -35.95 -48.81 1.53
N ALA A 120 -35.33 -49.46 2.53
CA ALA A 120 -34.99 -50.88 2.49
C ALA A 120 -36.26 -51.75 2.39
N ALA A 121 -37.30 -51.48 3.20
CA ALA A 121 -38.54 -52.24 3.14
C ALA A 121 -39.18 -52.23 1.74
N VAL A 122 -39.15 -51.10 1.03
CA VAL A 122 -39.63 -50.99 -0.36
C VAL A 122 -38.83 -51.91 -1.31
N LEU A 123 -37.52 -52.08 -1.12
CA LEU A 123 -36.72 -53.03 -1.89
C LEU A 123 -37.07 -54.49 -1.57
N HIS A 124 -37.28 -54.83 -0.29
CA HIS A 124 -37.71 -56.18 0.08
C HIS A 124 -39.13 -56.51 -0.41
N ILE A 125 -40.06 -55.54 -0.44
CA ILE A 125 -41.41 -55.71 -1.01
C ILE A 125 -41.35 -56.19 -2.46
N GLY A 126 -40.48 -55.61 -3.28
CA GLY A 126 -40.40 -55.95 -4.71
C GLY A 126 -40.00 -57.40 -5.01
N ASN A 127 -39.34 -58.07 -4.06
CA ASN A 127 -38.94 -59.48 -4.18
C ASN A 127 -39.99 -60.47 -3.66
N ILE A 128 -41.16 -60.00 -3.22
CA ILE A 128 -42.27 -60.89 -2.86
C ILE A 128 -42.94 -61.35 -4.16
N ASP A 129 -42.65 -62.59 -4.56
CA ASP A 129 -43.31 -63.29 -5.66
C ASP A 129 -44.47 -64.16 -5.14
N PHE A 130 -45.51 -64.32 -5.96
CA PHE A 130 -46.71 -65.10 -5.63
C PHE A 130 -46.93 -66.27 -6.59
N THR A 131 -47.52 -67.35 -6.08
CA THR A 131 -48.04 -68.50 -6.85
C THR A 131 -49.50 -68.76 -6.48
N LYS A 132 -50.22 -69.55 -7.29
CA LYS A 132 -51.60 -69.95 -6.95
C LYS A 132 -51.62 -70.73 -5.64
N GLY A 133 -52.57 -70.38 -4.76
CA GLY A 133 -52.84 -71.08 -3.52
C GLY A 133 -53.71 -72.32 -3.72
N LYS A 134 -54.36 -72.78 -2.64
CA LYS A 134 -55.21 -73.99 -2.65
C LYS A 134 -56.60 -73.74 -3.28
N GLU A 135 -57.07 -72.49 -3.27
CA GLU A 135 -58.31 -72.07 -3.93
C GLU A 135 -57.99 -71.49 -5.32
N ALA A 136 -58.86 -71.66 -6.31
CA ALA A 136 -58.58 -71.29 -7.70
C ALA A 136 -58.21 -69.81 -7.93
N ASP A 137 -58.80 -68.93 -7.12
CA ASP A 137 -58.63 -67.46 -7.09
C ASP A 137 -57.67 -66.98 -5.98
N SER A 138 -56.96 -67.88 -5.30
CA SER A 138 -56.04 -67.52 -4.19
C SER A 138 -54.57 -67.41 -4.62
N SER A 139 -53.81 -66.62 -3.87
CA SER A 139 -52.36 -66.49 -3.98
C SER A 139 -51.67 -66.79 -2.65
N VAL A 140 -50.43 -67.27 -2.74
CA VAL A 140 -49.51 -67.49 -1.61
C VAL A 140 -48.08 -67.13 -2.03
N PRO A 141 -47.16 -66.79 -1.09
CA PRO A 141 -45.75 -66.58 -1.40
C PRO A 141 -45.11 -67.80 -2.08
N LYS A 142 -44.44 -67.56 -3.21
CA LYS A 142 -43.93 -68.56 -4.17
C LYS A 142 -42.98 -69.59 -3.57
N ASP A 143 -42.00 -69.12 -2.80
CA ASP A 143 -40.88 -69.91 -2.28
C ASP A 143 -40.39 -69.32 -0.94
N ASP A 144 -39.37 -69.92 -0.35
CA ASP A 144 -38.83 -69.47 0.93
C ASP A 144 -38.02 -68.15 0.81
N GLN A 145 -37.64 -67.73 -0.40
CA GLN A 145 -37.06 -66.39 -0.63
C GLN A 145 -38.16 -65.32 -0.57
N ALA A 146 -39.30 -65.54 -1.22
CA ALA A 146 -40.47 -64.66 -1.12
C ALA A 146 -40.95 -64.54 0.34
N LYS A 147 -40.97 -65.64 1.11
CA LYS A 147 -41.28 -65.62 2.55
C LYS A 147 -40.21 -64.88 3.38
N PHE A 148 -38.92 -65.05 3.08
CA PHE A 148 -37.84 -64.29 3.71
C PHE A 148 -37.98 -62.79 3.46
N HIS A 149 -38.29 -62.39 2.23
CA HIS A 149 -38.52 -60.98 1.86
C HIS A 149 -39.78 -60.41 2.52
N LEU A 150 -40.89 -61.16 2.59
CA LEU A 150 -42.10 -60.76 3.30
C LEU A 150 -41.84 -60.58 4.80
N LYS A 151 -41.19 -61.54 5.45
CA LYS A 151 -40.82 -61.46 6.88
C LYS A 151 -39.89 -60.28 7.16
N THR A 152 -38.90 -60.06 6.29
CA THR A 152 -37.95 -58.93 6.41
C THR A 152 -38.66 -57.58 6.21
N THR A 153 -39.61 -57.50 5.28
CA THR A 153 -40.47 -56.31 5.11
C THR A 153 -41.27 -56.02 6.38
N ALA A 154 -41.92 -57.02 6.97
CA ALA A 154 -42.69 -56.85 8.21
C ALA A 154 -41.81 -56.40 9.39
N GLU A 155 -40.59 -56.94 9.49
CA GLU A 155 -39.58 -56.54 10.46
C GLU A 155 -39.12 -55.07 10.27
N LEU A 156 -38.81 -54.67 9.03
CA LEU A 156 -38.39 -53.30 8.68
C LEU A 156 -39.54 -52.27 8.79
N LEU A 157 -40.79 -52.66 8.53
CA LEU A 157 -41.95 -51.79 8.75
C LEU A 157 -42.51 -51.88 10.18
N MET A 158 -42.00 -52.81 11.00
CA MET A 158 -42.47 -53.12 12.36
C MET A 158 -43.99 -53.39 12.45
N CYS A 159 -44.56 -54.00 11.41
CA CYS A 159 -45.95 -54.45 11.34
C CYS A 159 -46.07 -55.98 11.54
N ASP A 160 -47.28 -56.52 11.52
CA ASP A 160 -47.50 -57.97 11.66
C ASP A 160 -47.25 -58.71 10.33
N PRO A 161 -46.46 -59.81 10.30
CA PRO A 161 -46.19 -60.55 9.07
C PRO A 161 -47.43 -61.20 8.45
N ALA A 162 -48.37 -61.72 9.25
CA ALA A 162 -49.59 -62.33 8.72
C ALA A 162 -50.56 -61.25 8.22
N GLY A 163 -50.65 -60.11 8.91
CA GLY A 163 -51.35 -58.92 8.43
C GLY A 163 -50.78 -58.38 7.10
N LEU A 164 -49.46 -58.46 6.91
CA LEU A 164 -48.82 -58.10 5.64
C LEU A 164 -49.14 -59.10 4.52
N GLU A 165 -49.15 -60.41 4.80
CA GLU A 165 -49.58 -61.42 3.82
C GLU A 165 -51.06 -61.25 3.44
N ASP A 166 -51.94 -61.04 4.42
CA ASP A 166 -53.37 -60.76 4.20
C ASP A 166 -53.60 -59.48 3.38
N ALA A 167 -52.86 -58.39 3.64
CA ALA A 167 -52.98 -57.12 2.90
C ALA A 167 -52.44 -57.18 1.46
N LEU A 168 -51.66 -58.21 1.12
CA LEU A 168 -51.14 -58.46 -0.23
C LEU A 168 -51.99 -59.49 -1.00
N CYS A 169 -52.45 -60.55 -0.33
CA CYS A 169 -53.14 -61.69 -0.95
C CYS A 169 -54.67 -61.68 -0.80
N LYS A 170 -55.27 -60.72 -0.07
CA LYS A 170 -56.73 -60.60 0.08
C LYS A 170 -57.19 -59.15 -0.12
N ARG A 171 -58.49 -58.98 -0.37
CA ARG A 171 -59.15 -57.68 -0.49
C ARG A 171 -60.46 -57.64 0.29
N VAL A 172 -60.64 -56.58 1.06
CA VAL A 172 -61.87 -56.22 1.77
C VAL A 172 -62.78 -55.45 0.81
N MET A 173 -63.95 -55.99 0.51
CA MET A 173 -65.02 -55.31 -0.21
C MET A 173 -66.14 -55.00 0.77
N ILE A 174 -66.31 -53.72 1.10
CA ILE A 174 -67.42 -53.22 1.91
C ILE A 174 -68.62 -53.05 0.98
N THR A 175 -69.63 -53.90 1.11
CA THR A 175 -70.96 -53.66 0.53
C THR A 175 -71.80 -52.84 1.53
N PRO A 176 -72.99 -52.34 1.15
CA PRO A 176 -73.88 -51.65 2.10
C PRO A 176 -74.38 -52.53 3.26
N GLU A 177 -74.20 -53.84 3.17
CA GLU A 177 -74.79 -54.85 4.06
C GLU A 177 -73.73 -55.68 4.79
N GLU A 178 -72.58 -56.00 4.16
CA GLU A 178 -71.53 -56.85 4.73
C GLU A 178 -70.09 -56.44 4.33
N VAL A 179 -69.10 -56.90 5.09
CA VAL A 179 -67.67 -56.69 4.84
C VAL A 179 -67.03 -57.99 4.35
N ILE A 180 -66.99 -58.17 3.04
CA ILE A 180 -66.58 -59.43 2.39
C ILE A 180 -65.06 -59.43 2.16
N LYS A 181 -64.34 -60.42 2.70
CA LYS A 181 -62.93 -60.68 2.36
C LYS A 181 -62.83 -61.65 1.18
N ARG A 182 -62.26 -61.20 0.06
CA ARG A 182 -62.01 -62.01 -1.15
C ARG A 182 -60.51 -62.29 -1.31
N SER A 183 -60.14 -63.55 -1.57
CA SER A 183 -58.79 -63.96 -1.99
C SER A 183 -58.41 -63.31 -3.33
N LEU A 184 -57.17 -62.83 -3.47
CA LEU A 184 -56.63 -62.29 -4.72
C LEU A 184 -55.81 -63.34 -5.46
N ASP A 185 -55.93 -63.38 -6.79
CA ASP A 185 -55.09 -64.20 -7.65
C ASP A 185 -53.64 -63.66 -7.68
N PRO A 186 -52.64 -64.44 -8.14
CA PRO A 186 -51.24 -64.02 -8.12
C PRO A 186 -50.93 -62.72 -8.88
N GLN A 187 -51.64 -62.43 -9.97
CA GLN A 187 -51.44 -61.19 -10.72
C GLN A 187 -52.03 -59.99 -9.96
N SER A 188 -53.20 -60.15 -9.35
CA SER A 188 -53.79 -59.14 -8.48
C SER A 188 -52.94 -58.90 -7.21
N ALA A 189 -52.29 -59.93 -6.67
CA ALA A 189 -51.38 -59.81 -5.54
C ALA A 189 -50.10 -59.03 -5.89
N VAL A 190 -49.51 -59.26 -7.07
CA VAL A 190 -48.41 -58.42 -7.61
C VAL A 190 -48.83 -56.96 -7.76
N ILE A 191 -50.06 -56.69 -8.23
CA ILE A 191 -50.59 -55.33 -8.34
C ILE A 191 -50.79 -54.70 -6.96
N SER A 192 -51.22 -55.47 -5.94
CA SER A 192 -51.33 -55.00 -4.55
C SER A 192 -49.95 -54.67 -3.95
N ARG A 193 -48.95 -55.55 -4.14
CA ARG A 193 -47.54 -55.37 -3.74
C ARG A 193 -46.94 -54.08 -4.30
N ASP A 194 -47.06 -53.87 -5.60
CA ASP A 194 -46.55 -52.66 -6.24
C ASP A 194 -47.36 -51.42 -5.81
N GLY A 195 -48.67 -51.57 -5.55
CA GLY A 195 -49.51 -50.54 -4.92
C GLY A 195 -48.99 -50.09 -3.54
N LEU A 196 -48.64 -51.06 -2.69
CA LEU A 196 -48.06 -50.81 -1.35
C LEU A 196 -46.73 -50.05 -1.46
N ALA A 197 -45.81 -50.53 -2.30
CA ALA A 197 -44.50 -49.92 -2.52
C ALA A 197 -44.62 -48.46 -3.00
N LYS A 198 -45.48 -48.18 -3.98
CA LYS A 198 -45.76 -46.82 -4.49
C LYS A 198 -46.35 -45.91 -3.42
N THR A 199 -47.28 -46.41 -2.61
CA THR A 199 -47.91 -45.64 -1.53
C THR A 199 -46.90 -45.29 -0.43
N ILE A 200 -46.13 -46.27 0.05
CA ILE A 200 -45.07 -46.05 1.07
C ILE A 200 -44.07 -45.01 0.58
N TYR A 201 -43.56 -45.15 -0.65
CA TYR A 201 -42.56 -44.23 -1.19
C TYR A 201 -43.10 -42.81 -1.38
N SER A 202 -44.35 -42.65 -1.84
CA SER A 202 -44.97 -41.32 -1.93
C SER A 202 -45.12 -40.68 -0.56
N ARG A 203 -45.68 -41.38 0.44
CA ARG A 203 -45.85 -40.84 1.79
C ARG A 203 -44.52 -40.44 2.42
N LEU A 204 -43.48 -41.25 2.23
CA LEU A 204 -42.12 -40.93 2.68
C LEU A 204 -41.56 -39.67 2.00
N PHE A 205 -41.76 -39.53 0.69
CA PHE A 205 -41.34 -38.34 -0.06
C PHE A 205 -42.08 -37.08 0.41
N ASP A 206 -43.40 -37.16 0.54
CA ASP A 206 -44.26 -36.06 1.02
C ASP A 206 -43.80 -35.61 2.43
N TRP A 207 -43.57 -36.56 3.36
CA TRP A 207 -43.04 -36.27 4.71
C TRP A 207 -41.65 -35.62 4.69
N ILE A 208 -40.75 -36.04 3.79
CA ILE A 208 -39.42 -35.43 3.66
C ILE A 208 -39.53 -33.98 3.19
N VAL A 209 -40.43 -33.68 2.24
CA VAL A 209 -40.69 -32.30 1.77
C VAL A 209 -41.25 -31.44 2.92
N ASP A 210 -42.23 -31.95 3.67
CA ASP A 210 -42.79 -31.24 4.83
C ASP A 210 -41.73 -31.02 5.93
N LYS A 211 -40.89 -32.01 6.22
CA LYS A 211 -39.79 -31.89 7.20
C LYS A 211 -38.77 -30.83 6.76
N ILE A 212 -38.44 -30.76 5.46
CA ILE A 212 -37.58 -29.70 4.89
C ILE A 212 -38.25 -28.32 5.05
N ASN A 213 -39.53 -28.19 4.68
CA ASN A 213 -40.30 -26.94 4.78
C ASN A 213 -40.35 -26.41 6.22
N ASN A 214 -40.57 -27.29 7.19
CA ASN A 214 -40.54 -26.95 8.62
C ASN A 214 -39.14 -26.53 9.12
N SER A 215 -38.05 -27.02 8.51
CA SER A 215 -36.68 -26.66 8.88
C SER A 215 -36.18 -25.37 8.24
N ILE A 216 -36.59 -25.05 7.01
CA ILE A 216 -36.19 -23.81 6.32
C ILE A 216 -36.98 -22.59 6.79
N GLY A 217 -38.19 -22.81 7.32
CA GLY A 217 -39.06 -21.80 7.90
C GLY A 217 -39.79 -20.97 6.84
N GLN A 218 -41.12 -21.03 6.84
CA GLN A 218 -41.95 -20.19 5.99
C GLN A 218 -42.33 -18.89 6.74
N ASP A 219 -42.19 -17.74 6.08
CA ASP A 219 -42.69 -16.46 6.56
C ASP A 219 -44.08 -16.16 5.94
N PRO A 220 -45.19 -16.36 6.66
CA PRO A 220 -46.53 -16.08 6.14
C PRO A 220 -46.85 -14.58 6.03
N ASN A 221 -45.99 -13.69 6.52
CA ASN A 221 -46.18 -12.23 6.48
C ASN A 221 -45.42 -11.56 5.33
N SER A 222 -44.58 -12.31 4.60
CA SER A 222 -43.82 -11.78 3.47
C SER A 222 -44.75 -11.33 2.34
N LYS A 223 -44.50 -10.13 1.80
CA LYS A 223 -45.22 -9.54 0.67
C LYS A 223 -44.41 -9.58 -0.64
N SER A 224 -43.24 -10.22 -0.63
CA SER A 224 -42.30 -10.20 -1.75
C SER A 224 -41.55 -11.52 -1.78
N LEU A 225 -41.74 -12.29 -2.85
CA LEU A 225 -41.13 -13.60 -3.03
C LEU A 225 -40.54 -13.73 -4.43
N ILE A 226 -39.54 -14.60 -4.56
CA ILE A 226 -39.01 -15.06 -5.85
C ILE A 226 -39.32 -16.55 -5.93
N GLY A 227 -40.21 -16.92 -6.85
CA GLY A 227 -40.58 -18.31 -7.11
C GLY A 227 -39.72 -18.91 -8.22
N VAL A 228 -38.96 -19.96 -7.91
CA VAL A 228 -38.14 -20.70 -8.87
C VAL A 228 -38.85 -22.00 -9.24
N LEU A 229 -39.41 -22.07 -10.45
CA LEU A 229 -40.04 -23.28 -10.99
C LEU A 229 -39.02 -24.13 -11.76
N ASP A 230 -38.63 -25.25 -11.16
CA ASP A 230 -37.80 -26.30 -11.75
C ASP A 230 -38.73 -27.46 -12.18
N ILE A 231 -38.98 -27.58 -13.48
CA ILE A 231 -39.94 -28.54 -14.03
C ILE A 231 -39.45 -29.11 -15.37
N TYR A 232 -39.89 -30.34 -15.67
CA TYR A 232 -39.64 -31.01 -16.95
C TYR A 232 -40.01 -30.12 -18.15
N GLY A 233 -39.15 -30.11 -19.17
CA GLY A 233 -39.55 -29.70 -20.51
C GLY A 233 -40.49 -30.72 -21.16
N PHE A 234 -41.00 -30.38 -22.34
CA PHE A 234 -41.86 -31.25 -23.14
C PHE A 234 -41.15 -32.59 -23.49
N GLU A 235 -41.77 -33.73 -23.13
CA GLU A 235 -41.24 -35.07 -23.36
C GLU A 235 -41.90 -35.74 -24.57
N SER A 236 -41.11 -36.35 -25.45
CA SER A 236 -41.62 -37.23 -26.50
C SER A 236 -40.65 -38.39 -26.72
N PHE A 237 -41.09 -39.58 -26.33
CA PHE A 237 -40.36 -40.84 -26.40
C PHE A 237 -41.02 -41.78 -27.43
N LYS A 238 -40.40 -42.95 -27.66
CA LYS A 238 -40.95 -44.01 -28.53
C LYS A 238 -42.29 -44.57 -28.00
N THR A 239 -42.49 -44.50 -26.69
CA THR A 239 -43.62 -45.04 -25.93
C THR A 239 -43.99 -44.02 -24.87
N ASN A 240 -45.09 -43.28 -25.05
CA ASN A 240 -45.53 -42.23 -24.13
C ASN A 240 -46.74 -42.71 -23.33
N SER A 241 -46.68 -42.60 -22.01
CA SER A 241 -47.76 -43.04 -21.12
C SER A 241 -48.43 -41.85 -20.41
N PHE A 242 -49.23 -42.13 -19.38
CA PHE A 242 -49.99 -41.14 -18.63
C PHE A 242 -49.10 -40.04 -18.00
N GLU A 243 -47.88 -40.39 -17.60
CA GLU A 243 -46.89 -39.50 -17.03
C GLU A 243 -46.43 -38.44 -18.05
N GLN A 244 -46.07 -38.85 -19.28
CA GLN A 244 -45.76 -37.93 -20.38
C GLN A 244 -46.97 -37.05 -20.75
N PHE A 245 -48.18 -37.61 -20.72
CA PHE A 245 -49.41 -36.86 -20.97
C PHE A 245 -49.60 -35.73 -19.93
N CYS A 246 -49.37 -35.99 -18.65
CA CYS A 246 -49.39 -34.96 -17.61
C CYS A 246 -48.26 -33.93 -17.76
N ILE A 247 -47.03 -34.36 -18.07
CA ILE A 247 -45.88 -33.46 -18.31
C ILE A 247 -46.12 -32.54 -19.51
N ASN A 248 -46.66 -33.06 -20.60
CA ASN A 248 -46.93 -32.30 -21.81
C ASN A 248 -48.14 -31.37 -21.67
N TYR A 249 -49.20 -31.78 -20.97
CA TYR A 249 -50.29 -30.88 -20.55
C TYR A 249 -49.75 -29.71 -19.71
N THR A 250 -48.81 -29.98 -18.80
CA THR A 250 -48.15 -28.93 -17.99
C THR A 250 -47.36 -27.96 -18.86
N ASN A 251 -46.56 -28.48 -19.80
CA ASN A 251 -45.81 -27.64 -20.75
C ASN A 251 -46.72 -26.83 -21.66
N GLU A 252 -47.85 -27.39 -22.12
CA GLU A 252 -48.88 -26.69 -22.90
C GLU A 252 -49.45 -25.48 -22.11
N LYS A 253 -49.74 -25.67 -20.81
CA LYS A 253 -50.30 -24.61 -19.94
C LYS A 253 -49.27 -23.54 -19.57
N LEU A 254 -48.01 -23.93 -19.32
CA LEU A 254 -46.91 -23.00 -19.12
C LEU A 254 -46.56 -22.23 -20.41
N GLN A 255 -46.68 -22.87 -21.58
CA GLN A 255 -46.47 -22.20 -22.86
C GLN A 255 -47.60 -21.22 -23.19
N GLN A 256 -48.85 -21.51 -22.82
CA GLN A 256 -49.95 -20.54 -22.90
C GLN A 256 -49.64 -19.29 -22.08
N HIS A 257 -49.25 -19.46 -20.81
CA HIS A 257 -48.89 -18.35 -19.92
C HIS A 257 -47.68 -17.56 -20.43
N PHE A 258 -46.64 -18.23 -20.93
CA PHE A 258 -45.52 -17.60 -21.61
C PHE A 258 -45.98 -16.75 -22.80
N ASN A 259 -46.78 -17.33 -23.70
CA ASN A 259 -47.27 -16.65 -24.89
C ASN A 259 -48.10 -15.41 -24.52
N GLN A 260 -49.08 -15.56 -23.62
CA GLN A 260 -49.95 -14.46 -23.17
C GLN A 260 -49.15 -13.35 -22.47
N HIS A 261 -48.19 -13.70 -21.61
CA HIS A 261 -47.38 -12.71 -20.90
C HIS A 261 -46.41 -11.96 -21.82
N VAL A 262 -45.71 -12.67 -22.72
CA VAL A 262 -44.82 -12.03 -23.71
C VAL A 262 -45.62 -11.11 -24.65
N PHE A 263 -46.77 -11.57 -25.15
CA PHE A 263 -47.64 -10.76 -26.00
C PHE A 263 -48.17 -9.53 -25.27
N LYS A 264 -48.58 -9.66 -24.00
CA LYS A 264 -49.04 -8.54 -23.17
C LYS A 264 -47.93 -7.51 -22.92
N MET A 265 -46.70 -7.93 -22.60
CA MET A 265 -45.56 -7.00 -22.47
C MET A 265 -45.26 -6.23 -23.76
N GLU A 266 -45.35 -6.91 -24.92
CA GLU A 266 -45.20 -6.27 -26.22
C GLU A 266 -46.32 -5.24 -26.47
N GLN A 267 -47.58 -5.60 -26.22
CA GLN A 267 -48.74 -4.69 -26.32
C GLN A 267 -48.60 -3.47 -25.40
N GLU A 268 -48.16 -3.66 -24.15
CA GLU A 268 -47.99 -2.59 -23.18
C GLU A 268 -46.89 -1.61 -23.61
N GLU A 269 -45.74 -2.09 -24.10
CA GLU A 269 -44.67 -1.23 -24.64
C GLU A 269 -45.12 -0.49 -25.92
N TYR A 270 -45.79 -1.15 -26.87
CA TYR A 270 -46.29 -0.49 -28.09
C TYR A 270 -47.39 0.54 -27.78
N THR A 271 -48.27 0.26 -26.82
CA THR A 271 -49.33 1.19 -26.37
C THR A 271 -48.74 2.39 -25.64
N LYS A 272 -47.78 2.15 -24.74
CA LYS A 272 -47.01 3.19 -24.02
C LYS A 272 -46.29 4.14 -24.98
N GLU A 273 -45.63 3.59 -26.00
CA GLU A 273 -44.90 4.33 -27.03
C GLU A 273 -45.78 4.88 -28.18
N GLN A 274 -47.08 4.56 -28.20
CA GLN A 274 -48.05 4.95 -29.24
C GLN A 274 -47.66 4.52 -30.66
N ILE A 275 -47.43 3.22 -30.82
CA ILE A 275 -47.11 2.57 -32.10
C ILE A 275 -48.26 1.68 -32.53
N ASP A 276 -48.55 1.65 -33.84
CA ASP A 276 -49.52 0.71 -34.41
C ASP A 276 -48.96 -0.73 -34.42
N TRP A 277 -49.72 -1.62 -33.78
CA TRP A 277 -49.44 -3.06 -33.64
C TRP A 277 -50.61 -3.93 -34.15
N SER A 278 -51.62 -3.33 -34.77
CA SER A 278 -52.92 -3.97 -35.11
C SER A 278 -52.86 -5.19 -36.04
N TYR A 279 -51.74 -5.39 -36.74
CA TYR A 279 -51.51 -6.46 -37.73
C TYR A 279 -50.80 -7.70 -37.17
N ILE A 280 -50.49 -7.75 -35.87
CA ILE A 280 -49.75 -8.86 -35.26
C ILE A 280 -50.74 -9.97 -34.83
N GLU A 281 -51.01 -10.90 -35.75
CA GLU A 281 -51.79 -12.11 -35.44
C GLU A 281 -51.02 -13.04 -34.48
N PHE A 282 -51.70 -13.49 -33.43
CA PHE A 282 -51.15 -14.39 -32.41
C PHE A 282 -51.81 -15.79 -32.49
N VAL A 283 -50.99 -16.84 -32.36
CA VAL A 283 -51.45 -18.24 -32.37
C VAL A 283 -51.55 -18.78 -30.95
N ASP A 284 -52.76 -18.76 -30.38
CA ASP A 284 -53.07 -19.38 -29.08
C ASP A 284 -53.08 -20.92 -29.19
N ASN A 285 -52.80 -21.59 -28.08
CA ASN A 285 -52.87 -23.03 -27.89
C ASN A 285 -54.00 -23.47 -26.93
N GLN A 286 -54.92 -22.56 -26.59
CA GLN A 286 -56.16 -22.86 -25.86
C GLN A 286 -56.96 -24.02 -26.49
N ASP A 287 -56.86 -24.28 -27.80
CA ASP A 287 -57.54 -25.39 -28.47
C ASP A 287 -57.00 -26.79 -28.08
N VAL A 288 -55.70 -26.89 -27.77
CA VAL A 288 -55.09 -28.12 -27.20
C VAL A 288 -55.46 -28.26 -25.71
N LEU A 289 -55.56 -27.14 -24.99
CA LEU A 289 -55.90 -27.13 -23.57
C LEU A 289 -57.38 -27.50 -23.34
N ASP A 290 -58.31 -26.96 -24.13
CA ASP A 290 -59.73 -27.34 -24.11
C ASP A 290 -59.91 -28.85 -24.36
N LEU A 291 -59.18 -29.42 -25.34
CA LEU A 291 -59.19 -30.85 -25.62
C LEU A 291 -58.83 -31.70 -24.39
N ILE A 292 -57.88 -31.24 -23.57
CA ILE A 292 -57.39 -31.97 -22.39
C ILE A 292 -58.28 -31.72 -21.16
N GLU A 293 -58.58 -30.45 -20.86
CA GLU A 293 -58.97 -30.00 -19.52
C GLU A 293 -60.45 -29.60 -19.35
N LYS A 294 -61.22 -29.49 -20.44
CA LYS A 294 -62.61 -29.03 -20.43
C LYS A 294 -63.54 -30.00 -19.69
N LYS A 295 -64.45 -29.45 -18.89
CA LYS A 295 -65.51 -30.23 -18.20
C LYS A 295 -66.89 -29.67 -18.59
N PRO A 296 -67.82 -30.51 -19.10
CA PRO A 296 -67.63 -31.91 -19.51
C PRO A 296 -66.82 -32.04 -20.82
N GLY A 297 -66.39 -33.26 -21.13
CA GLY A 297 -65.99 -33.66 -22.50
C GLY A 297 -64.49 -33.63 -22.85
N GLY A 298 -63.60 -33.06 -22.03
CA GLY A 298 -62.15 -33.13 -22.23
C GLY A 298 -61.55 -34.49 -21.85
N ILE A 299 -60.34 -34.81 -22.33
CA ILE A 299 -59.68 -36.12 -22.14
C ILE A 299 -59.61 -36.53 -20.67
N VAL A 300 -59.24 -35.62 -19.75
CA VAL A 300 -59.16 -35.94 -18.30
C VAL A 300 -60.56 -36.27 -17.73
N ALA A 301 -61.60 -35.58 -18.18
CA ALA A 301 -62.97 -35.84 -17.73
C ALA A 301 -63.49 -37.21 -18.21
N LEU A 302 -63.19 -37.57 -19.46
CA LEU A 302 -63.53 -38.88 -20.03
C LEU A 302 -62.74 -40.01 -19.38
N LEU A 303 -61.49 -39.76 -18.96
CA LEU A 303 -60.65 -40.72 -18.25
C LEU A 303 -61.18 -40.96 -16.83
N ASP A 304 -61.55 -39.90 -16.10
CA ASP A 304 -62.15 -39.99 -14.77
C ASP A 304 -63.48 -40.74 -14.80
N GLU A 305 -64.33 -40.47 -15.80
CA GLU A 305 -65.59 -41.17 -16.03
C GLU A 305 -65.36 -42.66 -16.35
N ALA A 306 -64.39 -42.98 -17.23
CA ALA A 306 -64.02 -44.37 -17.53
C ALA A 306 -63.37 -45.09 -16.33
N CYS A 307 -62.78 -44.37 -15.36
CA CYS A 307 -62.28 -44.97 -14.13
C CYS A 307 -63.40 -45.37 -13.14
N MET A 308 -64.57 -44.73 -13.22
CA MET A 308 -65.73 -45.01 -12.36
C MET A 308 -66.49 -46.29 -12.75
N PHE A 309 -66.38 -46.75 -13.99
CA PHE A 309 -67.10 -47.94 -14.47
C PHE A 309 -66.25 -49.21 -14.30
N PRO A 310 -66.66 -50.20 -13.47
CA PRO A 310 -65.85 -51.39 -13.19
C PRO A 310 -65.54 -52.27 -14.41
N LYS A 311 -66.29 -52.15 -15.50
CA LYS A 311 -66.11 -52.91 -16.76
C LYS A 311 -65.35 -52.14 -17.84
N SER A 312 -64.91 -50.89 -17.59
CA SER A 312 -64.18 -50.11 -18.59
C SER A 312 -62.71 -50.53 -18.71
N THR A 313 -62.32 -50.87 -19.94
CA THR A 313 -60.93 -51.17 -20.34
C THR A 313 -60.31 -49.99 -21.09
N HIS A 314 -58.99 -50.00 -21.26
CA HIS A 314 -58.25 -49.03 -22.08
C HIS A 314 -58.79 -48.96 -23.53
N GLU A 315 -59.20 -50.10 -24.12
CA GLU A 315 -59.89 -50.11 -25.42
C GLU A 315 -61.21 -49.34 -25.41
N THR A 316 -62.05 -49.51 -24.37
CA THR A 316 -63.33 -48.78 -24.27
C THR A 316 -63.12 -47.28 -24.09
N PHE A 317 -62.08 -46.89 -23.36
CA PHE A 317 -61.68 -45.49 -23.19
C PHE A 317 -61.21 -44.89 -24.53
N SER A 318 -60.30 -45.55 -25.25
CA SER A 318 -59.83 -45.08 -26.56
C SER A 318 -60.95 -44.98 -27.60
N ASN A 319 -61.86 -45.95 -27.64
CA ASN A 319 -63.03 -45.87 -28.52
C ASN A 319 -63.94 -44.68 -28.16
N LYS A 320 -64.08 -44.33 -26.88
CA LYS A 320 -64.79 -43.12 -26.46
C LYS A 320 -64.07 -41.85 -26.93
N LEU A 321 -62.74 -41.76 -26.76
CA LEU A 321 -61.94 -40.65 -27.29
C LEU A 321 -62.12 -40.48 -28.81
N TYR A 322 -62.05 -41.58 -29.57
CA TYR A 322 -62.23 -41.55 -31.03
C TYR A 322 -63.64 -41.10 -31.45
N GLN A 323 -64.67 -41.41 -30.66
CA GLN A 323 -66.04 -40.97 -30.91
C GLN A 323 -66.23 -39.48 -30.59
N THR A 324 -65.74 -39.02 -29.43
CA THR A 324 -65.88 -37.61 -29.00
C THR A 324 -65.06 -36.64 -29.85
N PHE A 325 -63.83 -37.00 -30.23
CA PHE A 325 -62.89 -36.07 -30.87
C PHE A 325 -62.68 -36.27 -32.37
N LYS A 326 -63.54 -37.05 -33.05
CA LYS A 326 -63.43 -37.40 -34.48
C LYS A 326 -63.19 -36.23 -35.45
N VAL A 327 -63.65 -35.03 -35.10
CA VAL A 327 -63.59 -33.81 -35.94
C VAL A 327 -62.56 -32.79 -35.40
N HIS A 328 -61.90 -33.07 -34.27
CA HIS A 328 -61.07 -32.09 -33.59
C HIS A 328 -59.67 -31.98 -34.22
N LYS A 329 -59.31 -30.78 -34.74
CA LYS A 329 -58.07 -30.54 -35.50
C LYS A 329 -56.77 -30.97 -34.78
N ARG A 330 -56.76 -30.99 -33.45
CA ARG A 330 -55.60 -31.36 -32.62
C ARG A 330 -55.55 -32.81 -32.16
N PHE A 331 -56.59 -33.61 -32.46
CA PHE A 331 -56.70 -35.00 -32.05
C PHE A 331 -56.65 -35.91 -33.27
N ILE A 332 -55.67 -36.83 -33.30
CA ILE A 332 -55.40 -37.71 -34.43
C ILE A 332 -55.54 -39.16 -33.97
N LYS A 333 -56.32 -39.96 -34.70
CA LYS A 333 -56.35 -41.42 -34.52
C LYS A 333 -55.22 -42.06 -35.35
N PRO A 334 -54.28 -42.80 -34.75
CA PRO A 334 -53.29 -43.57 -35.49
C PRO A 334 -53.93 -44.61 -36.43
N LYS A 335 -53.33 -44.82 -37.60
CA LYS A 335 -53.87 -45.75 -38.62
C LYS A 335 -53.69 -47.23 -38.28
N LEU A 336 -52.70 -47.56 -37.45
CA LEU A 336 -52.26 -48.93 -37.17
C LEU A 336 -52.67 -49.43 -35.77
N SER A 337 -52.62 -48.57 -34.76
CA SER A 337 -53.00 -48.92 -33.39
C SER A 337 -54.52 -48.84 -33.19
N ARG A 338 -55.05 -49.71 -32.32
CA ARG A 338 -56.47 -49.75 -31.93
C ARG A 338 -56.75 -49.00 -30.62
N THR A 339 -55.70 -48.72 -29.84
CA THR A 339 -55.74 -48.16 -28.49
C THR A 339 -55.08 -46.78 -28.39
N ASP A 340 -54.01 -46.54 -29.14
CA ASP A 340 -53.26 -45.28 -29.04
C ASP A 340 -54.05 -44.07 -29.55
N PHE A 341 -53.71 -42.87 -29.05
CA PHE A 341 -54.21 -41.59 -29.55
C PHE A 341 -53.08 -40.57 -29.66
N THR A 342 -53.16 -39.68 -30.65
CA THR A 342 -52.14 -38.67 -30.91
C THR A 342 -52.68 -37.26 -30.69
N ILE A 343 -51.92 -36.40 -30.01
CA ILE A 343 -52.24 -34.99 -29.80
C ILE A 343 -51.21 -34.11 -30.50
N ALA A 344 -51.67 -33.12 -31.27
CA ALA A 344 -50.83 -32.12 -31.93
C ALA A 344 -50.58 -30.91 -31.01
N HIS A 345 -49.65 -31.08 -30.06
CA HIS A 345 -49.19 -30.06 -29.12
C HIS A 345 -48.44 -28.91 -29.83
N TYR A 346 -48.18 -27.79 -29.12
CA TYR A 346 -47.36 -26.68 -29.67
C TYR A 346 -45.95 -27.14 -30.14
N ALA A 347 -45.40 -28.17 -29.50
CA ALA A 347 -44.08 -28.73 -29.78
C ALA A 347 -44.05 -29.75 -30.94
N GLY A 348 -45.22 -30.23 -31.38
CA GLY A 348 -45.37 -31.30 -32.38
C GLY A 348 -46.38 -32.38 -31.98
N GLU A 349 -46.52 -33.40 -32.81
CA GLU A 349 -47.40 -34.55 -32.55
C GLU A 349 -46.77 -35.53 -31.56
N VAL A 350 -47.55 -35.98 -30.56
CA VAL A 350 -47.15 -37.03 -29.61
C VAL A 350 -48.23 -38.10 -29.56
N GLN A 351 -47.84 -39.36 -29.81
CA GLN A 351 -48.68 -40.55 -29.70
C GLN A 351 -48.57 -41.14 -28.29
N TYR A 352 -49.71 -41.26 -27.61
CA TYR A 352 -49.84 -41.84 -26.27
C TYR A 352 -50.51 -43.21 -26.35
N GLN A 353 -49.98 -44.16 -25.58
CA GLN A 353 -50.57 -45.51 -25.45
C GLN A 353 -51.57 -45.51 -24.31
N SER A 354 -52.84 -45.82 -24.57
CA SER A 354 -53.89 -45.78 -23.52
C SER A 354 -53.81 -46.95 -22.53
N ASP A 355 -52.94 -47.93 -22.81
CA ASP A 355 -52.66 -49.06 -21.96
C ASP A 355 -52.26 -48.57 -20.55
N HIS A 356 -52.89 -49.15 -19.53
CA HIS A 356 -52.77 -48.74 -18.12
C HIS A 356 -53.15 -47.28 -17.76
N PHE A 357 -53.68 -46.44 -18.66
CA PHE A 357 -54.14 -45.08 -18.29
C PHE A 357 -55.20 -45.12 -17.17
N LEU A 358 -56.14 -46.07 -17.23
CA LEU A 358 -57.16 -46.25 -16.20
C LEU A 358 -56.54 -46.69 -14.87
N ASP A 359 -55.59 -47.62 -14.91
CA ASP A 359 -54.96 -48.19 -13.71
C ASP A 359 -54.05 -47.17 -13.02
N LYS A 360 -53.36 -46.32 -13.81
CA LYS A 360 -52.54 -45.21 -13.32
C LYS A 360 -53.39 -44.05 -12.77
N ASN A 361 -54.54 -43.75 -13.37
CA ASN A 361 -55.40 -42.65 -12.92
C ASN A 361 -56.22 -42.99 -11.64
N LYS A 362 -56.47 -44.28 -11.40
CA LYS A 362 -57.12 -44.81 -10.18
C LYS A 362 -56.14 -44.81 -9.00
N ASP A 363 -56.07 -43.69 -8.26
CA ASP A 363 -55.28 -43.54 -7.04
C ASP A 363 -55.86 -44.35 -5.85
N TYR A 364 -55.87 -45.67 -5.96
CA TYR A 364 -56.29 -46.57 -4.89
C TYR A 364 -55.24 -46.62 -3.77
N VAL A 365 -55.44 -45.78 -2.75
CA VAL A 365 -55.05 -46.19 -1.39
C VAL A 365 -55.89 -47.42 -1.05
N VAL A 366 -55.21 -48.52 -0.75
CA VAL A 366 -55.81 -49.79 -0.32
C VAL A 366 -56.07 -49.64 1.19
N PRO A 367 -57.32 -49.63 1.69
CA PRO A 367 -57.60 -49.47 3.12
C PRO A 367 -56.79 -50.42 4.00
N GLU A 368 -56.63 -51.67 3.55
CA GLU A 368 -55.86 -52.71 4.21
C GLU A 368 -54.37 -52.35 4.40
N HIS A 369 -53.79 -51.53 3.52
CA HIS A 369 -52.42 -51.01 3.67
C HIS A 369 -52.36 -49.90 4.73
N GLN A 370 -53.40 -49.08 4.84
CA GLN A 370 -53.50 -48.00 5.82
C GLN A 370 -53.81 -48.55 7.22
N ASP A 371 -54.70 -49.53 7.33
CA ASP A 371 -54.99 -50.25 8.57
C ASP A 371 -53.74 -50.97 9.11
N LEU A 372 -53.01 -51.68 8.25
CA LEU A 372 -51.78 -52.41 8.62
C LEU A 372 -50.64 -51.50 9.10
N LEU A 373 -50.41 -50.37 8.41
CA LEU A 373 -49.26 -49.49 8.68
C LEU A 373 -49.57 -48.41 9.72
N GLY A 374 -50.83 -47.97 9.83
CA GLY A 374 -51.28 -47.07 10.90
C GLY A 374 -51.13 -47.68 12.31
N VAL A 375 -51.18 -49.01 12.43
CA VAL A 375 -50.92 -49.74 13.70
C VAL A 375 -49.47 -50.26 13.82
N SER A 376 -48.55 -49.79 12.98
CA SER A 376 -47.12 -50.16 13.07
C SER A 376 -46.55 -49.83 14.44
N LYS A 377 -45.71 -50.73 14.98
CA LYS A 377 -44.95 -50.50 16.22
C LYS A 377 -43.86 -49.44 16.05
N CYS A 378 -43.66 -48.89 14.85
CA CYS A 378 -42.79 -47.76 14.60
C CYS A 378 -43.60 -46.45 14.46
N PRO A 379 -43.44 -45.48 15.38
CA PRO A 379 -44.15 -44.20 15.31
C PRO A 379 -43.95 -43.42 14.01
N PHE A 380 -42.77 -43.57 13.36
CA PHE A 380 -42.50 -42.97 12.05
C PHE A 380 -43.38 -43.58 10.95
N VAL A 381 -43.46 -44.92 10.89
CA VAL A 381 -44.28 -45.62 9.87
C VAL A 381 -45.78 -45.36 10.10
N ALA A 382 -46.25 -45.41 11.34
CA ALA A 382 -47.62 -45.02 11.67
C ALA A 382 -47.91 -43.55 11.31
N GLY A 383 -46.95 -42.65 11.53
CA GLY A 383 -47.05 -41.24 11.14
C GLY A 383 -47.14 -40.98 9.63
N LEU A 384 -46.66 -41.89 8.78
CA LEU A 384 -46.86 -41.84 7.32
C LEU A 384 -48.27 -42.28 6.89
N PHE A 385 -49.00 -42.96 7.77
CA PHE A 385 -50.35 -43.52 7.53
C PHE A 385 -51.34 -43.10 8.64
N PRO A 386 -51.59 -41.78 8.82
CA PRO A 386 -52.54 -41.29 9.82
C PRO A 386 -53.96 -41.84 9.55
N PRO A 387 -54.79 -42.03 10.58
CA PRO A 387 -56.18 -42.48 10.41
C PRO A 387 -56.99 -41.45 9.61
N LEU A 388 -57.94 -41.94 8.80
CA LEU A 388 -58.83 -41.07 8.02
C LEU A 388 -59.78 -40.28 8.93
N PRO A 389 -60.06 -38.99 8.67
CA PRO A 389 -61.06 -38.23 9.41
C PRO A 389 -62.45 -38.86 9.30
N VAL A 390 -63.08 -39.16 10.44
CA VAL A 390 -64.35 -39.90 10.53
C VAL A 390 -65.54 -38.92 10.50
N GLU A 391 -65.75 -38.22 9.38
CA GLU A 391 -66.92 -37.33 9.24
C GLU A 391 -67.67 -37.43 7.90
N THR A 392 -69.00 -37.54 8.04
CA THR A 392 -70.04 -37.25 7.03
C THR A 392 -70.03 -38.04 5.72
N SER A 393 -70.86 -39.10 5.73
CA SER A 393 -71.48 -39.69 4.55
C SER A 393 -72.08 -38.66 3.56
N LYS A 394 -72.17 -39.04 2.27
CA LYS A 394 -72.94 -38.38 1.18
C LYS A 394 -72.27 -37.24 0.39
N SER A 395 -71.00 -37.37 -0.02
CA SER A 395 -70.58 -37.13 -1.43
C SER A 395 -69.07 -37.29 -1.70
N SER A 396 -68.53 -38.50 -1.48
CA SER A 396 -67.17 -38.84 -1.90
C SER A 396 -67.04 -38.89 -3.44
N LYS A 397 -66.86 -37.72 -4.07
CA LYS A 397 -66.53 -37.61 -5.50
C LYS A 397 -65.18 -38.28 -5.73
N PHE A 398 -65.14 -39.25 -6.66
CA PHE A 398 -63.91 -39.94 -7.04
C PHE A 398 -62.81 -38.94 -7.42
N SER A 399 -61.66 -39.07 -6.75
CA SER A 399 -60.57 -38.11 -6.80
C SER A 399 -59.34 -38.77 -7.41
N SER A 400 -59.27 -38.74 -8.74
CA SER A 400 -58.23 -39.35 -9.56
C SER A 400 -56.90 -38.57 -9.54
N ILE A 401 -55.82 -39.18 -10.05
CA ILE A 401 -54.55 -38.46 -10.24
C ILE A 401 -54.74 -37.30 -11.22
N GLY A 402 -55.46 -37.49 -12.33
CA GLY A 402 -55.70 -36.45 -13.33
C GLY A 402 -56.47 -35.24 -12.81
N SER A 403 -57.54 -35.45 -12.04
CA SER A 403 -58.31 -34.34 -11.46
C SER A 403 -57.57 -33.64 -10.31
N ARG A 404 -56.82 -34.37 -9.47
CA ARG A 404 -55.96 -33.74 -8.45
C ARG A 404 -54.80 -32.95 -9.08
N PHE A 405 -54.16 -33.52 -10.09
CA PHE A 405 -53.07 -32.85 -10.79
C PHE A 405 -53.57 -31.57 -11.50
N LYS A 406 -54.73 -31.60 -12.16
CA LYS A 406 -55.33 -30.38 -12.72
C LYS A 406 -55.51 -29.29 -11.65
N LEU A 407 -55.98 -29.65 -10.45
CA LEU A 407 -56.17 -28.69 -9.36
C LEU A 407 -54.84 -28.09 -8.88
N GLN A 408 -53.81 -28.93 -8.70
CA GLN A 408 -52.46 -28.49 -8.33
C GLN A 408 -51.83 -27.58 -9.39
N LEU A 409 -52.01 -27.91 -10.68
CA LEU A 409 -51.54 -27.09 -11.80
C LEU A 409 -52.30 -25.76 -11.84
N GLN A 410 -53.62 -25.74 -11.63
CA GLN A 410 -54.40 -24.51 -11.56
C GLN A 410 -53.89 -23.58 -10.43
N GLN A 411 -53.65 -24.12 -9.23
CA GLN A 411 -53.08 -23.36 -8.10
C GLN A 411 -51.68 -22.81 -8.41
N LEU A 412 -50.84 -23.58 -9.12
CA LEU A 412 -49.54 -23.10 -9.60
C LEU A 412 -49.71 -21.96 -10.62
N MET A 413 -50.63 -22.08 -11.58
CA MET A 413 -50.91 -21.01 -12.56
C MET A 413 -51.48 -19.76 -11.89
N GLU A 414 -52.38 -19.89 -10.91
CA GLU A 414 -52.91 -18.77 -10.11
C GLU A 414 -51.77 -18.05 -9.37
N THR A 415 -50.83 -18.80 -8.80
CA THR A 415 -49.62 -18.25 -8.15
C THR A 415 -48.75 -17.50 -9.16
N LEU A 416 -48.42 -18.13 -10.31
CA LEU A 416 -47.58 -17.53 -11.35
C LEU A 416 -48.20 -16.27 -11.95
N ASN A 417 -49.52 -16.26 -12.22
CA ASN A 417 -50.26 -15.10 -12.71
C ASN A 417 -50.22 -13.89 -11.76
N SER A 418 -49.93 -14.09 -10.47
CA SER A 418 -49.78 -13.02 -9.48
C SER A 418 -48.36 -12.43 -9.41
N THR A 419 -47.41 -13.00 -10.15
CA THR A 419 -45.97 -12.65 -10.13
C THR A 419 -45.49 -12.12 -11.48
N GLU A 420 -44.32 -11.48 -11.51
CA GLU A 420 -43.61 -11.16 -12.75
C GLU A 420 -42.74 -12.37 -13.17
N PRO A 421 -43.02 -13.04 -14.31
CA PRO A 421 -42.36 -14.27 -14.69
C PRO A 421 -41.08 -14.02 -15.51
N HIS A 422 -39.96 -14.57 -15.05
CA HIS A 422 -38.70 -14.57 -15.80
C HIS A 422 -38.38 -15.98 -16.33
N TYR A 423 -38.18 -16.10 -17.64
CA TYR A 423 -38.07 -17.40 -18.32
C TYR A 423 -36.63 -17.77 -18.65
N ILE A 424 -36.18 -18.90 -18.11
CA ILE A 424 -34.89 -19.53 -18.43
C ILE A 424 -35.16 -20.83 -19.17
N ARG A 425 -34.65 -20.98 -20.39
CA ARG A 425 -34.81 -22.19 -21.23
C ARG A 425 -33.47 -22.90 -21.38
N CYS A 426 -33.28 -23.97 -20.62
CA CYS A 426 -32.08 -24.81 -20.70
C CYS A 426 -32.09 -25.66 -22.00
N VAL A 427 -30.93 -25.81 -22.63
CA VAL A 427 -30.75 -26.60 -23.86
C VAL A 427 -29.58 -27.56 -23.70
N LYS A 428 -29.82 -28.85 -23.93
CA LYS A 428 -28.81 -29.92 -23.93
C LYS A 428 -28.07 -29.90 -25.27
N PRO A 429 -26.74 -29.63 -25.32
CA PRO A 429 -26.04 -29.40 -26.58
C PRO A 429 -25.75 -30.70 -27.36
N ASN A 430 -25.66 -31.85 -26.68
CA ASN A 430 -25.50 -33.16 -27.32
C ASN A 430 -26.00 -34.27 -26.40
N ASN A 431 -26.39 -35.41 -26.99
CA ASN A 431 -26.84 -36.58 -26.22
C ASN A 431 -25.70 -37.41 -25.62
N GLN A 432 -24.46 -37.23 -26.09
CA GLN A 432 -23.26 -37.90 -25.54
C GLN A 432 -22.77 -37.35 -24.19
N LEU A 433 -23.35 -36.25 -23.69
CA LEU A 433 -23.00 -35.56 -22.43
C LEU A 433 -21.58 -34.97 -22.39
N LYS A 434 -20.93 -34.83 -23.56
CA LYS A 434 -19.57 -34.30 -23.68
C LYS A 434 -19.58 -32.76 -23.75
N PRO A 435 -18.55 -32.06 -23.25
CA PRO A 435 -18.39 -30.62 -23.52
C PRO A 435 -18.14 -30.37 -25.01
N ALA A 436 -18.36 -29.13 -25.45
CA ALA A 436 -18.06 -28.60 -26.80
C ALA A 436 -18.74 -29.26 -28.02
N ILE A 437 -19.39 -30.42 -27.91
CA ILE A 437 -20.16 -31.04 -29.02
C ILE A 437 -21.55 -30.39 -29.13
N PHE A 438 -21.95 -29.99 -30.34
CA PHE A 438 -23.20 -29.29 -30.65
C PHE A 438 -24.00 -30.04 -31.73
N GLU A 439 -25.06 -30.74 -31.33
CA GLU A 439 -25.89 -31.59 -32.20
C GLU A 439 -27.07 -30.79 -32.79
N ASN A 440 -26.84 -30.13 -33.93
CA ASN A 440 -27.80 -29.24 -34.62
C ASN A 440 -29.25 -29.73 -34.62
N VAL A 441 -29.50 -31.00 -34.98
CA VAL A 441 -30.86 -31.57 -35.07
C VAL A 441 -31.53 -31.65 -33.70
N ASN A 442 -30.81 -32.14 -32.68
CA ASN A 442 -31.32 -32.30 -31.33
C ASN A 442 -31.54 -30.94 -30.65
N ILE A 443 -30.72 -29.94 -30.96
CA ILE A 443 -30.88 -28.56 -30.48
C ILE A 443 -32.07 -27.88 -31.17
N MET A 444 -32.21 -28.00 -32.50
CA MET A 444 -33.36 -27.45 -33.23
C MET A 444 -34.68 -28.05 -32.76
N GLN A 445 -34.71 -29.34 -32.42
CA GLN A 445 -35.90 -29.95 -31.83
C GLN A 445 -36.17 -29.42 -30.41
N GLN A 446 -35.15 -29.25 -29.57
CA GLN A 446 -35.32 -28.61 -28.25
C GLN A 446 -35.79 -27.15 -28.34
N LEU A 447 -35.36 -26.37 -29.33
CA LEU A 447 -35.81 -24.99 -29.53
C LEU A 447 -37.27 -24.90 -30.00
N ARG A 448 -37.77 -25.92 -30.70
CA ARG A 448 -39.22 -26.11 -30.97
C ARG A 448 -39.95 -26.49 -29.69
N CYS A 449 -39.54 -27.56 -29.02
CA CYS A 449 -40.16 -28.07 -27.79
C CYS A 449 -40.13 -27.07 -26.63
N GLY A 450 -39.14 -26.18 -26.57
CA GLY A 450 -39.05 -25.11 -25.57
C GLY A 450 -39.84 -23.83 -25.91
N GLY A 451 -40.59 -23.80 -27.02
CA GLY A 451 -41.37 -22.63 -27.46
C GLY A 451 -40.53 -21.43 -27.95
N VAL A 452 -39.21 -21.58 -28.04
CA VAL A 452 -38.28 -20.48 -28.30
C VAL A 452 -38.43 -19.96 -29.74
N LEU A 453 -38.64 -20.86 -30.71
CA LEU A 453 -38.86 -20.44 -32.11
C LEU A 453 -40.17 -19.66 -32.28
N GLU A 454 -41.19 -19.97 -31.49
CA GLU A 454 -42.47 -19.24 -31.52
C GLU A 454 -42.34 -17.86 -30.90
N ALA A 455 -41.62 -17.75 -29.77
CA ALA A 455 -41.25 -16.46 -29.18
C ALA A 455 -40.51 -15.56 -30.19
N ILE A 456 -39.50 -16.12 -30.88
CA ILE A 456 -38.74 -15.42 -31.92
C ILE A 456 -39.65 -15.02 -33.09
N ARG A 457 -40.59 -15.88 -33.51
CA ARG A 457 -41.56 -15.57 -34.58
C ARG A 457 -42.42 -14.37 -34.22
N ILE A 458 -42.96 -14.32 -33.00
CA ILE A 458 -43.74 -13.19 -32.48
C ILE A 458 -42.88 -11.92 -32.42
N SER A 459 -41.67 -11.99 -31.84
CA SER A 459 -40.75 -10.84 -31.78
C SER A 459 -40.33 -10.32 -33.16
N MET A 460 -40.18 -11.21 -34.16
CA MET A 460 -39.85 -10.82 -35.54
C MET A 460 -41.04 -10.24 -36.32
N ALA A 461 -42.28 -10.65 -36.00
CA ALA A 461 -43.49 -10.07 -36.57
C ALA A 461 -43.75 -8.64 -36.04
N GLY A 462 -43.29 -8.33 -34.83
CA GLY A 462 -43.25 -6.98 -34.26
C GLY A 462 -41.97 -6.21 -34.58
N TYR A 463 -41.45 -5.51 -33.57
CA TYR A 463 -40.25 -4.67 -33.67
C TYR A 463 -39.16 -5.17 -32.70
N PRO A 464 -38.32 -6.14 -33.14
CA PRO A 464 -37.36 -6.81 -32.26
C PRO A 464 -36.15 -5.94 -31.90
N THR A 465 -35.92 -4.83 -32.60
CA THR A 465 -34.83 -3.89 -32.25
C THR A 465 -35.39 -2.52 -31.89
N ARG A 466 -35.04 -2.06 -30.68
CA ARG A 466 -35.51 -0.80 -30.08
C ARG A 466 -34.29 0.00 -29.61
N ARG A 467 -34.29 1.31 -29.80
CA ARG A 467 -33.24 2.21 -29.26
C ARG A 467 -33.83 3.55 -28.82
N PRO A 468 -33.49 4.07 -27.62
CA PRO A 468 -33.78 5.46 -27.25
C PRO A 468 -33.26 6.44 -28.31
N PHE A 469 -33.93 7.57 -28.51
CA PHE A 469 -33.54 8.53 -29.55
C PHE A 469 -32.09 9.01 -29.41
N PHE A 470 -31.67 9.45 -28.22
CA PHE A 470 -30.27 9.79 -27.91
C PHE A 470 -29.27 8.71 -28.33
N GLU A 471 -29.49 7.44 -27.96
CA GLU A 471 -28.59 6.34 -28.35
C GLU A 471 -28.52 6.17 -29.87
N PHE A 472 -29.68 6.29 -30.54
CA PHE A 472 -29.78 6.13 -31.97
C PHE A 472 -29.07 7.27 -32.72
N VAL A 473 -29.29 8.52 -32.32
CA VAL A 473 -28.62 9.70 -32.90
C VAL A 473 -27.11 9.69 -32.61
N ASN A 474 -26.69 9.33 -31.40
CA ASN A 474 -25.28 9.21 -31.04
C ASN A 474 -24.57 8.10 -31.86
N ARG A 475 -25.19 6.93 -32.01
CA ARG A 475 -24.63 5.83 -32.82
C ARG A 475 -24.63 6.14 -34.31
N PHE A 476 -25.73 6.67 -34.85
CA PHE A 476 -25.98 6.74 -36.31
C PHE A 476 -26.03 8.14 -36.90
N GLY A 477 -25.89 9.23 -36.14
CA GLY A 477 -25.89 10.60 -36.66
C GLY A 477 -24.79 10.86 -37.72
N LEU A 478 -23.66 10.12 -37.63
CA LEU A 478 -22.61 10.07 -38.66
C LEU A 478 -23.15 9.73 -40.06
N LEU A 479 -24.26 8.98 -40.16
CA LEU A 479 -24.90 8.60 -41.41
C LEU A 479 -25.69 9.74 -42.07
N CYS A 480 -26.04 10.78 -41.31
CA CYS A 480 -26.73 11.99 -41.78
C CYS A 480 -26.20 13.24 -41.02
N PRO A 481 -25.03 13.78 -41.40
CA PRO A 481 -24.46 14.96 -40.72
C PRO A 481 -25.39 16.19 -40.72
N GLU A 482 -26.25 16.36 -41.73
CA GLU A 482 -27.29 17.41 -41.73
C GLU A 482 -28.30 17.29 -40.59
N ALA A 483 -28.58 16.08 -40.10
CA ALA A 483 -29.47 15.85 -38.96
C ALA A 483 -28.78 16.16 -37.61
N LEU A 484 -27.46 16.20 -37.57
CA LEU A 484 -26.66 16.67 -36.42
C LEU A 484 -26.36 18.19 -36.49
N ALA A 485 -26.32 18.77 -37.69
CA ALA A 485 -25.94 20.17 -37.89
C ALA A 485 -27.07 21.17 -37.58
N GLY A 486 -28.33 20.74 -37.66
CA GLY A 486 -29.48 21.53 -37.21
C GLY A 486 -29.91 21.13 -35.80
N SER A 487 -30.37 22.11 -35.01
CA SER A 487 -30.95 21.89 -33.66
C SER A 487 -32.35 21.27 -33.75
N TYR A 488 -32.44 20.06 -34.31
CA TYR A 488 -33.68 19.28 -34.41
C TYR A 488 -33.91 18.48 -33.12
N ASP A 489 -35.18 18.32 -32.75
CA ASP A 489 -35.61 17.31 -31.75
C ASP A 489 -35.07 15.91 -32.14
N GLU A 490 -34.64 15.12 -31.14
CA GLU A 490 -34.02 13.82 -31.36
C GLU A 490 -34.92 12.87 -32.16
N LYS A 491 -36.24 12.95 -31.95
CA LYS A 491 -37.25 12.20 -32.70
C LYS A 491 -37.22 12.53 -34.20
N ILE A 492 -37.07 13.81 -34.54
CA ILE A 492 -36.95 14.31 -35.92
C ILE A 492 -35.59 13.92 -36.52
N ALA A 493 -34.51 14.01 -35.74
CA ALA A 493 -33.19 13.57 -36.17
C ALA A 493 -33.15 12.06 -36.49
N CYS A 494 -33.74 11.22 -35.63
CA CYS A 494 -33.91 9.78 -35.86
C CYS A 494 -34.65 9.50 -37.17
N LYS A 495 -35.81 10.14 -37.39
CA LYS A 495 -36.60 9.99 -38.60
C LYS A 495 -35.80 10.36 -39.86
N LYS A 496 -35.12 11.51 -39.86
CA LYS A 496 -34.25 11.96 -40.97
C LYS A 496 -33.09 11.00 -41.27
N ILE A 497 -32.48 10.39 -40.26
CA ILE A 497 -31.40 9.40 -40.45
C ILE A 497 -31.93 8.16 -41.19
N LEU A 498 -33.12 7.67 -40.82
CA LEU A 498 -33.75 6.49 -41.42
C LEU A 498 -34.23 6.76 -42.86
N GLU A 499 -34.92 7.89 -43.07
CA GLU A 499 -35.40 8.33 -44.38
C GLU A 499 -34.24 8.54 -45.36
N LYS A 500 -33.15 9.21 -44.94
CA LYS A 500 -31.96 9.42 -45.78
C LYS A 500 -31.24 8.10 -46.16
N LYS A 501 -31.52 6.99 -45.47
CA LYS A 501 -31.00 5.66 -45.83
C LYS A 501 -32.00 4.77 -46.56
N GLY A 502 -33.25 5.23 -46.75
CA GLY A 502 -34.27 4.53 -47.53
C GLY A 502 -34.89 3.33 -46.83
N LEU A 503 -34.79 3.25 -45.49
CA LEU A 503 -35.40 2.17 -44.72
C LEU A 503 -36.93 2.32 -44.70
N GLN A 504 -37.64 1.21 -44.88
CA GLN A 504 -39.11 1.17 -44.88
C GLN A 504 -39.67 0.36 -43.71
N GLY A 505 -40.92 0.60 -43.32
CA GLY A 505 -41.62 -0.20 -42.31
C GLY A 505 -41.10 -0.08 -40.87
N PHE A 506 -40.24 0.91 -40.57
CA PHE A 506 -39.84 1.30 -39.22
C PHE A 506 -40.97 2.09 -38.51
N GLN A 507 -40.89 2.21 -37.18
CA GLN A 507 -41.80 3.02 -36.37
C GLN A 507 -41.03 3.94 -35.41
N ILE A 508 -41.65 5.04 -35.00
CA ILE A 508 -41.07 6.06 -34.12
C ILE A 508 -42.03 6.34 -32.96
N GLY A 509 -41.69 5.83 -31.78
CA GLY A 509 -42.51 5.93 -30.57
C GLY A 509 -42.45 7.31 -29.89
N LYS A 510 -42.63 7.34 -28.57
CA LYS A 510 -42.47 8.55 -27.74
C LYS A 510 -41.03 8.79 -27.30
N THR A 511 -40.26 7.72 -27.07
CA THR A 511 -38.89 7.79 -26.54
C THR A 511 -37.90 6.96 -27.37
N LYS A 512 -38.38 6.02 -28.19
CA LYS A 512 -37.55 5.05 -28.92
C LYS A 512 -37.86 4.97 -30.41
N VAL A 513 -36.83 4.65 -31.19
CA VAL A 513 -36.92 4.11 -32.55
C VAL A 513 -37.21 2.61 -32.47
N PHE A 514 -38.12 2.13 -33.32
CA PHE A 514 -38.50 0.72 -33.44
C PHE A 514 -38.24 0.24 -34.87
N LEU A 515 -37.38 -0.78 -35.01
CA LEU A 515 -36.90 -1.31 -36.29
C LEU A 515 -37.30 -2.78 -36.49
N ARG A 516 -37.48 -3.15 -37.75
CA ARG A 516 -37.67 -4.56 -38.15
C ARG A 516 -36.35 -5.34 -38.06
N ALA A 517 -36.44 -6.67 -38.10
CA ALA A 517 -35.28 -7.55 -38.16
C ALA A 517 -34.35 -7.16 -39.33
N GLY A 518 -33.03 -7.29 -39.13
CA GLY A 518 -32.01 -6.96 -40.13
C GLY A 518 -31.65 -5.47 -40.25
N GLN A 519 -32.61 -4.54 -40.10
CA GLN A 519 -32.40 -3.10 -40.37
C GLN A 519 -31.29 -2.45 -39.51
N MET A 520 -31.11 -2.91 -38.27
CA MET A 520 -30.02 -2.46 -37.41
C MET A 520 -28.63 -2.89 -37.94
N ALA A 521 -28.52 -4.12 -38.47
CA ALA A 521 -27.29 -4.60 -39.08
C ALA A 521 -26.95 -3.86 -40.38
N GLU A 522 -27.97 -3.46 -41.15
CA GLU A 522 -27.80 -2.63 -42.33
C GLU A 522 -27.29 -1.21 -41.97
N LEU A 523 -27.84 -0.59 -40.92
CA LEU A 523 -27.36 0.69 -40.40
C LEU A 523 -25.91 0.58 -39.88
N ASP A 524 -25.58 -0.47 -39.12
CA ASP A 524 -24.22 -0.69 -38.64
C ASP A 524 -23.22 -1.01 -39.77
N ALA A 525 -23.63 -1.71 -40.83
CA ALA A 525 -22.79 -1.93 -42.02
C ALA A 525 -22.48 -0.61 -42.74
N ARG A 526 -23.51 0.20 -43.03
CA ARG A 526 -23.35 1.55 -43.62
C ARG A 526 -22.52 2.47 -42.70
N ARG A 527 -22.62 2.31 -41.37
CA ARG A 527 -21.82 3.06 -40.38
C ARG A 527 -20.36 2.61 -40.36
N ALA A 528 -20.11 1.30 -40.45
CA ALA A 528 -18.77 0.74 -40.53
C ALA A 528 -18.04 1.20 -41.80
N GLU A 529 -18.73 1.32 -42.93
CA GLU A 529 -18.16 1.87 -44.17
C GLU A 529 -17.63 3.31 -43.98
N VAL A 530 -18.47 4.22 -43.46
CA VAL A 530 -18.10 5.62 -43.23
C VAL A 530 -16.94 5.71 -42.22
N LEU A 531 -17.00 4.95 -41.12
CA LEU A 531 -15.92 4.89 -40.13
C LEU A 531 -14.62 4.33 -40.70
N ASN A 532 -14.66 3.32 -41.56
CA ASN A 532 -13.48 2.72 -42.18
C ASN A 532 -12.83 3.71 -43.18
N ASN A 533 -13.62 4.47 -43.94
CA ASN A 533 -13.09 5.51 -44.82
C ASN A 533 -12.53 6.71 -44.04
N ALA A 534 -13.14 7.10 -42.93
CA ALA A 534 -12.57 8.07 -41.99
C ALA A 534 -11.26 7.55 -41.36
N ALA A 535 -11.23 6.28 -40.95
CA ALA A 535 -10.05 5.63 -40.37
C ALA A 535 -8.88 5.58 -41.36
N LYS A 536 -9.10 5.20 -42.63
CA LYS A 536 -8.07 5.28 -43.70
C LYS A 536 -7.51 6.69 -43.85
N THR A 537 -8.38 7.71 -43.82
CA THR A 537 -7.98 9.12 -43.92
C THR A 537 -7.12 9.56 -42.73
N ILE A 538 -7.54 9.22 -41.51
CA ILE A 538 -6.79 9.50 -40.28
C ILE A 538 -5.47 8.74 -40.29
N GLN A 539 -5.46 7.44 -40.62
CA GLN A 539 -4.26 6.61 -40.72
C GLN A 539 -3.26 7.19 -41.72
N GLY A 540 -3.68 7.58 -42.93
CA GLY A 540 -2.78 8.21 -43.91
C GLY A 540 -2.19 9.54 -43.41
N ARG A 541 -2.99 10.39 -42.75
CA ARG A 541 -2.51 11.64 -42.13
C ARG A 541 -1.57 11.39 -40.96
N VAL A 542 -1.89 10.41 -40.09
CA VAL A 542 -1.08 10.03 -38.92
C VAL A 542 0.22 9.36 -39.35
N GLN A 543 0.22 8.46 -40.34
CA GLN A 543 1.43 7.87 -40.91
C GLN A 543 2.32 8.94 -41.55
N THR A 544 1.73 9.89 -42.30
CA THR A 544 2.46 11.06 -42.84
C THR A 544 3.07 11.92 -41.72
N HIS A 545 2.32 12.18 -40.65
CA HIS A 545 2.82 12.88 -39.47
C HIS A 545 3.93 12.08 -38.77
N TYR A 546 3.78 10.76 -38.61
CA TYR A 546 4.75 9.89 -37.95
C TYR A 546 6.04 9.76 -38.77
N ALA A 547 5.96 9.75 -40.10
CA ALA A 547 7.12 9.80 -40.98
C ALA A 547 7.87 11.13 -40.84
N ARG A 548 7.16 12.27 -40.94
CA ARG A 548 7.75 13.61 -40.71
C ARG A 548 8.34 13.75 -39.29
N LYS A 549 7.65 13.23 -38.28
CA LYS A 549 8.10 13.19 -36.88
C LYS A 549 9.28 12.24 -36.69
N LYS A 550 9.37 11.11 -37.41
CA LYS A 550 10.53 10.20 -37.36
C LYS A 550 11.78 10.86 -37.94
N VAL A 551 11.66 11.57 -39.07
CA VAL A 551 12.74 12.42 -39.61
C VAL A 551 13.15 13.50 -38.60
N HIS A 552 12.18 14.21 -38.01
CA HIS A 552 12.45 15.22 -36.98
C HIS A 552 13.09 14.61 -35.71
N CYS A 553 12.67 13.41 -35.29
CA CYS A 553 13.21 12.70 -34.14
C CYS A 553 14.58 12.04 -34.39
N ILE A 554 15.00 11.85 -35.65
CA ILE A 554 16.39 11.50 -35.98
C ILE A 554 17.28 12.75 -35.81
N ALA A 555 16.84 13.92 -36.30
CA ALA A 555 17.53 15.19 -36.09
C ALA A 555 17.57 15.60 -34.59
N GLU A 556 16.46 15.44 -33.87
CA GLU A 556 16.45 15.56 -32.41
C GLU A 556 17.23 14.43 -31.73
N GLY A 557 17.36 13.26 -32.32
CA GLY A 557 18.16 12.16 -31.79
C GLY A 557 19.63 12.57 -31.66
N HIS A 558 20.18 13.16 -32.72
CA HIS A 558 21.52 13.74 -32.69
C HIS A 558 21.61 14.90 -31.69
N ARG A 559 20.61 15.81 -31.65
CA ARG A 559 20.57 16.92 -30.67
C ARG A 559 20.50 16.41 -29.22
N ARG A 560 19.68 15.40 -28.93
CA ARG A 560 19.49 14.79 -27.60
C ARG A 560 20.70 13.96 -27.19
N LEU A 561 21.42 13.33 -28.12
CA LEU A 561 22.70 12.69 -27.86
C LEU A 561 23.76 13.74 -27.46
N ALA A 562 23.86 14.84 -28.21
CA ALA A 562 24.72 15.97 -27.84
C ALA A 562 24.33 16.58 -26.48
N CYS A 563 23.03 16.76 -26.19
CA CYS A 563 22.56 17.21 -24.87
C CYS A 563 22.89 16.21 -23.76
N LYS A 564 22.77 14.90 -23.97
CA LYS A 564 23.15 13.87 -22.98
C LYS A 564 24.65 13.87 -22.70
N ILE A 565 25.48 14.02 -23.74
CA ILE A 565 26.94 14.17 -23.60
C ILE A 565 27.26 15.46 -22.83
N PHE A 566 26.63 16.57 -23.20
CA PHE A 566 26.79 17.87 -22.52
C PHE A 566 26.31 17.84 -21.06
N ASP A 567 25.23 17.14 -20.73
CA ASP A 567 24.77 16.92 -19.35
C ASP A 567 25.73 15.99 -18.57
N GLY A 568 26.33 15.00 -19.24
CA GLY A 568 27.44 14.22 -18.68
C GLY A 568 28.62 15.12 -18.31
N MET A 569 29.12 15.89 -19.27
CA MET A 569 30.21 16.86 -19.08
C MET A 569 29.84 17.93 -18.03
N ARG A 570 28.59 18.38 -17.95
CA ARG A 570 28.11 19.31 -16.90
C ARG A 570 28.10 18.66 -15.53
N ARG A 571 27.65 17.40 -15.40
CA ARG A 571 27.68 16.65 -14.14
C ARG A 571 29.10 16.38 -13.68
N GLU A 572 29.99 15.98 -14.59
CA GLU A 572 31.40 15.76 -14.31
C GLU A 572 32.12 17.06 -13.93
N ALA A 573 31.96 18.13 -14.73
CA ALA A 573 32.51 19.44 -14.41
C ALA A 573 31.95 19.98 -13.08
N ALA A 574 30.68 19.73 -12.75
CA ALA A 574 30.09 20.08 -11.46
C ALA A 574 30.65 19.22 -10.31
N ALA A 575 30.84 17.91 -10.51
CA ALA A 575 31.47 17.03 -9.53
C ALA A 575 32.92 17.48 -9.26
N ILE A 576 33.72 17.76 -10.29
CA ILE A 576 35.05 18.36 -10.17
C ILE A 576 34.98 19.74 -9.50
N LYS A 577 33.93 20.53 -9.76
CA LYS A 577 33.69 21.82 -9.08
C LYS A 577 33.51 21.60 -7.57
N ILE A 578 32.63 20.68 -7.17
CA ILE A 578 32.34 20.32 -5.78
C ILE A 578 33.59 19.73 -5.12
N GLN A 579 34.20 18.69 -5.70
CA GLN A 579 35.42 18.06 -5.18
C GLN A 579 36.57 19.07 -4.98
N LYS A 580 36.86 19.95 -5.94
CA LYS A 580 37.87 21.01 -5.79
C LYS A 580 37.47 22.04 -4.73
N HIS A 581 36.18 22.31 -4.52
CA HIS A 581 35.71 23.16 -3.41
C HIS A 581 35.89 22.46 -2.05
N THR A 582 35.47 21.21 -1.89
CA THR A 582 35.56 20.45 -0.65
C THR A 582 37.01 20.18 -0.28
N ARG A 583 37.86 19.76 -1.22
CA ARG A 583 39.31 19.61 -1.02
C ARG A 583 39.97 20.94 -0.60
N ARG A 584 39.65 22.06 -1.27
CA ARG A 584 40.15 23.41 -0.90
C ARG A 584 39.65 23.83 0.49
N TYR A 585 38.41 23.53 0.85
CA TYR A 585 37.84 23.88 2.15
C TYR A 585 38.47 23.06 3.28
N ALA A 586 38.60 21.74 3.10
CA ALA A 586 39.26 20.86 4.06
C ALA A 586 40.72 21.29 4.28
N ALA A 587 41.50 21.46 3.21
CA ALA A 587 42.88 21.93 3.30
C ALA A 587 43.01 23.31 3.93
N ARG A 588 42.14 24.28 3.58
CA ARG A 588 42.16 25.63 4.18
C ARG A 588 41.73 25.61 5.65
N THR A 589 40.86 24.69 6.06
CA THR A 589 40.43 24.53 7.46
C THR A 589 41.52 23.85 8.29
N ALA A 590 42.17 22.82 7.76
CA ALA A 590 43.35 22.21 8.38
C ALA A 590 44.49 23.23 8.54
N TYR A 591 44.84 23.96 7.47
CA TYR A 591 45.84 25.03 7.52
C TYR A 591 45.44 26.14 8.52
N LYS A 592 44.17 26.57 8.57
CA LYS A 592 43.71 27.55 9.57
C LYS A 592 43.87 27.04 11.00
N LYS A 593 43.50 25.78 11.28
CA LYS A 593 43.69 25.18 12.62
C LYS A 593 45.17 25.13 13.00
N LEU A 594 46.04 24.68 12.09
CA LEU A 594 47.49 24.63 12.29
C LEU A 594 48.08 26.03 12.50
N HIS A 595 47.68 27.02 11.68
CA HIS A 595 48.14 28.40 11.77
C HIS A 595 47.72 29.08 13.07
N VAL A 596 46.46 28.89 13.52
CA VAL A 596 46.02 29.40 14.83
C VAL A 596 46.79 28.73 15.97
N SER A 597 47.01 27.42 15.91
CA SER A 597 47.80 26.69 16.92
C SER A 597 49.25 27.20 16.97
N ALA A 598 49.89 27.38 15.80
CA ALA A 598 51.23 27.95 15.69
C ALA A 598 51.29 29.41 16.17
N LEU A 599 50.24 30.20 15.93
CA LEU A 599 50.15 31.57 16.42
C LEU A 599 50.05 31.61 17.96
N VAL A 600 49.24 30.73 18.57
CA VAL A 600 49.12 30.60 20.03
C VAL A 600 50.43 30.14 20.67
N VAL A 601 51.13 29.18 20.07
CA VAL A 601 52.47 28.78 20.52
C VAL A 601 53.47 29.94 20.35
N GLN A 602 53.41 30.68 19.25
CA GLN A 602 54.30 31.82 19.00
C GLN A 602 54.03 33.00 19.94
N THR A 603 52.78 33.31 20.28
CA THR A 603 52.47 34.36 21.28
C THR A 603 52.90 33.93 22.67
N GLY A 604 52.70 32.67 23.05
CA GLY A 604 53.22 32.09 24.30
C GLY A 604 54.75 32.17 24.39
N LEU A 605 55.47 31.80 23.33
CA LEU A 605 56.93 31.91 23.26
C LEU A 605 57.42 33.36 23.28
N ARG A 606 56.76 34.28 22.53
CA ARG A 606 57.09 35.71 22.55
C ARG A 606 56.87 36.32 23.94
N ALA A 607 55.78 35.97 24.62
CA ALA A 607 55.53 36.37 26.00
C ALA A 607 56.59 35.79 26.95
N MET A 608 56.96 34.51 26.80
CA MET A 608 58.02 33.89 27.62
C MET A 608 59.38 34.57 27.42
N VAL A 609 59.75 34.91 26.18
CA VAL A 609 60.97 35.67 25.86
C VAL A 609 60.90 37.07 26.45
N ALA A 610 59.79 37.79 26.29
CA ALA A 610 59.59 39.11 26.90
C ALA A 610 59.66 39.05 28.44
N CYS A 611 59.12 38.03 29.08
CA CYS A 611 59.21 37.79 30.52
C CYS A 611 60.61 37.33 30.97
N LYS A 612 61.41 36.72 30.10
CA LYS A 612 62.83 36.40 30.38
C LYS A 612 63.68 37.68 30.28
N GLU A 613 63.49 38.47 29.22
CA GLU A 613 64.15 39.75 29.01
C GLU A 613 63.75 40.78 30.08
N PHE A 614 62.49 40.86 30.48
CA PHE A 614 62.05 41.70 31.60
C PHE A 614 62.67 41.27 32.93
N ARG A 615 62.78 39.97 33.21
CA ARG A 615 63.49 39.46 34.40
C ARG A 615 64.97 39.82 34.36
N PHE A 616 65.63 39.67 33.20
CA PHE A 616 67.02 40.09 33.01
C PHE A 616 67.18 41.61 33.21
N ARG A 617 66.35 42.44 32.58
CA ARG A 617 66.33 43.91 32.80
C ARG A 617 66.07 44.28 34.26
N LYS A 618 65.21 43.55 34.98
CA LYS A 618 64.96 43.74 36.42
C LYS A 618 66.20 43.39 37.26
N GLN A 619 66.88 42.28 36.96
CA GLN A 619 68.14 41.88 37.58
C GLN A 619 69.26 42.90 37.30
N THR A 620 69.45 43.28 36.03
CA THR A 620 70.44 44.28 35.61
C THR A 620 70.15 45.66 36.20
N LYS A 621 68.88 46.10 36.28
CA LYS A 621 68.51 47.35 36.98
C LYS A 621 68.80 47.28 38.48
N ALA A 622 68.53 46.14 39.13
CA ALA A 622 68.89 45.93 40.53
C ALA A 622 70.42 45.95 40.74
N ALA A 623 71.19 45.26 39.88
CA ALA A 623 72.64 45.27 39.90
C ALA A 623 73.20 46.69 39.68
N THR A 624 72.68 47.45 38.72
CA THR A 624 73.05 48.85 38.49
C THR A 624 72.71 49.74 39.69
N ILE A 625 71.57 49.53 40.37
CA ILE A 625 71.22 50.26 41.61
C ILE A 625 72.21 49.92 42.74
N ILE A 626 72.57 48.65 42.92
CA ILE A 626 73.55 48.19 43.92
C ILE A 626 74.94 48.79 43.61
N GLN A 627 75.41 48.68 42.36
CA GLN A 627 76.67 49.27 41.93
C GLN A 627 76.67 50.80 42.03
N ALA A 628 75.57 51.48 41.72
CA ALA A 628 75.46 52.94 41.83
C ALA A 628 75.48 53.37 43.30
N ARG A 629 74.78 52.67 44.20
CA ARG A 629 74.88 52.88 45.65
C ARG A 629 76.31 52.65 46.16
N TRP A 630 77.01 51.62 45.68
CA TRP A 630 78.42 51.37 46.02
C TRP A 630 79.37 52.44 45.47
N ARG A 631 79.22 52.86 44.20
CA ARG A 631 80.01 53.95 43.59
C ARG A 631 79.78 55.27 44.33
N CYS A 632 78.53 55.58 44.68
CA CYS A 632 78.17 56.72 45.52
C CYS A 632 78.81 56.61 46.91
N HIS A 633 78.71 55.46 47.59
CA HIS A 633 79.37 55.25 48.88
C HIS A 633 80.89 55.42 48.80
N LYS A 634 81.54 54.89 47.74
CA LYS A 634 82.99 55.08 47.48
C LYS A 634 83.34 56.55 47.28
N ALA A 635 82.55 57.30 46.50
CA ALA A 635 82.74 58.72 46.26
C ALA A 635 82.50 59.57 47.53
N VAL A 636 81.46 59.28 48.31
CA VAL A 636 81.16 59.94 49.59
C VAL A 636 82.23 59.62 50.63
N SER A 637 82.73 58.38 50.68
CA SER A 637 83.86 57.99 51.54
C SER A 637 85.14 58.72 51.14
N TYR A 638 85.46 58.77 49.84
CA TYR A 638 86.59 59.54 49.32
C TYR A 638 86.47 61.03 49.64
N PHE A 639 85.31 61.65 49.41
CA PHE A 639 85.06 63.06 49.76
C PHE A 639 85.14 63.32 51.26
N LYS A 640 84.59 62.45 52.11
CA LYS A 640 84.73 62.56 53.58
C LYS A 640 86.20 62.46 54.01
N ARG A 641 87.00 61.59 53.37
CA ARG A 641 88.45 61.50 53.60
C ARG A 641 89.18 62.74 53.10
N LEU A 642 88.90 63.21 51.88
CA LEU A 642 89.51 64.40 51.29
C LEU A 642 89.16 65.66 52.10
N LYS A 643 87.91 65.79 52.59
CA LYS A 643 87.49 66.88 53.49
C LYS A 643 88.23 66.82 54.83
N ARG A 644 88.43 65.64 55.42
CA ARG A 644 89.28 65.47 56.63
C ARG A 644 90.72 65.90 56.35
N SER A 645 91.34 65.40 55.28
CA SER A 645 92.70 65.79 54.87
C SER A 645 92.83 67.28 54.60
N ALA A 646 91.87 67.88 53.88
CA ALA A 646 91.84 69.32 53.60
C ALA A 646 91.70 70.16 54.88
N VAL A 647 90.84 69.74 55.83
CA VAL A 647 90.73 70.41 57.14
C VAL A 647 92.04 70.30 57.94
N VAL A 648 92.71 69.15 57.94
CA VAL A 648 94.03 68.96 58.59
C VAL A 648 95.10 69.84 57.93
N THR A 649 95.15 69.90 56.59
CA THR A 649 96.09 70.79 55.88
C THR A 649 95.75 72.27 56.10
N GLN A 650 94.47 72.64 56.17
CA GLN A 650 94.04 74.01 56.45
C GLN A 650 94.33 74.45 57.89
N THR A 651 94.15 73.58 58.90
CA THR A 651 94.53 73.90 60.29
C THR A 651 96.05 73.94 60.46
N GLY A 652 96.79 73.04 59.79
CA GLY A 652 98.25 73.11 59.68
C GLY A 652 98.74 74.40 59.02
N TRP A 653 98.11 74.82 57.93
CA TRP A 653 98.43 76.07 57.23
C TRP A 653 98.10 77.30 58.07
N ARG A 654 96.91 77.35 58.70
CA ARG A 654 96.55 78.42 59.65
C ARG A 654 97.54 78.51 60.81
N SER A 655 97.98 77.38 61.38
CA SER A 655 99.05 77.36 62.39
C SER A 655 100.39 77.86 61.82
N ARG A 656 100.71 77.56 60.55
CA ARG A 656 101.93 78.04 59.88
C ARG A 656 101.90 79.55 59.59
N VAL A 657 100.74 80.10 59.26
CA VAL A 657 100.50 81.56 59.10
C VAL A 657 100.62 82.26 60.45
N ALA A 658 99.93 81.80 61.50
CA ALA A 658 100.06 82.35 62.85
C ALA A 658 101.51 82.27 63.38
N ARG A 659 102.25 81.19 63.07
CA ARG A 659 103.70 81.08 63.35
C ARG A 659 104.59 81.93 62.43
N ARG A 660 104.06 82.57 61.39
CA ARG A 660 104.76 83.56 60.55
C ARG A 660 104.48 84.96 61.07
N GLU A 661 103.24 85.28 61.40
CA GLU A 661 102.84 86.52 62.09
C GLU A 661 103.56 86.66 63.43
N LEU A 662 103.57 85.61 64.26
CA LEU A 662 104.33 85.58 65.52
C LEU A 662 105.84 85.77 65.32
N ARG A 663 106.39 85.42 64.15
CA ARG A 663 107.80 85.69 63.82
C ARG A 663 108.04 87.11 63.35
N LEU A 664 107.12 87.69 62.58
CA LEU A 664 107.14 89.11 62.20
C LEU A 664 107.01 90.01 63.44
N LEU A 665 106.06 89.71 64.33
CA LEU A 665 105.91 90.40 65.62
C LEU A 665 107.16 90.25 66.50
N LYS A 666 107.81 89.08 66.51
CA LYS A 666 109.11 88.88 67.20
C LYS A 666 110.32 89.52 66.50
N MET A 667 110.20 89.96 65.25
CA MET A 667 111.22 90.78 64.57
C MET A 667 111.01 92.25 64.93
N ALA A 668 109.79 92.78 64.79
CA ALA A 668 109.46 94.14 65.23
C ALA A 668 109.74 94.38 66.73
N ALA A 669 109.57 93.37 67.59
CA ALA A 669 109.94 93.39 69.00
C ALA A 669 111.45 93.34 69.29
N ARG A 670 112.30 93.10 68.28
CA ARG A 670 113.77 93.22 68.36
C ARG A 670 114.24 94.56 67.82
N ASP A 671 113.66 95.03 66.72
CA ASP A 671 114.00 96.32 66.13
C ASP A 671 113.68 97.49 67.09
N THR A 672 112.58 97.37 67.85
CA THR A 672 112.24 98.28 68.96
C THR A 672 113.18 98.17 70.19
N GLY A 673 113.91 97.07 70.34
CA GLY A 673 114.99 96.94 71.33
C GLY A 673 116.26 97.67 70.89
N ALA A 674 116.67 97.47 69.63
CA ALA A 674 117.84 98.16 69.05
C ALA A 674 117.69 99.69 69.05
N LEU A 675 116.48 100.20 68.78
CA LEU A 675 116.18 101.63 68.88
C LEU A 675 116.28 102.19 70.31
N ARG A 676 116.10 101.35 71.34
CA ARG A 676 116.24 101.75 72.74
C ARG A 676 117.72 101.80 73.16
N GLU A 677 118.52 100.80 72.80
CA GLU A 677 119.97 100.85 73.01
C GLU A 677 120.66 101.98 72.24
N ALA A 678 120.12 102.39 71.09
CA ALA A 678 120.59 103.57 70.35
C ALA A 678 120.29 104.87 71.09
N LYS A 679 119.09 104.99 71.71
CA LYS A 679 118.71 106.15 72.52
C LYS A 679 119.56 106.27 73.79
N ASP A 680 119.70 105.18 74.54
CA ASP A 680 120.42 105.17 75.83
C ASP A 680 121.94 105.45 75.65
N LYS A 681 122.50 105.21 74.45
CA LYS A 681 123.86 105.65 74.07
C LYS A 681 123.93 107.13 73.71
N LEU A 682 122.88 107.69 73.11
CA LEU A 682 122.84 109.11 72.73
C LEU A 682 122.73 110.00 73.97
N GLU A 683 121.89 109.63 74.94
CA GLU A 683 121.70 110.38 76.18
C GLU A 683 123.00 110.45 77.02
N LYS A 684 123.76 109.35 77.11
CA LYS A 684 125.07 109.34 77.77
C LYS A 684 126.12 110.25 77.13
N HIS A 685 126.14 110.38 75.80
CA HIS A 685 127.04 111.33 75.15
C HIS A 685 126.61 112.79 75.35
N VAL A 686 125.32 113.08 75.52
CA VAL A 686 124.84 114.44 75.88
C VAL A 686 125.22 114.79 77.32
N GLU A 687 125.12 113.84 78.26
CA GLU A 687 125.60 114.00 79.64
C GLU A 687 127.13 114.25 79.69
N GLU A 688 127.91 113.47 78.95
CA GLU A 688 129.38 113.64 78.89
C GLU A 688 129.78 115.02 78.31
N LEU A 689 129.13 115.47 77.24
CA LEU A 689 129.42 116.75 76.59
C LEU A 689 128.98 117.96 77.44
N THR A 690 127.85 117.86 78.15
CA THR A 690 127.43 118.92 79.08
C THR A 690 128.34 119.02 80.31
N TRP A 691 128.87 117.89 80.81
CA TRP A 691 129.86 117.89 81.89
C TRP A 691 131.17 118.57 81.48
N ARG A 692 131.70 118.27 80.28
CA ARG A 692 132.90 118.94 79.73
C ARG A 692 132.71 120.45 79.58
N LEU A 693 131.55 120.90 79.08
CA LEU A 693 131.23 122.33 78.94
C LEU A 693 131.12 123.05 80.29
N GLN A 694 130.67 122.38 81.35
CA GLN A 694 130.61 122.94 82.71
C GLN A 694 131.99 122.99 83.39
N LEU A 695 132.88 122.04 83.08
CA LEU A 695 134.25 122.04 83.57
C LEU A 695 135.08 123.18 82.96
N GLU A 696 135.00 123.37 81.64
CA GLU A 696 135.76 124.43 80.95
C GLU A 696 135.31 125.84 81.40
N LYS A 697 134.02 126.03 81.71
CA LYS A 697 133.52 127.31 82.23
C LYS A 697 134.09 127.67 83.60
N ARG A 698 134.31 126.70 84.49
CA ARG A 698 134.97 126.94 85.80
C ARG A 698 136.43 127.32 85.62
N LEU A 699 137.17 126.57 84.80
CA LEU A 699 138.58 126.86 84.52
C LEU A 699 138.83 128.25 83.90
N ARG A 700 137.81 128.90 83.31
CA ARG A 700 137.89 130.29 82.86
C ARG A 700 137.58 131.30 83.97
N THR A 701 136.55 131.07 84.81
CA THR A 701 136.30 131.93 85.98
C THR A 701 137.45 131.92 86.97
N ASP A 702 138.08 130.76 87.19
CA ASP A 702 139.23 130.60 88.07
C ASP A 702 140.45 131.39 87.53
N LEU A 703 140.58 131.52 86.20
CA LEU A 703 141.59 132.32 85.51
C LEU A 703 141.30 133.83 85.55
N GLU A 704 140.03 134.22 85.64
CA GLU A 704 139.61 135.61 85.78
C GLU A 704 139.81 136.08 87.24
N GLU A 705 139.52 135.25 88.24
CA GLU A 705 139.83 135.53 89.65
C GLU A 705 141.35 135.62 89.92
N ALA A 706 142.15 134.73 89.33
CA ALA A 706 143.62 134.76 89.46
C ALA A 706 144.23 136.09 88.97
N LYS A 707 143.75 136.61 87.82
CA LYS A 707 144.22 137.89 87.28
C LYS A 707 143.79 139.11 88.10
N VAL A 708 142.61 139.04 88.73
CA VAL A 708 142.14 140.10 89.64
C VAL A 708 142.99 140.15 90.92
N GLN A 709 143.53 139.02 91.40
CA GLN A 709 144.46 139.03 92.55
C GLN A 709 145.84 139.61 92.23
N GLU A 710 146.37 139.45 91.00
CA GLU A 710 147.62 140.12 90.61
C GLU A 710 147.46 141.65 90.45
N ALA A 711 146.29 142.12 90.03
CA ALA A 711 146.02 143.55 89.86
C ALA A 711 146.25 144.37 91.15
N VAL A 712 145.89 143.81 92.31
CA VAL A 712 146.02 144.50 93.62
C VAL A 712 147.47 144.56 94.09
N LYS A 713 148.31 143.57 93.78
CA LYS A 713 149.73 143.58 94.20
C LYS A 713 150.59 144.58 93.42
N PHE A 714 150.32 144.75 92.12
CA PHE A 714 151.11 145.68 91.30
C PHE A 714 150.77 147.15 91.53
N GLN A 715 149.54 147.50 91.92
CA GLN A 715 149.22 148.89 92.33
C GLN A 715 150.07 149.33 93.53
N ASN A 716 150.15 148.50 94.57
CA ASN A 716 150.90 148.82 95.80
C ASN A 716 152.42 148.94 95.58
N SER A 717 152.98 148.30 94.55
CA SER A 717 154.44 148.15 94.40
C SER A 717 155.13 149.26 93.61
N LEU A 718 154.38 150.05 92.81
CA LEU A 718 154.97 151.10 91.96
C LEU A 718 154.38 152.50 92.18
N GLU A 719 153.48 152.65 93.14
CA GLU A 719 153.25 153.97 93.76
C GLU A 719 154.50 154.45 94.55
N GLU A 720 155.43 153.55 94.89
CA GLU A 720 156.82 153.90 95.30
C GLU A 720 157.72 154.35 94.13
N MET A 721 157.51 153.86 92.90
CA MET A 721 158.30 154.26 91.73
C MET A 721 157.82 155.61 91.15
N LYS A 722 156.59 156.02 91.47
CA LYS A 722 156.02 157.35 91.20
C LYS A 722 157.02 158.49 91.41
N ILE A 723 157.78 158.43 92.51
CA ILE A 723 158.68 159.50 93.00
C ILE A 723 160.14 159.33 92.53
N LYS A 724 160.50 158.19 91.92
CA LYS A 724 161.83 158.03 91.30
C LYS A 724 161.88 158.50 89.86
N ILE A 725 160.81 158.29 89.07
CA ILE A 725 160.73 158.73 87.67
C ILE A 725 159.26 159.08 87.32
N GLU A 726 158.80 160.33 87.24
CA GLU A 726 159.28 161.67 87.63
C GLU A 726 160.52 162.31 86.94
N GLU A 727 161.78 161.90 87.16
CA GLU A 727 162.95 162.54 86.50
C GLU A 727 163.09 162.30 84.97
N ALA A 728 162.18 161.56 84.31
CA ALA A 728 162.23 161.28 82.86
C ALA A 728 160.86 161.11 82.14
N ASN A 729 159.79 161.86 82.43
CA ASN A 729 159.79 163.23 82.91
C ASN A 729 160.13 164.21 81.77
N ALA A 730 161.37 164.73 81.81
CA ALA A 730 161.87 165.86 81.01
C ALA A 730 161.88 165.72 79.45
N LEU A 731 161.77 164.51 78.89
CA LEU A 731 161.84 164.28 77.44
C LEU A 731 160.92 163.08 77.06
N ILE A 732 159.83 163.19 76.29
CA ILE A 732 159.22 164.20 75.42
C ILE A 732 157.73 163.75 75.36
N VAL A 733 156.66 164.54 75.53
CA VAL A 733 156.29 165.91 75.09
C VAL A 733 156.05 166.03 73.57
N LYS A 734 156.06 164.90 72.84
CA LYS A 734 155.56 164.72 71.46
C LYS A 734 155.08 163.28 71.31
N GLU A 735 153.90 163.00 70.78
CA GLU A 735 152.82 163.92 70.38
C GLU A 735 151.49 163.21 70.63
N ARG A 736 150.51 163.91 71.22
CA ARG A 736 149.21 163.34 71.59
C ARG A 736 148.07 164.12 70.92
N GLU A 737 147.89 163.83 69.63
CA GLU A 737 146.74 164.15 68.77
C GLU A 737 146.63 163.04 67.70
N ALA A 738 145.48 162.66 67.14
CA ALA A 738 144.11 163.07 67.46
C ALA A 738 143.27 161.87 67.97
N ALA A 739 142.37 161.16 67.26
CA ALA A 739 141.88 161.24 65.88
C ALA A 739 140.44 160.68 65.80
N LYS A 740 139.92 160.40 64.59
CA LYS A 740 138.51 160.01 64.33
C LYS A 740 138.41 158.96 63.18
N ASN A 741 137.29 158.19 63.09
CA ASN A 741 136.61 157.60 61.87
C ASN A 741 136.78 156.08 61.38
N ALA A 742 135.64 155.37 61.12
CA ALA A 742 135.16 154.59 59.89
C ALA A 742 135.30 153.01 59.54
N ILE A 743 134.23 152.40 58.88
CA ILE A 743 134.14 151.50 57.61
C ILE A 743 133.69 149.93 57.47
N ASN A 744 132.62 149.66 56.60
CA ASN A 744 132.05 148.69 55.52
C ASN A 744 131.92 147.07 55.32
N GLU A 745 130.75 146.60 54.72
CA GLU A 745 130.38 145.69 53.50
C GLU A 745 130.13 144.09 53.31
N ALA A 746 129.28 143.69 52.27
CA ALA A 746 129.25 142.51 51.27
C ALA A 746 128.14 141.30 51.16
N PRO A 747 127.74 140.68 49.95
CA PRO A 747 126.32 140.54 49.37
C PRO A 747 125.48 139.20 48.91
N PRO A 748 125.30 138.65 47.63
CA PRO A 748 123.95 138.24 46.96
C PRO A 748 123.72 136.87 46.12
N VAL A 749 122.59 136.64 45.32
CA VAL A 749 122.21 135.62 44.16
C VAL A 749 120.91 134.66 44.35
N ILE A 750 120.11 133.95 43.45
CA ILE A 750 119.36 133.97 42.07
C ILE A 750 118.70 132.52 41.71
N LYS A 751 117.74 132.02 40.81
CA LYS A 751 116.55 132.22 39.82
C LYS A 751 115.97 130.80 39.29
N GLU A 752 115.01 130.38 38.37
CA GLU A 752 113.74 130.66 37.52
C GLU A 752 113.23 129.33 36.75
N THR A 753 112.26 128.99 35.81
CA THR A 753 111.06 129.40 34.88
C THR A 753 110.38 128.11 34.17
N GLN A 754 109.34 127.90 33.26
CA GLN A 754 108.10 128.48 32.55
C GLN A 754 107.13 127.38 31.84
N ALA A 755 106.15 127.62 30.88
CA ALA A 755 104.97 126.73 30.44
C ALA A 755 104.22 126.86 29.01
N THR A 756 103.17 126.01 28.70
CA THR A 756 101.92 126.07 27.78
C THR A 756 101.84 126.30 26.22
N LEU A 757 100.86 125.68 25.46
CA LEU A 757 99.74 126.28 24.61
C LEU A 757 98.95 125.31 23.62
N ASP A 758 97.78 125.76 23.08
CA ASP A 758 96.96 125.40 21.86
C ASP A 758 95.98 124.20 21.77
N SER A 759 94.94 124.18 20.88
CA SER A 759 93.75 125.07 20.69
C SER A 759 92.65 124.41 19.80
N GLU A 760 91.45 125.01 19.71
CA GLU A 760 90.20 124.41 19.18
C GLU A 760 90.12 124.17 17.65
N LYS A 761 89.63 122.98 17.24
CA LYS A 761 89.03 122.79 15.89
C LYS A 761 88.06 121.61 15.72
N GLN A 762 88.27 120.48 16.40
CA GLN A 762 87.53 119.23 16.10
C GLN A 762 86.10 119.11 16.69
N ARG A 763 85.65 120.04 17.55
CA ARG A 763 84.39 119.90 18.32
C ARG A 763 83.09 119.99 17.49
N ALA A 764 83.16 120.39 16.22
CA ALA A 764 81.97 120.58 15.37
C ALA A 764 81.41 119.27 14.79
N ASP A 765 82.29 118.36 14.33
CA ASP A 765 81.91 117.19 13.53
C ASP A 765 81.18 116.10 14.33
N ASP A 766 81.55 115.92 15.61
CA ASP A 766 81.01 114.87 16.49
C ASP A 766 79.51 115.03 16.82
N THR A 767 78.97 116.24 16.66
CA THR A 767 77.54 116.54 16.90
C THR A 767 76.65 116.09 15.75
N GLN A 768 77.11 116.24 14.50
CA GLN A 768 76.33 115.85 13.31
C GLN A 768 76.12 114.33 13.26
N LYS A 769 77.17 113.57 13.59
CA LYS A 769 77.21 112.10 13.49
C LYS A 769 76.20 111.38 14.39
N LYS A 770 75.96 111.93 15.59
CA LYS A 770 75.05 111.34 16.59
C LYS A 770 73.57 111.54 16.25
N TYR A 771 73.22 112.49 15.37
CA TYR A 771 71.85 112.68 14.93
C TYR A 771 71.42 111.57 13.94
N SER A 772 72.32 111.21 13.00
CA SER A 772 72.10 110.11 12.05
C SER A 772 71.91 108.74 12.71
N GLU A 773 72.72 108.41 13.72
CA GLU A 773 72.66 107.11 14.42
C GLU A 773 71.33 106.90 15.15
N VAL A 774 70.73 107.97 15.69
CA VAL A 774 69.40 107.92 16.34
C VAL A 774 68.27 107.74 15.30
N GLN A 775 68.45 108.27 14.09
CA GLN A 775 67.45 108.17 13.02
C GLN A 775 67.39 106.74 12.46
N GLU A 776 68.52 106.09 12.15
CA GLU A 776 68.54 104.67 11.74
C GLU A 776 67.94 103.75 12.81
N MET A 777 68.23 103.98 14.09
CA MET A 777 67.66 103.22 15.21
C MET A 777 66.14 103.40 15.38
N SER A 778 65.56 104.46 14.80
CA SER A 778 64.11 104.66 14.71
C SER A 778 63.51 103.94 13.49
N GLU A 779 64.18 104.01 12.35
CA GLU A 779 63.84 103.29 11.11
C GLU A 779 63.80 101.76 11.36
N GLU A 780 64.82 101.21 12.03
CA GLU A 780 64.89 99.80 12.46
C GLU A 780 63.70 99.39 13.33
N ARG A 781 63.27 100.25 14.26
CA ARG A 781 62.15 99.96 15.16
C ARG A 781 60.83 99.97 14.41
N ARG A 782 60.64 100.87 13.43
CA ARG A 782 59.46 100.86 12.55
C ARG A 782 59.40 99.57 11.73
N MET A 783 60.53 99.15 11.14
CA MET A 783 60.63 97.88 10.39
C MET A 783 60.30 96.67 11.27
N LYS A 784 60.82 96.61 12.50
CA LYS A 784 60.53 95.53 13.46
C LYS A 784 59.06 95.52 13.91
N LEU A 785 58.44 96.69 14.07
CA LEU A 785 57.02 96.79 14.39
C LEU A 785 56.15 96.25 13.24
N GLU A 786 56.42 96.68 12.01
CA GLU A 786 55.71 96.24 10.81
C GLU A 786 55.92 94.73 10.52
N GLU A 787 57.10 94.18 10.84
CA GLU A 787 57.34 92.74 10.80
C GLU A 787 56.53 91.98 11.89
N THR A 788 56.37 92.56 13.08
CA THR A 788 55.51 91.97 14.12
C THR A 788 54.02 92.08 13.77
N GLU A 789 53.55 93.17 13.16
CA GLU A 789 52.18 93.27 12.66
C GLU A 789 51.92 92.24 11.56
N LYS A 790 52.84 92.07 10.60
CA LYS A 790 52.75 91.01 9.58
C LYS A 790 52.73 89.60 10.18
N LYS A 791 53.46 89.36 11.29
CA LYS A 791 53.40 88.09 12.04
C LYS A 791 52.09 87.91 12.82
N VAL A 792 51.52 88.97 13.38
CA VAL A 792 50.19 88.94 14.02
C VAL A 792 49.10 88.71 12.97
N GLN A 793 49.20 89.33 11.80
CA GLN A 793 48.27 89.13 10.68
C GLN A 793 48.37 87.70 10.13
N GLN A 794 49.59 87.14 9.98
CA GLN A 794 49.77 85.71 9.67
C GLN A 794 49.23 84.79 10.76
N LEU A 795 49.35 85.15 12.04
CA LEU A 795 48.77 84.38 13.14
C LEU A 795 47.23 84.45 13.14
N GLN A 796 46.63 85.61 12.86
CA GLN A 796 45.18 85.76 12.69
C GLN A 796 44.68 85.02 11.44
N GLU A 797 45.38 85.07 10.30
CA GLU A 797 45.09 84.21 9.14
C GLU A 797 45.23 82.72 9.50
N SER A 798 46.20 82.34 10.33
CA SER A 798 46.37 80.94 10.76
C SER A 798 45.27 80.50 11.72
N MET A 799 44.77 81.40 12.58
CA MET A 799 43.63 81.16 13.45
C MET A 799 42.34 81.09 12.64
N GLN A 800 42.07 82.03 11.73
CA GLN A 800 40.93 81.94 10.81
C GLN A 800 41.00 80.67 9.96
N ARG A 801 42.16 80.29 9.41
CA ARG A 801 42.31 79.00 8.70
C ARG A 801 42.23 77.77 9.62
N LEU A 802 42.36 77.90 10.93
CA LEU A 802 42.13 76.84 11.92
C LEU A 802 40.66 76.79 12.37
N GLU A 803 39.98 77.93 12.46
CA GLU A 803 38.55 78.06 12.76
C GLU A 803 37.70 77.67 11.53
N GLU A 804 38.12 78.04 10.32
CA GLU A 804 37.61 77.50 9.05
C GLU A 804 37.87 75.99 8.98
N LYS A 805 39.03 75.47 9.41
CA LYS A 805 39.25 74.02 9.45
C LYS A 805 38.44 73.33 10.54
N LEU A 806 38.18 73.97 11.68
CA LEU A 806 37.32 73.43 12.73
C LEU A 806 35.85 73.42 12.31
N THR A 807 35.36 74.50 11.70
CA THR A 807 33.99 74.57 11.15
C THR A 807 33.82 73.69 9.92
N ASN A 808 34.85 73.49 9.09
CA ASN A 808 34.86 72.45 8.06
C ASN A 808 34.89 71.04 8.67
N LEU A 809 35.66 70.76 9.72
CA LEU A 809 35.68 69.44 10.40
C LEU A 809 34.41 69.15 11.20
N GLU A 810 33.75 70.16 11.76
CA GLU A 810 32.44 70.06 12.41
C GLU A 810 31.30 69.91 11.41
N SER A 811 31.36 70.60 10.26
CA SER A 811 30.41 70.38 9.17
C SER A 811 30.64 69.04 8.48
N GLU A 812 31.88 68.58 8.27
CA GLU A 812 32.19 67.20 7.88
C GLU A 812 31.64 66.20 8.92
N ASN A 813 31.78 66.45 10.23
CA ASN A 813 31.20 65.55 11.24
C ASN A 813 29.66 65.54 11.24
N LYS A 814 29.00 66.69 11.02
CA LYS A 814 27.54 66.78 10.89
C LYS A 814 27.06 66.10 9.59
N VAL A 815 27.74 66.36 8.47
CA VAL A 815 27.46 65.76 7.16
C VAL A 815 27.69 64.25 7.18
N LEU A 816 28.80 63.75 7.74
CA LEU A 816 29.05 62.31 7.89
C LEU A 816 28.01 61.61 8.77
N ARG A 817 27.49 62.29 9.81
CA ARG A 817 26.41 61.76 10.67
C ARG A 817 25.03 61.79 10.03
N GLN A 818 24.79 62.63 9.02
CA GLN A 818 23.52 62.66 8.26
C GLN A 818 23.57 61.84 6.95
N GLN A 819 24.67 61.84 6.22
CA GLN A 819 24.87 61.03 5.00
C GLN A 819 24.97 59.52 5.28
N ALA A 820 25.26 59.13 6.53
CA ALA A 820 25.12 57.74 6.98
C ALA A 820 23.69 57.17 6.81
N LEU A 821 22.69 58.03 6.57
CA LEU A 821 21.30 57.67 6.30
C LEU A 821 20.91 57.80 4.80
N SER A 822 21.86 58.03 3.87
CA SER A 822 21.56 58.26 2.43
C SER A 822 22.62 57.78 1.41
N MET A 823 22.92 56.47 1.40
CA MET A 823 23.23 55.61 0.22
C MET A 823 24.25 56.08 -0.87
N ALA A 824 25.45 55.47 -0.99
CA ALA A 824 25.80 54.27 -1.83
C ALA A 824 26.62 54.63 -3.12
N PRO A 825 27.00 53.72 -4.07
CA PRO A 825 27.44 52.29 -4.08
C PRO A 825 28.79 51.99 -4.84
N ASN A 826 29.46 50.82 -4.70
CA ASN A 826 30.44 50.30 -5.73
C ASN A 826 31.01 48.84 -5.61
N LYS A 827 31.58 48.34 -6.74
CA LYS A 827 32.56 47.22 -6.97
C LYS A 827 32.16 45.71 -7.13
N PHE A 828 33.05 44.94 -7.80
CA PHE A 828 32.87 43.64 -8.52
C PHE A 828 33.43 42.38 -7.81
N LEU A 829 32.93 41.15 -8.14
CA LEU A 829 33.69 39.91 -8.54
C LEU A 829 32.89 38.57 -8.36
N PRO A 830 32.67 37.74 -9.41
CA PRO A 830 31.95 36.46 -9.30
C PRO A 830 32.84 35.18 -9.44
N GLY A 831 33.62 34.82 -8.40
CA GLY A 831 34.68 33.78 -8.52
C GLY A 831 34.79 32.72 -7.42
N ARG A 832 34.00 31.62 -7.50
CA ARG A 832 34.18 30.37 -6.72
C ARG A 832 34.42 30.55 -5.20
N SER A 833 33.42 31.13 -4.53
CA SER A 833 32.58 30.40 -3.54
C SER A 833 31.32 31.22 -3.20
N LYS A 834 30.12 30.67 -3.43
CA LYS A 834 28.79 31.20 -3.01
C LYS A 834 28.56 32.70 -3.36
N SER A 835 28.54 33.08 -4.65
CA SER A 835 27.32 33.13 -5.52
C SER A 835 26.42 34.37 -5.25
N ILE A 836 26.75 35.58 -5.74
CA ILE A 836 26.46 36.15 -7.10
C ILE A 836 24.98 36.64 -7.20
N MET A 837 24.69 37.96 -7.06
CA MET A 837 24.62 39.05 -8.10
C MET A 837 23.45 38.89 -9.09
N GLN A 838 22.66 39.90 -9.50
CA GLN A 838 22.54 41.35 -9.16
C GLN A 838 21.16 41.92 -9.64
N ARG A 839 20.83 43.18 -9.29
CA ARG A 839 19.65 44.01 -9.72
C ARG A 839 19.42 44.06 -11.26
N VAL A 840 18.23 44.44 -11.78
CA VAL A 840 17.81 45.85 -12.04
C VAL A 840 16.29 46.05 -12.29
N GLU A 841 15.74 47.03 -11.56
CA GLU A 841 14.64 48.01 -11.84
C GLU A 841 13.16 47.68 -12.16
N SER A 842 12.36 48.75 -11.95
CA SER A 842 10.97 49.05 -12.34
C SER A 842 9.80 48.31 -11.69
N HIS A 843 9.08 49.05 -10.83
CA HIS A 843 7.63 48.93 -10.61
C HIS A 843 6.86 49.24 -11.92
N ILE A 844 5.60 48.80 -12.04
CA ILE A 844 4.35 49.64 -12.06
C ILE A 844 3.11 48.71 -12.25
N PRO A 845 1.92 49.02 -11.68
CA PRO A 845 1.36 48.21 -10.59
C PRO A 845 -0.13 47.79 -10.79
N VAL A 846 -1.05 48.18 -9.88
CA VAL A 846 -2.55 48.15 -9.99
C VAL A 846 -3.19 46.75 -9.83
N ASP A 847 -3.75 46.37 -8.66
CA ASP A 847 -5.09 46.64 -8.06
C ASP A 847 -6.13 45.53 -8.42
N ALA A 848 -7.28 45.30 -7.76
CA ALA A 848 -7.97 45.94 -6.62
C ALA A 848 -8.68 44.81 -5.78
N ALA A 849 -8.76 44.82 -4.45
CA ALA A 849 -9.61 45.60 -3.52
C ALA A 849 -11.05 45.06 -3.28
N ARG A 850 -11.68 45.50 -2.16
CA ARG A 850 -13.08 45.28 -1.68
C ARG A 850 -13.37 43.99 -0.88
N THR A 851 -14.24 43.92 0.15
CA THR A 851 -14.94 44.88 1.07
C THR A 851 -15.56 44.01 2.20
N SER A 852 -15.09 43.99 3.45
CA SER A 852 -15.41 44.83 4.64
C SER A 852 -16.81 44.69 5.29
N LEU A 853 -16.87 44.31 6.59
CA LEU A 853 -17.88 44.65 7.62
C LEU A 853 -19.32 44.02 7.49
N ASP A 854 -20.11 43.77 8.55
CA ASP A 854 -19.87 43.84 10.01
C ASP A 854 -20.79 42.96 10.92
N LEU A 855 -20.32 42.79 12.16
CA LEU A 855 -20.99 42.59 13.48
C LEU A 855 -22.55 42.51 13.63
N GLN A 856 -23.08 41.44 14.29
CA GLN A 856 -23.79 41.45 15.62
C GLN A 856 -24.49 40.10 16.02
N SER A 857 -25.00 40.03 17.28
CA SER A 857 -25.63 38.89 18.01
C SER A 857 -27.00 39.30 18.63
N PRO A 858 -27.72 38.61 19.57
CA PRO A 858 -27.58 37.30 20.26
C PRO A 858 -28.95 36.51 20.44
N SER A 859 -29.08 35.71 21.54
CA SER A 859 -30.27 34.98 22.09
C SER A 859 -30.64 33.63 21.42
N VAL A 860 -31.05 32.50 22.06
CA VAL A 860 -31.50 32.05 23.43
C VAL A 860 -32.99 31.66 23.49
N ASN A 861 -33.28 30.34 23.65
CA ASN A 861 -34.26 29.78 24.61
C ASN A 861 -34.41 28.23 24.55
N HIS A 862 -34.43 27.58 25.72
CA HIS A 862 -35.16 26.36 26.17
C HIS A 862 -35.31 25.10 25.26
N ARG A 863 -35.57 23.88 25.77
CA ARG A 863 -36.02 23.42 27.11
C ARG A 863 -35.48 22.01 27.44
N GLU A 864 -35.59 21.58 28.69
CA GLU A 864 -35.09 20.29 29.20
C GLU A 864 -36.04 19.12 28.92
N HIS A 865 -35.50 17.90 28.94
CA HIS A 865 -36.16 16.77 29.60
C HIS A 865 -35.13 15.74 30.12
N SER A 866 -35.53 15.01 31.15
CA SER A 866 -34.72 14.06 31.94
C SER A 866 -34.64 12.66 31.34
N GLU A 867 -33.50 11.99 31.52
CA GLU A 867 -33.41 10.76 32.33
C GLU A 867 -31.96 10.36 32.63
N VAL A 868 -31.76 9.58 33.70
CA VAL A 868 -30.44 9.18 34.22
C VAL A 868 -30.44 7.68 34.49
N ASP A 869 -29.78 6.91 33.63
CA ASP A 869 -28.98 5.71 33.99
C ASP A 869 -28.42 5.03 32.73
N ASP A 870 -27.14 5.29 32.38
CA ASP A 870 -26.40 4.53 31.33
C ASP A 870 -24.88 4.84 31.22
N LYS A 871 -24.33 5.70 32.10
CA LYS A 871 -23.06 6.40 31.82
C LYS A 871 -21.73 5.60 31.87
N PRO A 872 -21.60 4.45 32.56
CA PRO A 872 -20.36 3.65 32.47
C PRO A 872 -20.15 2.99 31.10
N GLN A 873 -21.24 2.65 30.40
CA GLN A 873 -21.18 1.66 29.31
C GLN A 873 -21.10 2.32 27.92
N LYS A 874 -21.69 3.51 27.75
CA LYS A 874 -21.49 4.34 26.54
C LYS A 874 -20.05 4.80 26.36
N SER A 875 -19.42 5.32 27.41
CA SER A 875 -18.03 5.81 27.38
C SER A 875 -17.00 4.71 27.10
N LEU A 876 -17.26 3.47 27.52
CA LEU A 876 -16.43 2.31 27.14
C LEU A 876 -16.55 1.97 25.65
N ASN A 877 -17.77 1.95 25.10
CA ASN A 877 -17.98 1.70 23.67
C ASN A 877 -17.39 2.82 22.79
N GLU A 878 -17.58 4.08 23.17
CA GLU A 878 -17.00 5.26 22.49
C GLU A 878 -15.48 5.15 22.41
N LYS A 879 -14.82 4.93 23.56
CA LYS A 879 -13.36 4.75 23.62
C LYS A 879 -12.87 3.50 22.88
N GLN A 880 -13.66 2.42 22.81
CA GLN A 880 -13.32 1.26 21.99
C GLN A 880 -13.44 1.58 20.49
N GLN A 881 -14.43 2.38 20.08
CA GLN A 881 -14.62 2.81 18.70
C GLN A 881 -13.55 3.79 18.22
N GLU A 882 -13.06 4.69 19.09
CA GLU A 882 -11.87 5.53 18.84
C GLU A 882 -10.62 4.68 18.57
N ASN A 883 -10.37 3.67 19.41
CA ASN A 883 -9.23 2.76 19.23
C ASN A 883 -9.36 1.95 17.93
N GLN A 884 -10.56 1.49 17.58
CA GLN A 884 -10.80 0.83 16.28
C GLN A 884 -10.49 1.76 15.10
N GLU A 885 -10.85 3.04 15.19
CA GLU A 885 -10.54 4.03 14.14
C GLU A 885 -9.04 4.31 13.99
N LEU A 886 -8.31 4.41 15.10
CA LEU A 886 -6.85 4.55 15.09
C LEU A 886 -6.15 3.31 14.52
N LEU A 887 -6.64 2.10 14.81
CA LEU A 887 -6.14 0.87 14.18
C LEU A 887 -6.31 0.94 12.65
N ILE A 888 -7.51 1.29 12.17
CA ILE A 888 -7.77 1.43 10.73
C ILE A 888 -6.87 2.50 10.09
N ARG A 889 -6.72 3.67 10.73
CA ARG A 889 -5.86 4.76 10.24
C ARG A 889 -4.37 4.40 10.23
N CYS A 890 -3.93 3.47 11.07
CA CYS A 890 -2.58 2.93 11.06
C CYS A 890 -2.40 1.82 10.01
N VAL A 891 -3.35 0.90 9.91
CA VAL A 891 -3.36 -0.22 8.94
C VAL A 891 -3.48 0.27 7.48
N ALA A 892 -4.10 1.43 7.25
CA ALA A 892 -4.13 2.10 5.95
C ALA A 892 -2.75 2.60 5.46
N GLN A 893 -1.71 2.52 6.29
CA GLN A 893 -0.34 2.91 5.95
C GLN A 893 0.54 1.69 5.65
N HIS A 894 1.60 1.89 4.87
CA HIS A 894 2.56 0.84 4.55
C HIS A 894 3.52 0.61 5.74
N LEU A 895 3.09 -0.18 6.72
CA LEU A 895 3.83 -0.42 7.98
C LEU A 895 5.10 -1.27 7.81
N GLY A 896 5.24 -2.00 6.70
CA GLY A 896 6.41 -2.82 6.41
C GLY A 896 6.49 -4.13 7.20
N PHE A 897 7.72 -4.58 7.46
CA PHE A 897 8.04 -5.93 7.95
C PHE A 897 9.10 -5.90 9.07
N ALA A 898 8.96 -6.79 10.05
CA ALA A 898 9.88 -6.97 11.17
C ALA A 898 10.65 -8.30 11.00
N GLY A 899 11.66 -8.28 10.13
CA GLY A 899 12.23 -9.51 9.55
C GLY A 899 11.28 -10.05 8.46
N ASN A 900 11.03 -11.35 8.45
CA ASN A 900 10.02 -11.98 7.56
C ASN A 900 8.56 -11.75 8.01
N ARG A 901 8.31 -10.97 9.09
CA ARG A 901 7.00 -10.85 9.76
C ARG A 901 6.25 -9.59 9.31
N PRO A 902 5.08 -9.69 8.66
CA PRO A 902 4.31 -8.52 8.23
C PRO A 902 3.67 -7.78 9.42
N ILE A 903 4.02 -6.50 9.59
CA ILE A 903 3.69 -5.74 10.81
C ILE A 903 2.19 -5.48 10.92
N ALA A 904 1.51 -5.10 9.83
CA ALA A 904 0.08 -4.81 9.86
C ALA A 904 -0.75 -6.05 10.21
N ALA A 905 -0.45 -7.21 9.60
CA ALA A 905 -1.12 -8.47 9.90
C ALA A 905 -1.04 -8.86 11.38
N CYS A 906 0.15 -8.71 11.98
CA CYS A 906 0.38 -9.09 13.38
C CYS A 906 -0.30 -8.12 14.37
N ILE A 907 -0.31 -6.82 14.06
CA ILE A 907 -1.03 -5.81 14.86
C ILE A 907 -2.54 -6.01 14.77
N ILE A 908 -3.09 -6.22 13.56
CA ILE A 908 -4.51 -6.55 13.36
C ILE A 908 -4.89 -7.77 14.21
N TYR A 909 -4.10 -8.85 14.13
CA TYR A 909 -4.35 -10.07 14.89
C TYR A 909 -4.31 -9.83 16.41
N LYS A 910 -3.26 -9.22 16.96
CA LYS A 910 -3.16 -8.91 18.40
C LYS A 910 -4.34 -8.03 18.87
N CYS A 911 -4.74 -7.01 18.11
CA CYS A 911 -5.87 -6.15 18.47
C CYS A 911 -7.20 -6.89 18.47
N LEU A 912 -7.50 -7.67 17.43
CA LEU A 912 -8.74 -8.45 17.35
C LEU A 912 -8.83 -9.53 18.45
N LEU A 913 -7.70 -10.13 18.82
CA LEU A 913 -7.60 -11.08 19.92
C LEU A 913 -7.82 -10.40 21.28
N GLN A 914 -7.13 -9.28 21.55
CA GLN A 914 -7.26 -8.53 22.81
C GLN A 914 -8.67 -7.95 23.01
N TRP A 915 -9.29 -7.46 21.94
CA TRP A 915 -10.67 -6.97 21.96
C TRP A 915 -11.71 -8.11 21.89
N ARG A 916 -11.29 -9.38 21.99
CA ARG A 916 -12.11 -10.60 21.88
C ARG A 916 -13.07 -10.60 20.69
N SER A 917 -12.71 -9.90 19.60
CA SER A 917 -13.62 -9.59 18.49
C SER A 917 -14.10 -10.83 17.74
N PHE A 918 -13.40 -11.96 17.89
CA PHE A 918 -13.79 -13.25 17.34
C PHE A 918 -14.96 -13.93 18.07
N GLU A 919 -15.24 -13.52 19.31
CA GLU A 919 -16.25 -14.10 20.20
C GLU A 919 -17.56 -13.28 20.22
N VAL A 920 -17.59 -12.11 19.56
CA VAL A 920 -18.72 -11.19 19.58
C VAL A 920 -19.69 -11.47 18.42
N GLU A 921 -20.99 -11.45 18.69
CA GLU A 921 -22.02 -11.77 17.69
C GLU A 921 -22.27 -10.64 16.68
N ARG A 922 -21.81 -9.42 16.97
CA ARG A 922 -21.84 -8.25 16.07
C ARG A 922 -20.60 -7.40 16.28
N THR A 923 -19.85 -7.12 15.21
CA THR A 923 -18.73 -6.16 15.20
C THR A 923 -18.52 -5.65 13.78
N SER A 924 -18.26 -4.34 13.62
CA SER A 924 -17.97 -3.69 12.33
C SER A 924 -16.47 -3.61 12.02
N VAL A 925 -15.60 -4.04 12.94
CA VAL A 925 -14.14 -3.94 12.80
C VAL A 925 -13.65 -4.79 11.62
N PHE A 926 -14.22 -5.99 11.45
CA PHE A 926 -13.92 -6.87 10.34
C PHE A 926 -14.22 -6.21 8.98
N ASP A 927 -15.41 -5.63 8.81
CA ASP A 927 -15.78 -4.93 7.58
C ASP A 927 -14.88 -3.71 7.31
N ARG A 928 -14.54 -2.92 8.35
CA ARG A 928 -13.61 -1.78 8.20
C ARG A 928 -12.20 -2.24 7.78
N ILE A 929 -11.69 -3.36 8.30
CA ILE A 929 -10.40 -3.93 7.88
C ILE A 929 -10.47 -4.39 6.42
N ILE A 930 -11.53 -5.12 6.04
CA ILE A 930 -11.73 -5.60 4.66
C ILE A 930 -11.88 -4.45 3.68
N GLN A 931 -12.59 -3.37 4.04
CA GLN A 931 -12.69 -2.14 3.25
C GLN A 931 -11.32 -1.45 3.09
N THR A 932 -10.48 -1.46 4.14
CA THR A 932 -9.13 -0.88 4.08
C THR A 932 -8.21 -1.65 3.12
N ILE A 933 -8.24 -2.99 3.17
CA ILE A 933 -7.55 -3.86 2.21
C ILE A 933 -8.10 -3.62 0.79
N GLY A 934 -9.43 -3.56 0.65
CA GLY A 934 -10.15 -3.30 -0.59
C GLY A 934 -9.69 -2.03 -1.28
N HIS A 935 -9.83 -0.89 -0.60
CA HIS A 935 -9.47 0.42 -1.14
C HIS A 935 -7.98 0.50 -1.53
N ALA A 936 -7.09 -0.12 -0.75
CA ALA A 936 -5.67 -0.13 -1.04
C ALA A 936 -5.29 -0.89 -2.33
N ILE A 937 -6.08 -1.90 -2.75
CA ILE A 937 -5.82 -2.68 -3.97
C ILE A 937 -6.69 -2.27 -5.17
N GLU A 938 -7.70 -1.43 -4.98
CA GLU A 938 -8.81 -1.25 -5.93
C GLU A 938 -8.42 -0.65 -7.30
N THR A 939 -7.24 -0.03 -7.40
CA THR A 939 -6.81 0.76 -8.57
C THR A 939 -5.33 0.58 -8.97
N GLN A 940 -4.63 -0.47 -8.51
CA GLN A 940 -3.16 -0.54 -8.62
C GLN A 940 -2.62 -1.59 -9.62
N ASP A 941 -1.93 -1.11 -10.67
CA ASP A 941 -0.93 -1.87 -11.45
C ASP A 941 0.40 -2.06 -10.67
N ASN A 942 0.51 -1.49 -9.46
CA ASN A 942 1.73 -1.47 -8.66
C ASN A 942 1.93 -2.79 -7.88
N ASN A 943 2.83 -3.63 -8.40
CA ASN A 943 3.07 -4.96 -7.85
C ASN A 943 3.70 -4.96 -6.46
N ASP A 944 4.41 -3.91 -6.03
CA ASP A 944 4.94 -3.81 -4.67
C ASP A 944 3.82 -3.69 -3.62
N VAL A 945 2.81 -2.86 -3.87
CA VAL A 945 1.68 -2.71 -2.94
C VAL A 945 0.80 -3.96 -2.93
N LEU A 946 0.60 -4.61 -4.08
CA LEU A 946 -0.07 -5.90 -4.14
C LEU A 946 0.71 -6.99 -3.38
N ALA A 947 2.04 -7.04 -3.51
CA ALA A 947 2.89 -7.99 -2.80
C ALA A 947 2.87 -7.76 -1.27
N TYR A 948 2.94 -6.50 -0.83
CA TYR A 948 2.77 -6.12 0.58
C TYR A 948 1.43 -6.62 1.15
N TRP A 949 0.32 -6.39 0.44
CA TRP A 949 -0.99 -6.86 0.89
C TRP A 949 -1.18 -8.37 0.77
N LEU A 950 -0.55 -9.03 -0.21
CA LEU A 950 -0.57 -10.51 -0.29
C LEU A 950 0.12 -11.14 0.93
N SER A 951 1.30 -10.64 1.31
CA SER A 951 2.03 -11.13 2.48
C SER A 951 1.26 -10.87 3.79
N ASN A 952 0.70 -9.67 3.96
CA ASN A 952 -0.12 -9.35 5.14
C ASN A 952 -1.42 -10.17 5.20
N ALA A 953 -2.17 -10.28 4.11
CA ALA A 953 -3.45 -10.99 4.08
C ALA A 953 -3.29 -12.50 4.26
N SER A 954 -2.28 -13.12 3.61
CA SER A 954 -1.98 -14.54 3.79
C SER A 954 -1.50 -14.87 5.21
N THR A 955 -0.67 -14.01 5.81
CA THR A 955 -0.24 -14.15 7.21
C THR A 955 -1.41 -14.00 8.18
N LEU A 956 -2.26 -12.99 8.02
CA LEU A 956 -3.44 -12.82 8.86
C LEU A 956 -4.39 -14.02 8.71
N LEU A 957 -4.60 -14.54 7.51
CA LEU A 957 -5.41 -15.74 7.25
C LEU A 957 -4.83 -16.98 7.94
N LEU A 958 -3.52 -17.15 7.95
CA LEU A 958 -2.83 -18.24 8.67
C LEU A 958 -3.07 -18.16 10.19
N LEU A 959 -2.97 -16.97 10.77
CA LEU A 959 -3.21 -16.74 12.19
C LEU A 959 -4.68 -17.00 12.56
N LEU A 960 -5.64 -16.58 11.72
CA LEU A 960 -7.06 -16.91 11.89
C LEU A 960 -7.34 -18.42 11.74
N GLN A 961 -6.71 -19.10 10.76
CA GLN A 961 -6.84 -20.55 10.56
C GLN A 961 -6.35 -21.34 11.79
N ARG A 962 -5.26 -20.91 12.44
CA ARG A 962 -4.71 -21.55 13.64
C ARG A 962 -5.48 -21.21 14.94
N THR A 963 -6.20 -20.09 14.97
CA THR A 963 -6.91 -19.59 16.18
C THR A 963 -8.39 -19.97 16.24
N LEU A 964 -9.11 -19.90 15.12
CA LEU A 964 -10.58 -19.97 15.11
C LEU A 964 -11.11 -21.41 15.01
N LYS A 965 -11.75 -21.89 16.09
CA LYS A 965 -12.60 -23.09 16.05
C LYS A 965 -13.99 -22.75 15.55
N ALA A 966 -14.47 -23.50 14.56
CA ALA A 966 -15.90 -23.54 14.23
C ALA A 966 -16.63 -24.37 15.30
N SER A 967 -17.66 -23.82 15.91
CA SER A 967 -18.53 -24.56 16.82
C SER A 967 -19.28 -25.66 16.04
N GLY A 968 -19.36 -26.87 16.60
CA GLY A 968 -20.01 -28.04 15.98
C GLY A 968 -19.08 -29.08 15.32
N ALA A 969 -17.78 -28.82 15.15
CA ALA A 969 -16.83 -29.74 14.49
C ALA A 969 -16.07 -30.67 15.46
N ALA A 970 -16.77 -31.34 16.38
CA ALA A 970 -16.19 -32.26 17.37
C ALA A 970 -16.51 -33.74 17.06
N GLY A 971 -16.25 -34.18 15.82
CA GLY A 971 -16.47 -35.56 15.40
C GLY A 971 -15.83 -35.90 14.05
N MET A 972 -15.16 -37.06 14.01
CA MET A 972 -14.69 -37.76 12.80
C MET A 972 -13.69 -37.03 11.86
N ALA A 973 -12.41 -37.07 12.22
CA ALA A 973 -11.31 -37.11 11.25
C ALA A 973 -10.34 -38.26 11.64
N PRO A 974 -10.01 -39.22 10.74
CA PRO A 974 -9.36 -40.46 11.14
C PRO A 974 -7.82 -40.37 11.23
N GLN A 975 -7.27 -40.18 12.42
CA GLN A 975 -5.84 -40.43 12.66
C GLN A 975 -5.53 -41.94 12.63
N ARG A 976 -5.00 -42.42 11.50
CA ARG A 976 -4.34 -43.74 11.45
C ARG A 976 -3.04 -43.71 12.29
N ARG A 977 -3.07 -44.31 13.48
CA ARG A 977 -1.84 -44.74 14.18
C ARG A 977 -1.53 -46.21 13.89
N ARG A 978 -0.32 -46.46 13.39
CA ARG A 978 0.57 -47.56 13.83
C ARG A 978 1.78 -46.86 14.47
N SER A 979 2.42 -47.33 15.53
CA SER A 979 2.15 -48.41 16.50
C SER A 979 3.09 -48.12 17.69
N SER A 980 2.68 -48.23 18.96
CA SER A 980 2.67 -49.50 19.73
C SER A 980 2.37 -49.20 21.22
N SER A 981 2.20 -50.27 22.03
CA SER A 981 2.34 -50.42 23.51
C SER A 981 2.63 -49.20 24.42
N ALA A 982 2.17 -49.15 25.69
CA ALA A 982 1.21 -49.94 26.49
C ALA A 982 1.00 -49.25 27.88
N THR A 983 0.16 -49.81 28.76
CA THR A 983 -0.02 -49.44 30.20
C THR A 983 -0.66 -48.06 30.49
N LEU A 984 -1.13 -47.74 31.71
CA LEU A 984 -2.18 -48.34 32.58
C LEU A 984 -2.50 -47.33 33.71
N PHE A 985 -3.67 -47.43 34.37
CA PHE A 985 -4.23 -46.47 35.38
C PHE A 985 -4.54 -45.05 34.83
N GLY A 986 -5.48 -44.26 35.36
CA GLY A 986 -6.61 -44.50 36.29
C GLY A 986 -7.44 -43.19 36.40
N ARG A 987 -8.77 -43.14 36.17
CA ARG A 987 -9.95 -43.59 36.96
C ARG A 987 -10.47 -42.53 37.98
N MET A 988 -11.71 -42.07 37.80
CA MET A 988 -12.56 -41.24 38.72
C MET A 988 -12.12 -39.76 38.90
N THR A 989 -12.96 -38.76 39.28
CA THR A 989 -14.43 -38.58 39.52
C THR A 989 -14.96 -37.43 38.61
N GLN A 990 -16.25 -37.16 38.30
CA GLN A 990 -17.45 -36.82 39.10
C GLN A 990 -17.24 -35.68 40.15
N SER A 991 -18.12 -34.68 40.37
CA SER A 991 -19.35 -34.22 39.69
C SER A 991 -19.80 -32.82 40.17
N PHE A 992 -20.69 -32.16 39.41
CA PHE A 992 -21.70 -31.14 39.82
C PHE A 992 -21.37 -29.67 40.21
N ARG A 993 -22.21 -28.78 39.65
CA ARG A 993 -22.69 -27.43 40.10
C ARG A 993 -21.72 -26.25 40.20
N GLY A 994 -22.22 -25.08 39.76
CA GLY A 994 -21.93 -23.78 40.39
C GLY A 994 -21.47 -22.65 39.46
N ALA A 995 -22.29 -21.62 39.29
CA ALA A 995 -21.95 -20.35 38.68
C ALA A 995 -22.83 -19.24 39.30
N PRO A 996 -22.48 -17.94 39.20
CA PRO A 996 -21.14 -17.33 39.16
C PRO A 996 -21.01 -16.14 40.14
N GLN A 997 -19.79 -15.70 40.49
CA GLN A 997 -19.52 -14.31 40.93
C GLN A 997 -18.02 -14.00 41.13
N GLY A 998 -17.68 -12.70 41.16
CA GLY A 998 -16.46 -12.19 41.81
C GLY A 998 -15.24 -11.95 40.88
N VAL A 999 -14.85 -10.69 40.72
CA VAL A 999 -13.57 -10.30 40.09
C VAL A 999 -12.50 -10.17 41.16
N ASN A 1000 -11.34 -10.80 40.96
CA ASN A 1000 -10.06 -10.25 41.42
C ASN A 1000 -8.88 -10.83 40.64
N LEU A 1001 -7.81 -10.05 40.48
CA LEU A 1001 -6.59 -10.47 39.80
C LEU A 1001 -5.60 -11.11 40.77
N SER A 1002 -4.88 -12.13 40.31
CA SER A 1002 -3.52 -12.40 40.77
C SER A 1002 -2.71 -12.97 39.60
N PHE A 1003 -1.42 -12.62 39.52
CA PHE A 1003 -0.57 -12.89 38.37
C PHE A 1003 0.84 -13.25 38.87
N VAL A 1004 1.17 -14.54 38.92
CA VAL A 1004 2.55 -15.01 39.13
C VAL A 1004 2.81 -16.23 38.25
N SER A 1005 3.92 -16.13 37.52
CA SER A 1005 4.62 -17.12 36.70
C SER A 1005 4.48 -18.60 37.09
N ASN A 1006 4.30 -19.46 36.09
CA ASN A 1006 5.37 -20.41 35.74
C ASN A 1006 5.37 -20.72 34.23
N GLY A 1007 6.55 -20.90 33.63
CA GLY A 1007 6.70 -20.93 32.16
C GLY A 1007 6.48 -22.31 31.51
N GLY A 1008 6.00 -22.32 30.26
CA GLY A 1008 5.92 -23.55 29.46
C GLY A 1008 5.09 -23.46 28.17
N VAL A 1009 5.73 -23.07 27.06
CA VAL A 1009 5.27 -23.23 25.66
C VAL A 1009 3.83 -22.78 25.36
N ASP A 1010 3.66 -21.50 24.99
CA ASP A 1010 2.37 -20.93 24.59
C ASP A 1010 1.79 -21.61 23.33
N SER A 1011 0.89 -22.56 23.54
CA SER A 1011 0.02 -23.09 22.51
C SER A 1011 -1.09 -22.08 22.22
N LEU A 1012 -1.06 -21.46 21.02
CA LEU A 1012 -2.03 -20.45 20.57
C LEU A 1012 -3.46 -20.77 21.03
N ARG A 1013 -4.00 -19.91 21.89
CA ARG A 1013 -5.27 -20.13 22.60
C ARG A 1013 -6.42 -20.23 21.60
N GLN A 1014 -6.95 -21.43 21.39
CA GLN A 1014 -8.00 -21.67 20.39
C GLN A 1014 -9.32 -21.06 20.84
N VAL A 1015 -9.86 -20.14 20.04
CA VAL A 1015 -11.07 -19.36 20.32
C VAL A 1015 -12.27 -19.95 19.59
N GLU A 1016 -13.42 -20.03 20.26
CA GLU A 1016 -14.69 -20.40 19.62
C GLU A 1016 -15.23 -19.21 18.81
N ALA A 1017 -15.27 -19.36 17.49
CA ALA A 1017 -15.53 -18.27 16.57
C ALA A 1017 -17.04 -18.06 16.32
N LYS A 1018 -17.54 -16.85 16.59
CA LYS A 1018 -18.89 -16.45 16.16
C LYS A 1018 -18.94 -16.16 14.66
N TYR A 1019 -20.14 -16.13 14.09
CA TYR A 1019 -20.38 -15.96 12.66
C TYR A 1019 -19.61 -14.79 12.00
N PRO A 1020 -19.51 -13.57 12.58
CA PRO A 1020 -18.75 -12.47 11.96
C PRO A 1020 -17.25 -12.80 11.76
N ALA A 1021 -16.65 -13.60 12.65
CA ALA A 1021 -15.24 -14.01 12.55
C ALA A 1021 -15.01 -15.06 11.46
N LEU A 1022 -15.98 -15.97 11.28
CA LEU A 1022 -15.98 -16.95 10.19
C LEU A 1022 -16.18 -16.25 8.83
N LEU A 1023 -17.07 -15.26 8.76
CA LEU A 1023 -17.27 -14.42 7.58
C LEU A 1023 -16.03 -13.59 7.25
N PHE A 1024 -15.39 -12.96 8.24
CA PHE A 1024 -14.13 -12.23 8.07
C PHE A 1024 -13.02 -13.12 7.49
N LYS A 1025 -12.88 -14.35 8.01
CA LYS A 1025 -11.93 -15.35 7.49
C LYS A 1025 -12.23 -15.73 6.03
N GLN A 1026 -13.51 -15.89 5.67
CA GLN A 1026 -13.92 -16.20 4.30
C GLN A 1026 -13.68 -15.01 3.35
N GLN A 1027 -14.02 -13.79 3.76
CA GLN A 1027 -13.72 -12.56 3.02
C GLN A 1027 -12.20 -12.41 2.80
N LEU A 1028 -11.40 -12.61 3.85
CA LEU A 1028 -9.94 -12.52 3.76
C LEU A 1028 -9.34 -13.57 2.82
N THR A 1029 -9.92 -14.79 2.78
CA THR A 1029 -9.56 -15.82 1.79
C THR A 1029 -9.77 -15.31 0.37
N ALA A 1030 -10.98 -14.81 0.06
CA ALA A 1030 -11.29 -14.24 -1.25
C ALA A 1030 -10.41 -13.02 -1.61
N TYR A 1031 -9.91 -12.29 -0.61
CA TYR A 1031 -8.94 -11.21 -0.82
C TYR A 1031 -7.52 -11.70 -1.13
N VAL A 1032 -7.03 -12.75 -0.45
CA VAL A 1032 -5.75 -13.41 -0.80
C VAL A 1032 -5.81 -13.94 -2.23
N GLU A 1033 -6.91 -14.59 -2.58
CA GLU A 1033 -7.21 -15.10 -3.94
C GLU A 1033 -7.24 -13.98 -4.99
N LYS A 1034 -7.98 -12.88 -4.72
CA LYS A 1034 -8.07 -11.70 -5.60
C LYS A 1034 -6.70 -11.05 -5.83
N ILE A 1035 -5.92 -10.83 -4.76
CA ILE A 1035 -4.61 -10.18 -4.85
C ILE A 1035 -3.62 -11.07 -5.62
N TYR A 1036 -3.62 -12.38 -5.35
CA TYR A 1036 -2.83 -13.35 -6.11
C TYR A 1036 -3.19 -13.33 -7.61
N GLY A 1037 -4.49 -13.31 -7.94
CA GLY A 1037 -4.96 -13.19 -9.32
C GLY A 1037 -4.50 -11.89 -10.01
N MET A 1038 -4.60 -10.75 -9.31
CA MET A 1038 -4.12 -9.46 -9.83
C MET A 1038 -2.60 -9.44 -10.07
N ILE A 1039 -1.81 -10.02 -9.16
CA ILE A 1039 -0.34 -10.18 -9.30
C ILE A 1039 -0.01 -11.03 -10.54
N ARG A 1040 -0.65 -12.20 -10.68
CA ARG A 1040 -0.51 -13.09 -11.84
C ARG A 1040 -0.87 -12.37 -13.15
N ASP A 1041 -2.01 -11.67 -13.17
CA ASP A 1041 -2.53 -11.05 -14.39
C ASP A 1041 -1.75 -9.78 -14.78
N ASN A 1042 -1.20 -9.05 -13.81
CA ASN A 1042 -0.24 -7.97 -14.07
C ASN A 1042 1.08 -8.51 -14.65
N LEU A 1043 1.55 -9.67 -14.20
CA LEU A 1043 2.71 -10.33 -14.81
C LEU A 1043 2.41 -10.86 -16.22
N LYS A 1044 1.20 -11.41 -16.49
CA LYS A 1044 0.74 -11.73 -17.86
C LYS A 1044 0.71 -10.49 -18.78
N LYS A 1045 0.32 -9.31 -18.27
CA LYS A 1045 0.31 -8.04 -19.02
C LYS A 1045 1.69 -7.40 -19.20
N GLY A 1046 2.64 -7.67 -18.30
CA GLY A 1046 3.88 -6.91 -18.10
C GLY A 1046 4.95 -7.06 -19.20
N ASN A 1047 4.68 -6.52 -20.39
CA ASN A 1047 5.53 -6.59 -21.60
C ASN A 1047 5.83 -8.01 -22.13
N ILE A 1048 5.23 -9.07 -21.58
CA ILE A 1048 5.45 -10.46 -22.05
C ILE A 1048 4.62 -10.76 -23.31
N SER A 1049 4.80 -9.96 -24.36
CA SER A 1049 4.05 -10.07 -25.62
C SER A 1049 4.63 -11.17 -26.53
N PHE A 1050 4.19 -12.41 -26.32
CA PHE A 1050 4.63 -13.57 -27.11
C PHE A 1050 4.39 -13.45 -28.62
N ALA A 1051 3.47 -12.59 -29.05
CA ALA A 1051 3.18 -12.33 -30.47
C ALA A 1051 4.44 -11.96 -31.29
N TRP A 1052 5.38 -11.20 -30.70
CA TRP A 1052 6.61 -10.76 -31.37
C TRP A 1052 7.71 -11.82 -31.45
N ILE A 1053 7.63 -12.87 -30.64
CA ILE A 1053 8.67 -13.91 -30.55
C ILE A 1053 8.59 -14.86 -31.76
N MET A 1054 7.43 -14.97 -32.39
CA MET A 1054 7.15 -15.89 -33.49
C MET A 1054 7.12 -15.18 -34.86
N HIS A 1055 8.19 -14.49 -35.25
CA HIS A 1055 8.33 -13.90 -36.60
C HIS A 1055 9.62 -14.39 -37.28
N PRO A 1056 9.54 -14.93 -38.53
CA PRO A 1056 10.72 -15.39 -39.25
C PRO A 1056 11.58 -14.22 -39.73
N VAL A 1057 12.91 -14.30 -39.55
CA VAL A 1057 13.84 -13.27 -40.06
C VAL A 1057 15.14 -13.89 -40.56
N ALA A 1058 15.51 -13.57 -41.81
CA ALA A 1058 16.65 -14.17 -42.51
C ALA A 1058 18.05 -13.64 -42.12
N ASN A 1059 18.16 -12.69 -41.17
CA ASN A 1059 19.42 -11.99 -40.86
C ASN A 1059 19.84 -12.15 -39.39
N THR A 1060 21.12 -12.46 -39.16
CA THR A 1060 21.74 -12.63 -37.83
C THR A 1060 21.58 -11.43 -36.88
N ALA A 1061 21.60 -10.20 -37.41
CA ALA A 1061 21.37 -8.99 -36.61
C ALA A 1061 19.96 -8.95 -35.98
N ALA A 1062 18.96 -9.57 -36.60
CA ALA A 1062 17.62 -9.69 -36.03
C ALA A 1062 17.54 -10.78 -34.95
N GLN A 1063 18.25 -11.91 -35.12
CA GLN A 1063 18.38 -12.92 -34.06
C GLN A 1063 19.01 -12.33 -32.79
N GLN A 1064 19.99 -11.43 -32.89
CA GLN A 1064 20.55 -10.72 -31.72
C GLN A 1064 19.52 -9.80 -31.05
N ALA A 1065 18.73 -9.04 -31.82
CA ALA A 1065 17.65 -8.20 -31.26
C ALA A 1065 16.54 -9.04 -30.60
N LEU A 1066 16.27 -10.23 -31.12
CA LEU A 1066 15.32 -11.18 -30.59
C LEU A 1066 15.84 -11.88 -29.31
N ILE A 1067 17.12 -12.26 -29.23
CA ILE A 1067 17.74 -12.76 -27.99
C ILE A 1067 17.66 -11.71 -26.87
N ALA A 1068 17.89 -10.42 -27.20
CA ALA A 1068 17.70 -9.33 -26.24
C ALA A 1068 16.24 -9.20 -25.74
N HIS A 1069 15.25 -9.68 -26.49
CA HIS A 1069 13.84 -9.75 -26.05
C HIS A 1069 13.64 -10.86 -25.00
N TRP A 1070 14.20 -12.06 -25.20
CA TRP A 1070 14.20 -13.12 -24.18
C TRP A 1070 14.88 -12.68 -22.88
N GLN A 1071 16.05 -12.04 -22.98
CA GLN A 1071 16.74 -11.47 -21.83
C GLN A 1071 15.93 -10.34 -21.16
N GLY A 1072 15.11 -9.60 -21.93
CA GLY A 1072 14.11 -8.67 -21.40
C GLY A 1072 13.01 -9.36 -20.58
N ILE A 1073 12.49 -10.50 -21.04
CA ILE A 1073 11.49 -11.31 -20.30
C ILE A 1073 12.11 -11.90 -19.02
N VAL A 1074 13.27 -12.53 -19.12
CA VAL A 1074 14.01 -13.09 -17.97
C VAL A 1074 14.31 -12.00 -16.92
N LYS A 1075 14.69 -10.80 -17.36
CA LYS A 1075 14.86 -9.64 -16.47
C LYS A 1075 13.55 -9.17 -15.85
N SER A 1076 12.43 -9.25 -16.57
CA SER A 1076 11.10 -8.93 -16.03
C SER A 1076 10.69 -9.91 -14.93
N LEU A 1077 10.84 -11.23 -15.18
CA LEU A 1077 10.60 -12.29 -14.20
C LEU A 1077 11.52 -12.15 -12.97
N GLY A 1078 12.80 -11.84 -13.18
CA GLY A 1078 13.76 -11.57 -12.10
C GLY A 1078 13.42 -10.32 -11.26
N ASN A 1079 13.02 -9.22 -11.91
CA ASN A 1079 12.54 -8.03 -11.20
C ASN A 1079 11.30 -8.34 -10.35
N PHE A 1080 10.34 -9.09 -10.91
CA PHE A 1080 9.10 -9.46 -10.22
C PHE A 1080 9.35 -10.40 -9.04
N LEU A 1081 10.24 -11.39 -9.21
CA LEU A 1081 10.71 -12.24 -8.12
C LEU A 1081 11.37 -11.42 -7.01
N ASN A 1082 12.16 -10.40 -7.36
CA ASN A 1082 12.76 -9.49 -6.39
C ASN A 1082 11.71 -8.66 -5.63
N THR A 1083 10.67 -8.14 -6.31
CA THR A 1083 9.52 -7.46 -5.66
C THR A 1083 8.76 -8.39 -4.70
N LEU A 1084 8.56 -9.66 -5.06
CA LEU A 1084 7.90 -10.63 -4.17
C LEU A 1084 8.80 -10.97 -2.96
N LYS A 1085 10.11 -11.08 -3.15
CA LYS A 1085 11.08 -11.31 -2.06
C LYS A 1085 11.23 -10.10 -1.14
N SER A 1086 11.28 -8.87 -1.66
CA SER A 1086 11.41 -7.64 -0.86
C SER A 1086 10.16 -7.31 -0.02
N ASN A 1087 9.00 -7.82 -0.43
CA ASN A 1087 7.74 -7.73 0.32
C ASN A 1087 7.41 -9.02 1.08
N HIS A 1088 8.42 -9.88 1.32
CA HIS A 1088 8.32 -11.11 2.11
C HIS A 1088 7.06 -11.95 1.79
N VAL A 1089 6.75 -12.12 0.50
CA VAL A 1089 5.63 -12.98 0.08
C VAL A 1089 6.02 -14.45 0.32
N PRO A 1090 5.16 -15.26 0.96
CA PRO A 1090 5.47 -16.66 1.28
C PRO A 1090 5.98 -17.46 0.05
N PRO A 1091 7.14 -18.15 0.11
CA PRO A 1091 7.74 -18.79 -1.06
C PRO A 1091 6.82 -19.78 -1.79
N PHE A 1092 5.93 -20.46 -1.06
CA PHE A 1092 4.86 -21.29 -1.62
C PHE A 1092 3.97 -20.52 -2.62
N LEU A 1093 3.52 -19.32 -2.26
CA LEU A 1093 2.71 -18.47 -3.15
C LEU A 1093 3.52 -17.99 -4.35
N VAL A 1094 4.79 -17.63 -4.14
CA VAL A 1094 5.70 -17.20 -5.22
C VAL A 1094 5.92 -18.33 -6.24
N ARG A 1095 6.20 -19.56 -5.76
CA ARG A 1095 6.31 -20.78 -6.57
C ARG A 1095 5.05 -21.03 -7.39
N LYS A 1096 3.87 -20.86 -6.79
CA LYS A 1096 2.57 -21.02 -7.47
C LYS A 1096 2.34 -19.97 -8.56
N VAL A 1097 2.69 -18.69 -8.33
CA VAL A 1097 2.65 -17.65 -9.39
C VAL A 1097 3.52 -18.07 -10.57
N PHE A 1098 4.80 -18.40 -10.33
CA PHE A 1098 5.71 -18.75 -11.42
C PHE A 1098 5.36 -20.08 -12.11
N THR A 1099 4.72 -21.03 -11.42
CA THR A 1099 4.20 -22.26 -12.05
C THR A 1099 3.14 -21.90 -13.09
N GLN A 1100 2.11 -21.13 -12.71
CA GLN A 1100 1.07 -20.72 -13.66
C GLN A 1100 1.59 -19.82 -14.79
N ILE A 1101 2.58 -18.97 -14.51
CA ILE A 1101 3.20 -18.13 -15.55
C ILE A 1101 3.96 -19.01 -16.54
N PHE A 1102 4.75 -19.99 -16.11
CA PHE A 1102 5.44 -20.90 -17.04
C PHE A 1102 4.46 -21.79 -17.82
N SER A 1103 3.34 -22.18 -17.21
CA SER A 1103 2.24 -22.87 -17.91
C SER A 1103 1.59 -21.97 -18.98
N PHE A 1104 1.33 -20.70 -18.67
CA PHE A 1104 0.88 -19.70 -19.65
C PHE A 1104 1.89 -19.49 -20.80
N ILE A 1105 3.20 -19.45 -20.51
CA ILE A 1105 4.25 -19.37 -21.53
C ILE A 1105 4.20 -20.62 -22.44
N ASN A 1106 4.04 -21.81 -21.87
CA ASN A 1106 3.88 -23.06 -22.62
C ASN A 1106 2.68 -22.99 -23.56
N VAL A 1107 1.50 -22.60 -23.05
CA VAL A 1107 0.25 -22.43 -23.82
C VAL A 1107 0.44 -21.44 -24.97
N GLN A 1108 0.95 -20.23 -24.71
CA GLN A 1108 1.10 -19.18 -25.72
C GLN A 1108 2.05 -19.56 -26.86
N LEU A 1109 3.21 -20.14 -26.52
CA LEU A 1109 4.21 -20.55 -27.52
C LEU A 1109 3.75 -21.76 -28.33
N PHE A 1110 3.23 -22.80 -27.67
CA PHE A 1110 2.83 -24.05 -28.30
C PHE A 1110 1.60 -23.86 -29.20
N ASN A 1111 0.59 -23.11 -28.75
CA ASN A 1111 -0.57 -22.80 -29.59
C ASN A 1111 -0.19 -21.91 -30.78
N SER A 1112 0.72 -20.94 -30.60
CA SER A 1112 1.25 -20.17 -31.73
C SER A 1112 1.92 -21.06 -32.78
N LEU A 1113 2.72 -22.03 -32.33
CA LEU A 1113 3.43 -22.99 -33.15
C LEU A 1113 2.48 -23.92 -33.94
N LEU A 1114 1.37 -24.37 -33.33
CA LEU A 1114 0.34 -25.20 -33.99
C LEU A 1114 -0.57 -24.44 -34.97
N LEU A 1115 -0.77 -23.14 -34.75
CA LEU A 1115 -1.67 -22.30 -35.54
C LEU A 1115 -0.98 -21.62 -36.74
N ARG A 1116 0.31 -21.26 -36.63
CA ARG A 1116 1.03 -20.45 -37.63
C ARG A 1116 2.18 -21.24 -38.27
N ARG A 1117 2.07 -21.51 -39.59
CA ARG A 1117 3.10 -22.26 -40.36
C ARG A 1117 4.50 -21.64 -40.28
N GLU A 1118 4.57 -20.31 -40.30
CA GLU A 1118 5.82 -19.54 -40.20
C GLU A 1118 6.62 -19.78 -38.90
N CYS A 1119 5.99 -20.36 -37.88
CA CYS A 1119 6.63 -20.70 -36.60
C CYS A 1119 7.28 -22.09 -36.61
N CYS A 1120 6.92 -22.95 -37.56
CA CYS A 1120 7.50 -24.29 -37.74
C CYS A 1120 8.69 -24.26 -38.71
N SER A 1121 9.71 -23.43 -38.45
CA SER A 1121 10.97 -23.44 -39.20
C SER A 1121 12.16 -23.90 -38.35
N PHE A 1122 13.27 -24.28 -38.99
CA PHE A 1122 14.48 -24.69 -38.27
C PHE A 1122 15.08 -23.50 -37.50
N SER A 1123 15.21 -22.33 -38.14
CA SER A 1123 15.79 -21.14 -37.49
C SER A 1123 14.93 -20.59 -36.35
N ASN A 1124 13.59 -20.67 -36.46
CA ASN A 1124 12.69 -20.34 -35.36
C ASN A 1124 12.81 -21.38 -34.22
N GLY A 1125 12.98 -22.66 -34.56
CA GLY A 1125 13.30 -23.72 -33.60
C GLY A 1125 14.58 -23.42 -32.79
N GLU A 1126 15.68 -23.10 -33.46
CA GLU A 1126 16.94 -22.70 -32.80
C GLU A 1126 16.74 -21.48 -31.87
N TYR A 1127 16.02 -20.47 -32.35
CA TYR A 1127 15.77 -19.24 -31.60
C TYR A 1127 14.93 -19.48 -30.32
N VAL A 1128 13.84 -20.24 -30.42
CA VAL A 1128 13.03 -20.57 -29.24
C VAL A 1128 13.81 -21.49 -28.29
N LYS A 1129 14.65 -22.39 -28.82
CA LYS A 1129 15.53 -23.25 -27.99
C LYS A 1129 16.51 -22.41 -27.16
N ALA A 1130 17.08 -21.34 -27.73
CA ALA A 1130 17.92 -20.40 -26.98
C ALA A 1130 17.13 -19.65 -25.89
N GLY A 1131 15.91 -19.20 -26.20
CA GLY A 1131 15.02 -18.56 -25.22
C GLY A 1131 14.57 -19.48 -24.07
N LEU A 1132 14.31 -20.75 -24.38
CA LEU A 1132 14.02 -21.77 -23.37
C LEU A 1132 15.21 -22.04 -22.45
N ALA A 1133 16.45 -22.01 -22.96
CA ALA A 1133 17.66 -22.14 -22.14
C ALA A 1133 17.88 -20.95 -21.20
N GLU A 1134 17.55 -19.72 -21.63
CA GLU A 1134 17.55 -18.52 -20.77
C GLU A 1134 16.49 -18.63 -19.64
N LEU A 1135 15.34 -19.26 -19.91
CA LEU A 1135 14.33 -19.58 -18.88
C LEU A 1135 14.76 -20.73 -17.94
N GLU A 1136 15.43 -21.76 -18.45
CA GLU A 1136 16.02 -22.85 -17.65
C GLU A 1136 17.07 -22.30 -16.67
N HIS A 1137 17.96 -21.43 -17.15
CA HIS A 1137 18.95 -20.75 -16.32
C HIS A 1137 18.30 -19.80 -15.31
N TRP A 1138 17.19 -19.12 -15.66
CA TRP A 1138 16.42 -18.34 -14.69
C TRP A 1138 15.82 -19.20 -13.58
N CYS A 1139 15.23 -20.37 -13.90
CA CYS A 1139 14.72 -21.30 -12.88
C CYS A 1139 15.82 -21.77 -11.91
N TYR A 1140 17.01 -22.09 -12.44
CA TYR A 1140 18.18 -22.44 -11.62
C TYR A 1140 18.57 -21.29 -10.68
N ASN A 1141 18.69 -20.07 -11.20
CA ASN A 1141 19.06 -18.88 -10.42
C ASN A 1141 17.97 -18.43 -9.42
N ALA A 1142 16.70 -18.73 -9.69
CA ALA A 1142 15.58 -18.45 -8.80
C ALA A 1142 15.53 -19.43 -7.61
N THR A 1143 16.20 -20.59 -7.72
CA THR A 1143 16.22 -21.75 -6.79
C THR A 1143 14.87 -22.49 -6.67
N ASP A 1144 14.92 -23.78 -6.31
CA ASP A 1144 13.69 -24.59 -6.12
C ASP A 1144 12.69 -23.89 -5.19
N GLU A 1145 13.17 -23.26 -4.11
CA GLU A 1145 12.38 -22.53 -3.11
C GLU A 1145 11.27 -21.68 -3.77
N TYR A 1146 11.63 -20.90 -4.80
CA TYR A 1146 10.75 -19.94 -5.50
C TYR A 1146 10.32 -20.37 -6.91
N ALA A 1147 11.04 -21.28 -7.59
CA ALA A 1147 10.69 -21.74 -8.94
C ALA A 1147 9.97 -23.08 -8.93
N GLY A 1148 10.39 -24.04 -8.11
CA GLY A 1148 9.86 -25.40 -8.08
C GLY A 1148 9.74 -26.04 -9.47
N SER A 1149 8.60 -26.67 -9.71
CA SER A 1149 8.26 -27.35 -10.97
C SER A 1149 7.90 -26.41 -12.14
N SER A 1150 8.15 -25.10 -12.06
CA SER A 1150 7.94 -24.17 -13.19
C SER A 1150 8.56 -24.66 -14.51
N TRP A 1151 9.72 -25.33 -14.44
CA TRP A 1151 10.41 -25.82 -15.65
C TRP A 1151 9.68 -26.98 -16.34
N ASP A 1152 8.88 -27.75 -15.60
CA ASP A 1152 8.15 -28.92 -16.11
C ASP A 1152 6.87 -28.51 -16.86
N GLU A 1153 6.29 -27.36 -16.53
CA GLU A 1153 5.13 -26.78 -17.24
C GLU A 1153 5.44 -26.51 -18.72
N LEU A 1154 6.69 -26.18 -19.06
CA LEU A 1154 7.16 -25.94 -20.44
C LEU A 1154 7.34 -27.24 -21.27
N LYS A 1155 6.96 -28.41 -20.76
CA LYS A 1155 7.16 -29.71 -21.43
C LYS A 1155 6.68 -29.79 -22.88
N HIS A 1156 5.52 -29.23 -23.22
CA HIS A 1156 4.97 -29.32 -24.58
C HIS A 1156 5.79 -28.50 -25.58
N ILE A 1157 6.10 -27.24 -25.27
CA ILE A 1157 6.95 -26.41 -26.13
C ILE A 1157 8.39 -26.93 -26.17
N ARG A 1158 8.95 -27.43 -25.06
CA ARG A 1158 10.30 -28.03 -25.00
C ARG A 1158 10.42 -29.23 -25.94
N GLN A 1159 9.45 -30.15 -25.94
CA GLN A 1159 9.45 -31.30 -26.86
C GLN A 1159 9.22 -30.89 -28.32
N ALA A 1160 8.25 -30.01 -28.60
CA ALA A 1160 7.99 -29.50 -29.95
C ALA A 1160 9.22 -28.83 -30.59
N ILE A 1161 9.90 -27.95 -29.84
CA ILE A 1161 11.12 -27.27 -30.29
C ILE A 1161 12.30 -28.24 -30.36
N GLY A 1162 12.40 -29.19 -29.42
CA GLY A 1162 13.37 -30.28 -29.47
C GLY A 1162 13.31 -31.05 -30.79
N PHE A 1163 12.10 -31.49 -31.18
CA PHE A 1163 11.83 -32.14 -32.45
C PHE A 1163 12.15 -31.27 -33.67
N LEU A 1164 11.74 -30.00 -33.68
CA LEU A 1164 12.00 -29.07 -34.80
C LEU A 1164 13.50 -28.87 -35.11
N VAL A 1165 14.37 -28.96 -34.10
CA VAL A 1165 15.83 -28.72 -34.24
C VAL A 1165 16.63 -30.01 -34.55
N ILE A 1166 15.98 -31.18 -34.68
CA ILE A 1166 16.66 -32.42 -35.10
C ILE A 1166 17.05 -32.33 -36.59
N HIS A 1167 18.32 -32.61 -36.94
CA HIS A 1167 18.77 -32.61 -38.34
C HIS A 1167 18.37 -33.87 -39.13
N GLN A 1168 18.20 -35.03 -38.47
CA GLN A 1168 17.93 -36.32 -39.14
C GLN A 1168 16.44 -36.78 -39.04
N LYS A 1169 15.49 -35.83 -39.08
CA LYS A 1169 14.03 -36.14 -39.03
C LYS A 1169 13.57 -37.23 -40.01
N PRO A 1170 14.04 -37.29 -41.27
CA PRO A 1170 13.59 -38.31 -42.23
C PRO A 1170 13.94 -39.76 -41.84
N LYS A 1171 14.87 -39.97 -40.90
CA LYS A 1171 15.32 -41.30 -40.46
C LYS A 1171 14.66 -41.77 -39.16
N LYS A 1172 13.80 -40.96 -38.54
CA LYS A 1172 13.13 -41.31 -37.28
C LYS A 1172 11.83 -42.06 -37.56
N SER A 1173 11.68 -43.23 -36.94
CA SER A 1173 10.41 -43.96 -36.95
C SER A 1173 9.33 -43.21 -36.17
N LEU A 1174 8.06 -43.57 -36.41
CA LEU A 1174 6.94 -42.99 -35.66
C LEU A 1174 7.06 -43.25 -34.16
N ASP A 1175 7.52 -44.45 -33.78
CA ASP A 1175 7.66 -44.89 -32.39
C ASP A 1175 8.72 -44.08 -31.61
N GLU A 1176 9.89 -43.87 -32.22
CA GLU A 1176 10.92 -42.96 -31.68
C GLU A 1176 10.42 -41.52 -31.54
N ILE A 1177 9.49 -41.08 -32.40
CA ILE A 1177 8.92 -39.73 -32.33
C ILE A 1177 7.89 -39.64 -31.20
N SER A 1178 6.97 -40.60 -31.09
CA SER A 1178 5.90 -40.57 -30.09
C SER A 1178 6.36 -40.93 -28.68
N HIS A 1179 7.28 -41.87 -28.52
CA HIS A 1179 7.67 -42.38 -27.19
C HIS A 1179 9.00 -41.80 -26.68
N ASP A 1180 10.06 -41.75 -27.50
CA ASP A 1180 11.37 -41.26 -27.03
C ASP A 1180 11.49 -39.73 -27.08
N LEU A 1181 11.03 -39.10 -28.17
CA LEU A 1181 11.28 -37.67 -28.43
C LEU A 1181 10.17 -36.75 -27.93
N CYS A 1182 8.90 -37.14 -28.06
CA CYS A 1182 7.75 -36.28 -27.76
C CYS A 1182 6.59 -36.98 -26.99
N PRO A 1183 6.85 -37.71 -25.88
CA PRO A 1183 5.84 -38.47 -25.13
C PRO A 1183 4.72 -37.66 -24.47
N VAL A 1184 4.71 -36.33 -24.59
CA VAL A 1184 3.65 -35.45 -24.07
C VAL A 1184 2.80 -34.85 -25.21
N LEU A 1185 3.20 -35.00 -26.48
CA LEU A 1185 2.46 -34.48 -27.64
C LEU A 1185 1.55 -35.57 -28.21
N SER A 1186 0.29 -35.22 -28.51
CA SER A 1186 -0.61 -36.14 -29.23
C SER A 1186 -0.18 -36.36 -30.68
N ILE A 1187 -0.55 -37.50 -31.26
CA ILE A 1187 -0.32 -37.80 -32.69
C ILE A 1187 -0.89 -36.69 -33.60
N GLN A 1188 -2.03 -36.09 -33.24
CA GLN A 1188 -2.61 -34.96 -33.98
C GLN A 1188 -1.74 -33.70 -33.95
N GLN A 1189 -1.11 -33.40 -32.82
CA GLN A 1189 -0.17 -32.28 -32.69
C GLN A 1189 1.14 -32.57 -33.44
N LEU A 1190 1.69 -33.78 -33.31
CA LEU A 1190 2.89 -34.22 -34.04
C LEU A 1190 2.69 -34.19 -35.56
N TYR A 1191 1.54 -34.66 -36.05
CA TYR A 1191 1.15 -34.55 -37.46
C TYR A 1191 1.07 -33.09 -37.91
N ARG A 1192 0.47 -32.21 -37.10
CA ARG A 1192 0.36 -30.77 -37.42
C ARG A 1192 1.73 -30.09 -37.51
N ILE A 1193 2.63 -30.35 -36.58
CA ILE A 1193 4.00 -29.79 -36.59
C ILE A 1193 4.76 -30.34 -37.81
N SER A 1194 4.71 -31.65 -38.03
CA SER A 1194 5.38 -32.35 -39.14
C SER A 1194 4.93 -31.90 -40.53
N THR A 1195 3.65 -31.56 -40.70
CA THR A 1195 3.08 -31.10 -41.98
C THR A 1195 3.20 -29.60 -42.20
N MET A 1196 3.41 -28.79 -41.16
CA MET A 1196 3.72 -27.37 -41.29
C MET A 1196 5.23 -27.07 -41.43
N TYR A 1197 6.09 -28.00 -40.97
CA TYR A 1197 7.54 -27.84 -40.97
C TYR A 1197 8.13 -27.49 -42.33
N TRP A 1198 9.11 -26.58 -42.33
CA TRP A 1198 10.06 -26.41 -43.43
C TRP A 1198 11.43 -26.02 -42.89
N ASP A 1199 12.50 -26.38 -43.60
CA ASP A 1199 13.85 -25.93 -43.26
C ASP A 1199 14.20 -24.68 -44.08
N ASP A 1200 14.50 -23.61 -43.37
CA ASP A 1200 14.83 -22.27 -43.87
C ASP A 1200 16.34 -21.97 -43.88
N LYS A 1201 17.18 -22.93 -43.49
CA LYS A 1201 18.61 -22.74 -43.22
C LYS A 1201 19.53 -23.83 -43.80
N TYR A 1202 19.09 -25.08 -43.81
CA TYR A 1202 19.88 -26.24 -44.25
C TYR A 1202 19.17 -27.16 -45.28
N GLY A 1203 17.90 -26.90 -45.61
CA GLY A 1203 17.14 -27.70 -46.59
C GLY A 1203 16.83 -29.14 -46.12
N THR A 1204 16.91 -29.43 -44.83
CA THR A 1204 16.49 -30.74 -44.28
C THR A 1204 15.01 -30.99 -44.52
N HIS A 1205 14.67 -32.21 -44.89
CA HIS A 1205 13.29 -32.62 -45.12
C HIS A 1205 12.60 -32.88 -43.78
N SER A 1206 11.26 -32.90 -43.79
CA SER A 1206 10.46 -33.33 -42.62
C SER A 1206 10.63 -34.83 -42.34
N VAL A 1207 9.84 -35.37 -41.42
CA VAL A 1207 9.68 -36.83 -41.25
C VAL A 1207 9.23 -37.50 -42.56
N SER A 1208 9.47 -38.81 -42.70
CA SER A 1208 9.18 -39.54 -43.94
C SER A 1208 7.68 -39.55 -44.27
N ILE A 1209 7.36 -39.76 -45.56
CA ILE A 1209 5.98 -39.82 -46.05
C ILE A 1209 5.22 -40.96 -45.36
N ASP A 1210 5.88 -42.09 -45.10
CA ASP A 1210 5.31 -43.25 -44.41
C ASP A 1210 4.93 -42.91 -42.95
N VAL A 1211 5.77 -42.15 -42.24
CA VAL A 1211 5.46 -41.67 -40.88
C VAL A 1211 4.25 -40.72 -40.90
N ILE A 1212 4.17 -39.80 -41.87
CA ILE A 1212 3.02 -38.89 -42.03
C ILE A 1212 1.73 -39.69 -42.38
N SER A 1213 1.85 -40.76 -43.16
CA SER A 1213 0.76 -41.67 -43.48
C SER A 1213 0.28 -42.43 -42.23
N ASN A 1214 1.19 -43.02 -41.48
CA ASN A 1214 0.88 -43.77 -40.25
C ASN A 1214 0.26 -42.86 -39.17
N MET A 1215 0.78 -41.64 -38.99
CA MET A 1215 0.14 -40.62 -38.13
C MET A 1215 -1.30 -40.33 -38.56
N ARG A 1216 -1.59 -40.27 -39.88
CA ARG A 1216 -2.94 -40.05 -40.39
C ARG A 1216 -3.88 -41.23 -40.11
N VAL A 1217 -3.41 -42.46 -40.27
CA VAL A 1217 -4.18 -43.68 -39.96
C VAL A 1217 -4.56 -43.71 -38.47
N LEU A 1218 -3.59 -43.53 -37.58
CA LEU A 1218 -3.84 -43.45 -36.14
C LEU A 1218 -4.82 -42.32 -35.78
N MET A 1219 -4.70 -41.13 -36.40
CA MET A 1219 -5.65 -40.04 -36.19
C MET A 1219 -7.10 -40.38 -36.59
N THR A 1220 -7.32 -41.27 -37.56
CA THR A 1220 -8.67 -41.77 -37.86
C THR A 1220 -9.16 -42.79 -36.85
N GLU A 1221 -8.29 -43.63 -36.29
CA GLU A 1221 -8.64 -44.67 -35.32
C GLU A 1221 -8.89 -44.10 -33.91
N ASP A 1222 -8.00 -43.20 -33.44
CA ASP A 1222 -8.09 -42.49 -32.16
C ASP A 1222 -9.27 -41.53 -32.05
N SER A 1223 -9.99 -41.25 -33.16
CA SER A 1223 -11.19 -40.42 -33.16
C SER A 1223 -12.32 -40.94 -32.24
N ASN A 1224 -12.22 -42.20 -31.80
CA ASN A 1224 -13.11 -42.82 -30.82
C ASN A 1224 -12.70 -42.57 -29.34
N ASN A 1225 -11.45 -42.18 -29.07
CA ASN A 1225 -10.92 -42.00 -27.71
C ASN A 1225 -11.21 -40.60 -27.16
N ALA A 1226 -12.12 -40.51 -26.18
CA ALA A 1226 -12.64 -39.23 -25.68
C ALA A 1226 -11.66 -38.38 -24.84
N VAL A 1227 -10.38 -38.76 -24.72
CA VAL A 1227 -9.38 -38.12 -23.84
C VAL A 1227 -8.36 -37.27 -24.62
N SER A 1228 -8.15 -37.54 -25.91
CA SER A 1228 -7.14 -36.85 -26.75
C SER A 1228 -7.64 -35.57 -27.44
N SER A 1229 -8.83 -35.07 -27.08
CA SER A 1229 -9.62 -34.14 -27.91
C SER A 1229 -9.22 -32.65 -27.84
N SER A 1230 -8.35 -32.22 -26.91
CA SER A 1230 -7.87 -30.82 -26.90
C SER A 1230 -6.63 -30.67 -27.79
N PHE A 1231 -6.88 -30.23 -29.03
CA PHE A 1231 -5.84 -29.99 -30.04
C PHE A 1231 -4.88 -28.86 -29.64
N LEU A 1232 -5.40 -27.81 -28.97
CA LEU A 1232 -4.64 -26.72 -28.38
C LEU A 1232 -4.56 -26.91 -26.86
N LEU A 1233 -3.64 -26.19 -26.21
CA LEU A 1233 -3.57 -26.14 -24.75
C LEU A 1233 -4.43 -25.01 -24.19
N ASP A 1234 -5.10 -25.24 -23.06
CA ASP A 1234 -5.94 -24.27 -22.37
C ASP A 1234 -5.16 -23.53 -21.26
N ASP A 1235 -5.47 -22.23 -21.06
CA ASP A 1235 -4.86 -21.38 -20.02
C ASP A 1235 -5.66 -21.47 -18.70
N ASP A 1236 -5.39 -22.51 -17.90
CA ASP A 1236 -6.06 -22.70 -16.60
C ASP A 1236 -5.74 -21.55 -15.62
N SER A 1237 -6.65 -20.58 -15.60
CA SER A 1237 -6.60 -19.38 -14.78
C SER A 1237 -7.34 -19.56 -13.44
N SER A 1238 -7.59 -20.80 -12.99
CA SER A 1238 -7.99 -21.11 -11.62
C SER A 1238 -6.88 -20.76 -10.60
N ILE A 1239 -7.12 -21.02 -9.31
CA ILE A 1239 -6.15 -20.73 -8.24
C ILE A 1239 -5.50 -22.06 -7.79
N PRO A 1240 -4.18 -22.21 -7.89
CA PRO A 1240 -3.52 -23.51 -7.86
C PRO A 1240 -3.16 -24.01 -6.44
N PHE A 1241 -3.86 -23.52 -5.41
CA PHE A 1241 -3.65 -23.88 -4.01
C PHE A 1241 -4.93 -23.70 -3.19
N SER A 1242 -5.09 -24.48 -2.12
CA SER A 1242 -6.13 -24.26 -1.11
C SER A 1242 -5.60 -23.51 0.12
N VAL A 1243 -6.51 -22.99 0.96
CA VAL A 1243 -6.18 -22.42 2.28
C VAL A 1243 -5.45 -23.44 3.17
N ASP A 1244 -5.79 -24.72 3.06
CA ASP A 1244 -5.12 -25.77 3.84
C ASP A 1244 -3.68 -25.99 3.38
N ASP A 1245 -3.39 -25.89 2.08
CA ASP A 1245 -2.02 -26.03 1.55
C ASP A 1245 -1.16 -24.84 1.93
N LEU A 1246 -1.73 -23.63 1.91
CA LEU A 1246 -1.12 -22.43 2.50
C LEU A 1246 -0.86 -22.62 4.00
N SER A 1247 -1.78 -23.22 4.75
CA SER A 1247 -1.62 -23.44 6.19
C SER A 1247 -0.55 -24.48 6.60
N LYS A 1248 -0.31 -25.48 5.74
CA LYS A 1248 0.72 -26.52 5.88
C LYS A 1248 2.11 -26.05 5.45
N SER A 1249 2.16 -25.12 4.49
CA SER A 1249 3.39 -24.67 3.83
C SER A 1249 4.01 -23.41 4.47
N MET A 1250 3.21 -22.59 5.18
CA MET A 1250 3.73 -21.42 5.90
C MET A 1250 4.25 -21.76 7.30
N GLU A 1251 5.45 -21.26 7.60
CA GLU A 1251 6.16 -21.42 8.87
C GLU A 1251 5.36 -20.89 10.09
N GLN A 1252 5.86 -21.18 11.29
CA GLN A 1252 5.29 -20.64 12.53
C GLN A 1252 5.89 -19.26 12.82
N ILE A 1253 5.12 -18.20 12.51
CA ILE A 1253 5.48 -16.82 12.83
C ILE A 1253 5.25 -16.58 14.33
N ASP A 1254 6.32 -16.29 15.06
CA ASP A 1254 6.24 -15.76 16.42
C ASP A 1254 5.84 -14.28 16.39
N ILE A 1255 4.83 -13.95 17.18
CA ILE A 1255 4.15 -12.65 17.24
C ILE A 1255 4.57 -11.85 18.48
N ALA A 1256 5.37 -12.40 19.40
CA ALA A 1256 5.77 -11.72 20.64
C ALA A 1256 6.40 -10.35 20.34
N ASP A 1257 7.56 -10.35 19.67
CA ASP A 1257 8.45 -9.20 19.53
C ASP A 1257 8.19 -8.36 18.27
N ILE A 1258 7.01 -7.72 18.18
CA ILE A 1258 6.68 -6.79 17.08
C ILE A 1258 6.37 -5.42 17.64
N GLU A 1259 7.32 -4.50 17.44
CA GLU A 1259 7.31 -3.14 17.99
C GLU A 1259 6.20 -2.28 17.32
N PRO A 1260 5.30 -1.63 18.10
CA PRO A 1260 4.18 -0.89 17.51
C PRO A 1260 4.62 0.42 16.84
N PRO A 1261 4.05 0.79 15.68
CA PRO A 1261 4.27 2.08 15.02
C PRO A 1261 3.97 3.28 15.94
N PRO A 1262 4.60 4.45 15.74
CA PRO A 1262 4.45 5.62 16.62
C PRO A 1262 2.98 6.02 16.90
N LEU A 1263 2.15 6.04 15.84
CA LEU A 1263 0.71 6.36 15.91
C LEU A 1263 -0.11 5.46 16.83
N ILE A 1264 0.36 4.24 17.10
CA ILE A 1264 -0.26 3.28 18.02
C ILE A 1264 0.43 3.32 19.38
N ARG A 1265 1.77 3.44 19.39
CA ARG A 1265 2.63 3.50 20.58
C ARG A 1265 2.26 4.64 21.55
N GLU A 1266 1.83 5.78 21.02
CA GLU A 1266 1.50 6.98 21.80
C GLU A 1266 0.12 6.90 22.49
N ASN A 1267 -0.73 5.91 22.17
CA ASN A 1267 -2.05 5.77 22.77
C ASN A 1267 -2.11 4.61 23.80
N SER A 1268 -2.46 4.96 25.04
CA SER A 1268 -2.75 4.06 26.17
C SER A 1268 -3.61 2.83 25.84
N GLY A 1269 -4.57 2.96 24.90
CA GLY A 1269 -5.47 1.88 24.46
C GLY A 1269 -4.77 0.72 23.75
N PHE A 1270 -3.51 0.88 23.35
CA PHE A 1270 -2.68 -0.12 22.68
C PHE A 1270 -1.45 -0.57 23.48
N SER A 1271 -1.41 -0.25 24.78
CA SER A 1271 -0.33 -0.64 25.70
C SER A 1271 0.02 -2.14 25.67
N PHE A 1272 -0.96 -3.01 25.41
CA PHE A 1272 -0.80 -4.46 25.24
C PHE A 1272 0.02 -4.90 23.99
N LEU A 1273 0.38 -3.96 23.10
CA LEU A 1273 1.27 -4.21 21.97
C LEU A 1273 2.75 -3.93 22.29
N LEU A 1274 3.06 -3.32 23.43
CA LEU A 1274 4.41 -3.12 23.90
C LEU A 1274 4.95 -4.41 24.54
N PRO A 1275 6.25 -4.75 24.36
CA PRO A 1275 6.86 -5.84 25.13
C PRO A 1275 6.84 -5.51 26.64
N SER A 1276 6.71 -6.53 27.49
CA SER A 1276 6.94 -6.35 28.93
C SER A 1276 8.40 -5.96 29.17
N VAL A 1277 8.61 -5.04 30.12
CA VAL A 1277 9.95 -4.75 30.65
C VAL A 1277 10.07 -5.55 31.94
N ASP A 1278 10.55 -6.78 31.79
CA ASP A 1278 11.01 -7.66 32.86
C ASP A 1278 12.55 -7.53 33.03
#